data_AF-A0A1C5FWW0-F1
#
_entry.id   AF-A0A1C5FWW0-F1
#
_cell.length_a   1.000
_cell.length_b   1.000
_cell.length_c   1.000
_cell.angle_alpha   90.00
_cell.angle_beta   90.00
_cell.angle_gamma   90.00
#
_symmetry.space_group_name_H-M   'P 1'
#
loop_
_entity.id
_entity.type
_entity.pdbx_description
1 polymer ?
#
loop_
_entity_poly.entity_id
_entity_poly.type
_entity_poly.pdbx_seq_one_letter_code
_entity_poly.pdbx_strand_id
1 'polypeptide(L)'
;LGSLKSNIGHTQAAAGISGVIKMVEALQHGVMPPTLHVAEPTPQVDWATNAIALLTQAREWPATGRPRRAAVSSFGVSGTNAHVILEQAPVEQPAATATPTEAVGPLVVSAASKASLAGQAARLATFLETSENSAPLDAVAAGLVSQRTVLSERAVVVAGSRAEALAGLHGLARGESRPNAVAGSAVAPGRTVLVFPGQGSQWQGMGRELLDSSPVFAQRVGECAAALEQWVDWSLVDVLRGDVPAEMLERIEVIQPALFSVMVGLAAVWESVGVVPDAVVGHSQGEIAAACVSGALSLEDAARIVVLRSQLFADELVGRGAVASVALSGQDAEELLAPYGGRLAIAGVNSPRSVTVAGAHEPLEELVAALTGRGIRARIVPSTVASHSPQVDRLRDRIAELLSFVRPGKGRVPLYSTVTGEVLHGPELTADYWFENCRRPVDFEPVVRKLLVGGHTVFVESSAHPVLAQPLNQIVDEEDDNVRLRTVVGSTLRRDEGGQRRLLTSMAELFVRGVPVDWTKFLMAGAGHVDLPTYAFDRRHYWLQDAETADDSGASDNDADADFWSAVEQTDADSLAGLLAPDSAGLRDALRTVMPALADWRGRSRRRSSAERLRYAVTWRPLDREVSRVPAGRWLAVLPPGCPAETVTGSRVAELIAELGAQGLDVVPFETVPSAFTRTGLTARLSDIRAEYQPAGVLSLLALDGERDAIDTVARTLALVQALGDAGLNGPLWCLTRGAVNTGIQDTAGEPGDAAIWGLGRAVALEHPDRWGGLIDLPATADAHTAQYLVGALNGTAGDQLAVRRPGLYSRRLVRKPASQTPADGGWRPHGTVLVTGGAEALGIHASLWLARSGARRLIVTTTAQAPADAVTELQGKLAAAGVETTVVSCADADRETLARLIAETPREQPLTAVVHAADAPWTSAVADTGHADLTEVFAGKVDTAVWLDELFTGTDAAPLDAFVVFSSIAGIWGGGGQGVSGAAGAVLDALVDRRRGRGLAATSIAWGALDGIGLGMDEAAAAQLRRRGVLPMAHQVAVTAFEQAAEAREKAVTVADMDWEAFIPAFTSARVSPLFADLPEAAAALRSSQPDAENGDITSSLVDSLRDVPQAEQNRLLLRLVCGQAATVLGHSSGESIGPLQSFQEVGFDSLGAVNLRNSLHVATGLRLPATLVFDYPTPDAVVGFLRSELLTETSDDLEGREDDLRRVLAQVPLSRLREAGLLDTLLSLGGSVDGSVPEAAAPEPAPAAPAAEDAAVIDVMDVADLVKRALGSNPN
;
A
#
# COMPACT_ATOMS: atom_id res chain seq x y z
N LEU A 1 45.24 -20.06 -15.10
CA LEU A 1 45.31 -18.63 -14.77
C LEU A 1 44.02 -17.95 -15.24
N GLY A 2 43.44 -17.08 -14.42
CA GLY A 2 42.28 -16.28 -14.80
C GLY A 2 42.04 -15.16 -13.81
N SER A 3 41.24 -14.16 -14.19
CA SER A 3 40.93 -13.01 -13.35
C SER A 3 39.42 -12.89 -13.16
N LEU A 4 38.95 -12.55 -11.96
CA LEU A 4 37.54 -12.18 -11.79
C LEU A 4 37.23 -10.83 -12.46
N LYS A 5 38.25 -9.98 -12.63
CA LYS A 5 38.10 -8.64 -13.21
C LYS A 5 37.61 -8.67 -14.66
N SER A 6 37.83 -9.76 -15.39
CA SER A 6 37.26 -9.93 -16.73
C SER A 6 35.75 -10.07 -16.73
N ASN A 7 35.13 -10.38 -15.59
CA ASN A 7 33.69 -10.60 -15.46
C ASN A 7 32.97 -9.40 -14.85
N ILE A 8 33.57 -8.76 -13.83
CA ILE A 8 32.91 -7.70 -13.05
C ILE A 8 33.71 -6.38 -13.02
N GLY A 9 34.77 -6.28 -13.81
CA GLY A 9 35.68 -5.14 -13.77
C GLY A 9 36.58 -5.10 -12.53
N HIS A 10 37.30 -3.98 -12.36
CA HIS A 10 38.18 -3.79 -11.21
C HIS A 10 37.41 -3.14 -10.04
N THR A 11 37.04 -3.93 -9.03
CA THR A 11 36.31 -3.48 -7.82
C THR A 11 37.18 -2.70 -6.81
N GLN A 12 38.19 -1.98 -7.31
CA GLN A 12 39.14 -1.16 -6.55
C GLN A 12 39.64 -1.85 -5.25
N ALA A 13 39.33 -1.28 -4.08
CA ALA A 13 39.75 -1.81 -2.79
C ALA A 13 39.25 -3.24 -2.52
N ALA A 14 38.11 -3.64 -3.09
CA ALA A 14 37.56 -4.99 -2.95
C ALA A 14 38.17 -6.02 -3.91
N ALA A 15 39.05 -5.61 -4.84
CA ALA A 15 39.53 -6.48 -5.91
C ALA A 15 40.26 -7.75 -5.44
N GLY A 16 41.01 -7.65 -4.32
CA GLY A 16 41.68 -8.80 -3.73
C GLY A 16 40.69 -9.81 -3.15
N ILE A 17 39.78 -9.36 -2.29
CA ILE A 17 38.80 -10.22 -1.63
C ILE A 17 37.80 -10.82 -2.62
N SER A 18 37.41 -10.10 -3.68
CA SER A 18 36.58 -10.68 -4.75
C SER A 18 37.29 -11.86 -5.44
N GLY A 19 38.62 -11.79 -5.61
CA GLY A 19 39.43 -12.91 -6.11
C GLY A 19 39.45 -14.10 -5.15
N VAL A 20 39.47 -13.85 -3.83
CA VAL A 20 39.35 -14.90 -2.80
C VAL A 20 37.99 -15.57 -2.87
N ILE A 21 36.89 -14.79 -2.92
CA ILE A 21 35.52 -15.31 -3.03
C ILE A 21 35.41 -16.23 -4.26
N LYS A 22 35.83 -15.77 -5.45
CA LYS A 22 35.86 -16.60 -6.67
C LYS A 22 36.54 -17.94 -6.43
N MET A 23 37.68 -17.94 -5.75
CA MET A 23 38.44 -19.16 -5.54
C MET A 23 37.87 -20.06 -4.45
N VAL A 24 37.21 -19.52 -3.43
CA VAL A 24 36.46 -20.30 -2.44
C VAL A 24 35.28 -21.01 -3.11
N GLU A 25 34.49 -20.29 -3.91
CA GLU A 25 33.39 -20.86 -4.70
C GLU A 25 33.90 -21.95 -5.66
N ALA A 26 35.01 -21.71 -6.35
CA ALA A 26 35.64 -22.69 -7.24
C ALA A 26 36.10 -23.97 -6.50
N LEU A 27 36.56 -23.84 -5.25
CA LEU A 27 36.95 -24.97 -4.40
C LEU A 27 35.73 -25.77 -3.94
N GLN A 28 34.67 -25.09 -3.50
CA GLN A 28 33.40 -25.69 -3.03
C GLN A 28 32.69 -26.45 -4.16
N HIS A 29 32.53 -25.82 -5.32
CA HIS A 29 31.89 -26.45 -6.48
C HIS A 29 32.81 -27.39 -7.26
N GLY A 30 34.12 -27.38 -6.98
CA GLY A 30 35.09 -28.18 -7.71
C GLY A 30 35.20 -27.82 -9.19
N VAL A 31 35.01 -26.55 -9.54
CA VAL A 31 35.04 -26.04 -10.92
C VAL A 31 35.89 -24.78 -10.99
N MET A 32 36.80 -24.71 -11.96
CA MET A 32 37.56 -23.51 -12.31
C MET A 32 36.82 -22.73 -13.41
N PRO A 33 36.22 -21.57 -13.11
CA PRO A 33 35.48 -20.78 -14.10
C PRO A 33 36.41 -20.05 -15.09
N PRO A 34 35.94 -19.77 -16.32
CA PRO A 34 36.73 -19.11 -17.34
C PRO A 34 37.09 -17.67 -16.98
N THR A 35 38.15 -17.16 -17.60
CA THR A 35 38.44 -15.74 -17.72
C THR A 35 37.97 -15.27 -19.09
N LEU A 36 37.36 -14.08 -19.16
CA LEU A 36 36.80 -13.53 -20.40
C LEU A 36 37.85 -12.68 -21.15
N HIS A 37 37.55 -12.38 -22.42
CA HIS A 37 38.37 -11.52 -23.30
C HIS A 37 39.79 -12.04 -23.57
N VAL A 38 39.94 -13.36 -23.64
CA VAL A 38 41.21 -14.05 -23.90
C VAL A 38 41.13 -15.03 -25.08
N ALA A 39 40.24 -14.76 -26.04
CA ALA A 39 40.16 -15.53 -27.28
C ALA A 39 41.50 -15.49 -28.05
N GLU A 40 42.17 -14.32 -28.00
CA GLU A 40 43.56 -14.14 -28.40
C GLU A 40 44.38 -13.71 -27.18
N PRO A 41 45.32 -14.54 -26.67
CA PRO A 41 46.20 -14.16 -25.56
C PRO A 41 47.13 -13.00 -25.92
N THR A 42 47.54 -12.21 -24.93
CA THR A 42 48.50 -11.10 -25.14
C THR A 42 49.81 -11.58 -25.78
N PRO A 43 50.28 -10.94 -26.87
CA PRO A 43 51.53 -11.31 -27.53
C PRO A 43 52.78 -10.86 -26.75
N GLN A 44 52.62 -10.07 -25.69
CA GLN A 44 53.72 -9.58 -24.85
C GLN A 44 54.25 -10.66 -23.87
N VAL A 45 53.61 -11.82 -23.81
CA VAL A 45 54.01 -12.96 -22.96
C VAL A 45 54.23 -14.19 -23.85
N ASP A 46 55.31 -14.94 -23.59
CA ASP A 46 55.57 -16.22 -24.28
C ASP A 46 54.79 -17.37 -23.63
N TRP A 47 53.62 -17.67 -24.21
CA TRP A 47 52.75 -18.78 -23.79
C TRP A 47 53.23 -20.16 -24.25
N ALA A 48 54.18 -20.24 -25.20
CA ALA A 48 54.59 -21.52 -25.80
C ALA A 48 55.37 -22.42 -24.83
N THR A 49 55.88 -21.86 -23.73
CA THR A 49 56.59 -22.58 -22.67
C THR A 49 55.69 -23.53 -21.84
N ASN A 50 54.36 -23.46 -21.98
CA ASN A 50 53.36 -24.29 -21.28
C ASN A 50 53.41 -24.30 -19.74
N ALA A 51 54.20 -23.42 -19.11
CA ALA A 51 54.28 -23.33 -17.65
C ALA A 51 53.01 -22.74 -17.02
N ILE A 52 52.27 -21.89 -17.75
CA ILE A 52 51.04 -21.23 -17.32
C ILE A 52 50.04 -21.23 -18.48
N ALA A 53 48.81 -21.67 -18.22
CA ALA A 53 47.71 -21.66 -19.19
C ALA A 53 46.56 -20.75 -18.73
N LEU A 54 45.98 -19.99 -19.67
CA LEU A 54 44.76 -19.22 -19.43
C LEU A 54 43.54 -20.15 -19.37
N LEU A 55 42.61 -19.87 -18.45
CA LEU A 55 41.34 -20.58 -18.34
C LEU A 55 40.34 -19.99 -19.35
N THR A 56 40.44 -20.40 -20.62
CA THR A 56 39.57 -19.90 -21.70
C THR A 56 38.15 -20.46 -21.65
N GLN A 57 37.95 -21.58 -20.95
CA GLN A 57 36.66 -22.22 -20.72
C GLN A 57 36.58 -22.76 -19.29
N ALA A 58 35.36 -23.01 -18.80
CA ALA A 58 35.14 -23.66 -17.52
C ALA A 58 35.77 -25.05 -17.52
N ARG A 59 36.38 -25.44 -16.40
CA ARG A 59 37.02 -26.75 -16.25
C ARG A 59 36.69 -27.35 -14.90
N GLU A 60 36.38 -28.64 -14.87
CA GLU A 60 36.34 -29.38 -13.62
C GLU A 60 37.71 -29.32 -12.93
N TRP A 61 37.70 -29.17 -11.61
CA TRP A 61 38.90 -29.21 -10.79
C TRP A 61 39.01 -30.59 -10.15
N PRO A 62 39.77 -31.54 -10.74
CA PRO A 62 39.71 -32.94 -10.34
C PRO A 62 40.19 -33.15 -8.90
N ALA A 63 39.57 -34.10 -8.20
CA ALA A 63 40.07 -34.61 -6.93
C ALA A 63 41.26 -35.54 -7.19
N THR A 64 42.42 -35.24 -6.61
CA THR A 64 43.69 -35.97 -6.86
C THR A 64 44.22 -36.70 -5.63
N GLY A 65 43.42 -36.78 -4.55
CA GLY A 65 43.86 -37.27 -3.24
C GLY A 65 44.72 -36.27 -2.45
N ARG A 66 44.94 -35.06 -2.98
CA ARG A 66 45.56 -33.92 -2.27
C ARG A 66 44.58 -32.75 -2.19
N PRO A 67 44.65 -31.90 -1.15
CA PRO A 67 43.85 -30.68 -1.09
C PRO A 67 44.08 -29.80 -2.32
N ARG A 68 43.00 -29.34 -2.95
CA ARG A 68 43.09 -28.34 -4.03
C ARG A 68 43.64 -27.03 -3.45
N ARG A 69 44.53 -26.37 -4.19
CA ARG A 69 45.13 -25.09 -3.78
C ARG A 69 45.12 -24.08 -4.92
N ALA A 70 44.87 -22.82 -4.59
CA ALA A 70 45.01 -21.70 -5.50
C ALA A 70 45.68 -20.52 -4.82
N ALA A 71 46.17 -19.57 -5.61
CA ALA A 71 46.70 -18.33 -5.09
C ALA A 71 45.96 -17.13 -5.68
N VAL A 72 45.75 -16.11 -4.85
CA VAL A 72 45.16 -14.82 -5.22
C VAL A 72 46.23 -13.75 -5.04
N SER A 73 46.47 -12.97 -6.10
CA SER A 73 47.44 -11.87 -6.09
C SER A 73 46.73 -10.53 -6.24
N SER A 74 47.16 -9.53 -5.46
CA SER A 74 46.71 -8.14 -5.58
C SER A 74 47.91 -7.20 -5.49
N PHE A 75 48.09 -6.37 -6.51
CA PHE A 75 49.20 -5.43 -6.62
C PHE A 75 48.64 -4.01 -6.69
N GLY A 76 48.83 -3.24 -5.61
CA GLY A 76 48.31 -1.88 -5.50
C GLY A 76 49.17 -0.87 -6.26
N VAL A 77 48.56 0.23 -6.73
CA VAL A 77 49.28 1.30 -7.43
C VAL A 77 50.35 1.98 -6.56
N SER A 78 50.20 1.93 -5.23
CA SER A 78 51.20 2.39 -4.26
C SER A 78 52.49 1.54 -4.24
N GLY A 79 52.50 0.38 -4.92
CA GLY A 79 53.60 -0.59 -4.89
C GLY A 79 53.47 -1.65 -3.79
N THR A 80 52.41 -1.62 -2.97
CA THR A 80 52.16 -2.67 -1.96
C THR A 80 51.52 -3.90 -2.60
N ASN A 81 52.14 -5.06 -2.40
CA ASN A 81 51.74 -6.33 -3.00
C ASN A 81 51.27 -7.34 -1.95
N ALA A 82 50.19 -8.06 -2.25
CA ALA A 82 49.70 -9.18 -1.44
C ALA A 82 49.55 -10.43 -2.31
N HIS A 83 49.95 -11.58 -1.77
CA HIS A 83 49.80 -12.90 -2.39
C HIS A 83 49.32 -13.89 -1.33
N VAL A 84 48.12 -14.42 -1.50
CA VAL A 84 47.46 -15.32 -0.54
C VAL A 84 47.29 -16.68 -1.16
N ILE A 85 47.66 -17.73 -0.44
CA ILE A 85 47.44 -19.13 -0.83
C ILE A 85 46.19 -19.63 -0.10
N LEU A 86 45.25 -20.17 -0.87
CA LEU A 86 44.00 -20.78 -0.41
C LEU A 86 44.09 -22.30 -0.59
N GLU A 87 43.57 -23.04 0.38
CA GLU A 87 43.54 -24.49 0.39
C GLU A 87 42.11 -24.98 0.67
N GLN A 88 41.71 -26.06 0.00
CA GLN A 88 40.44 -26.75 0.22
C GLN A 88 40.27 -27.15 1.70
N ALA A 89 39.09 -26.90 2.27
CA ALA A 89 38.77 -27.32 3.62
C ALA A 89 38.84 -28.87 3.77
N PRO A 90 39.21 -29.39 4.96
CA PRO A 90 39.11 -30.82 5.24
C PRO A 90 37.68 -31.32 5.02
N VAL A 91 37.51 -32.51 4.46
CA VAL A 91 36.18 -33.13 4.31
C VAL A 91 35.70 -33.53 5.71
N GLU A 92 34.73 -32.79 6.25
CA GLU A 92 34.00 -33.23 7.44
C GLU A 92 33.18 -34.48 7.08
N GLN A 93 33.31 -35.52 7.89
CA GLN A 93 32.42 -36.68 7.77
C GLN A 93 31.01 -36.21 8.13
N PRO A 94 30.00 -36.44 7.26
CA PRO A 94 28.63 -36.09 7.59
C PRO A 94 28.27 -36.78 8.91
N ALA A 95 27.83 -36.00 9.89
CA ALA A 95 27.23 -36.56 11.10
C ALA A 95 26.08 -37.48 10.68
N ALA A 96 25.97 -38.64 11.33
CA ALA A 96 24.91 -39.60 11.04
C ALA A 96 23.55 -38.88 11.04
N THR A 97 22.83 -38.97 9.93
CA THR A 97 21.49 -38.40 9.78
C THR A 97 20.60 -39.00 10.87
N ALA A 98 20.26 -38.18 11.87
CA ALA A 98 19.26 -38.53 12.85
C ALA A 98 17.93 -38.74 12.12
N THR A 99 17.19 -39.79 12.51
CA THR A 99 15.87 -40.07 11.96
C THR A 99 14.94 -38.88 12.26
N PRO A 100 14.27 -38.28 11.25
CA PRO A 100 13.36 -37.19 11.50
C PRO A 100 12.21 -37.67 12.39
N THR A 101 12.08 -37.06 13.57
CA THR A 101 10.92 -37.25 14.45
C THR A 101 9.81 -36.28 14.04
N GLU A 102 8.59 -36.78 13.87
CA GLU A 102 7.36 -35.98 13.64
C GLU A 102 6.92 -35.22 14.91
N ALA A 103 7.86 -34.54 15.58
CA ALA A 103 7.60 -33.81 16.82
C ALA A 103 7.20 -32.35 16.52
N VAL A 104 6.23 -31.83 17.28
CA VAL A 104 5.81 -30.42 17.17
C VAL A 104 6.94 -29.52 17.67
N GLY A 105 7.37 -28.57 16.84
CA GLY A 105 8.52 -27.69 17.13
C GLY A 105 8.25 -26.19 16.91
N PRO A 106 9.05 -25.31 17.55
CA PRO A 106 8.97 -23.86 17.39
C PRO A 106 9.89 -23.35 16.27
N LEU A 107 9.32 -22.69 15.25
CA LEU A 107 10.08 -21.89 14.28
C LEU A 107 10.14 -20.44 14.77
N VAL A 108 11.27 -20.08 15.37
CA VAL A 108 11.49 -18.75 15.95
C VAL A 108 12.00 -17.80 14.86
N VAL A 109 11.26 -16.72 14.61
CA VAL A 109 11.63 -15.68 13.63
C VAL A 109 11.64 -14.33 14.33
N SER A 110 12.63 -13.50 14.04
CA SER A 110 12.65 -12.13 14.58
C SER A 110 13.29 -11.13 13.62
N ALA A 111 12.91 -9.87 13.79
CA ALA A 111 13.43 -8.76 13.02
C ALA A 111 13.43 -7.44 13.82
N ALA A 112 14.07 -6.40 13.28
CA ALA A 112 14.09 -5.09 13.91
C ALA A 112 12.81 -4.26 13.62
N SER A 113 12.04 -4.63 12.60
CA SER A 113 10.79 -3.96 12.22
C SER A 113 9.74 -4.98 11.78
N LYS A 114 8.45 -4.62 11.86
CA LYS A 114 7.34 -5.48 11.41
C LYS A 114 7.47 -5.82 9.91
N ALA A 115 7.97 -4.88 9.11
CA ALA A 115 8.23 -5.09 7.68
C ALA A 115 9.34 -6.12 7.46
N SER A 116 10.47 -6.00 8.17
CA SER A 116 11.53 -7.00 8.11
C SER A 116 11.09 -8.35 8.66
N LEU A 117 10.18 -8.41 9.64
CA LEU A 117 9.65 -9.66 10.18
C LEU A 117 8.82 -10.39 9.12
N ALA A 118 7.91 -9.67 8.45
CA ALA A 118 7.14 -10.19 7.33
C ALA A 118 8.04 -10.66 6.17
N GLY A 119 9.03 -9.85 5.80
CA GLY A 119 10.01 -10.20 4.76
C GLY A 119 10.86 -11.42 5.15
N GLN A 120 11.21 -11.58 6.43
CA GLN A 120 11.94 -12.74 6.92
C GLN A 120 11.07 -14.00 6.89
N ALA A 121 9.80 -13.89 7.25
CA ALA A 121 8.85 -14.99 7.16
C ALA A 121 8.65 -15.45 5.71
N ALA A 122 8.51 -14.51 4.76
CA ALA A 122 8.42 -14.81 3.33
C ALA A 122 9.66 -15.54 2.81
N ARG A 123 10.87 -15.03 3.10
CA ARG A 123 12.13 -15.70 2.70
C ARG A 123 12.26 -17.10 3.28
N LEU A 124 11.83 -17.29 4.52
CA LEU A 124 11.87 -18.60 5.16
C LEU A 124 10.84 -19.56 4.55
N ALA A 125 9.66 -19.07 4.15
CA ALA A 125 8.68 -19.88 3.44
C ALA A 125 9.21 -20.35 2.08
N THR A 126 9.74 -19.43 1.26
CA THR A 126 10.38 -19.78 -0.03
C THR A 126 11.54 -20.76 0.13
N PHE A 127 12.34 -20.59 1.20
CA PHE A 127 13.40 -21.55 1.54
C PHE A 127 12.85 -22.95 1.85
N LEU A 128 11.70 -23.05 2.53
CA LEU A 128 11.05 -24.32 2.81
C LEU A 128 10.34 -24.93 1.60
N GLU A 129 9.93 -24.15 0.60
CA GLU A 129 9.28 -24.65 -0.63
C GLU A 129 10.26 -25.19 -1.67
N THR A 130 11.50 -24.68 -1.67
CA THR A 130 12.52 -25.07 -2.66
C THR A 130 12.98 -26.52 -2.44
N SER A 131 12.80 -27.35 -3.46
CA SER A 131 13.05 -28.81 -3.41
C SER A 131 14.52 -29.20 -3.23
N GLU A 132 15.45 -28.29 -3.54
CA GLU A 132 16.88 -28.45 -3.26
C GLU A 132 17.21 -28.37 -1.76
N ASN A 133 16.33 -27.77 -0.95
CA ASN A 133 16.47 -27.64 0.49
C ASN A 133 15.75 -28.81 1.21
N SER A 134 16.42 -29.96 1.26
CA SER A 134 15.92 -31.18 1.90
C SER A 134 16.06 -31.19 3.43
N ALA A 135 16.38 -30.05 4.06
CA ALA A 135 16.59 -29.99 5.50
C ALA A 135 15.28 -30.35 6.26
N PRO A 136 15.35 -31.28 7.22
CA PRO A 136 14.25 -31.55 8.15
C PRO A 136 13.81 -30.31 8.92
N LEU A 137 12.51 -30.22 9.27
CA LEU A 137 11.93 -29.02 9.89
C LEU A 137 12.52 -28.72 11.28
N ASP A 138 12.86 -29.76 12.03
CA ASP A 138 13.56 -29.68 13.33
C ASP A 138 14.98 -29.11 13.17
N ALA A 139 15.69 -29.46 12.09
CA ALA A 139 16.98 -28.87 11.77
C ALA A 139 16.87 -27.38 11.42
N VAL A 140 15.83 -26.99 10.68
CA VAL A 140 15.53 -25.58 10.39
C VAL A 140 15.23 -24.81 11.69
N ALA A 141 14.40 -25.37 12.57
CA ALA A 141 14.09 -24.78 13.87
C ALA A 141 15.35 -24.60 14.74
N ALA A 142 16.20 -25.62 14.80
CA ALA A 142 17.50 -25.56 15.49
C ALA A 142 18.43 -24.49 14.89
N GLY A 143 18.50 -24.38 13.56
CA GLY A 143 19.26 -23.35 12.88
C GLY A 143 18.75 -21.94 13.19
N LEU A 144 17.43 -21.74 13.25
CA LEU A 144 16.83 -20.45 13.58
C LEU A 144 17.18 -20.00 15.00
N VAL A 145 17.22 -20.92 15.96
CA VAL A 145 17.57 -20.60 17.36
C VAL A 145 19.08 -20.40 17.54
N SER A 146 19.92 -21.21 16.88
CA SER A 146 21.37 -21.21 17.10
C SER A 146 22.17 -20.24 16.22
N GLN A 147 21.65 -19.90 15.04
CA GLN A 147 22.37 -19.13 14.02
C GLN A 147 21.77 -17.75 13.74
N ARG A 148 20.68 -17.36 14.41
CA ARG A 148 20.06 -16.05 14.22
C ARG A 148 19.98 -15.28 15.52
N THR A 149 20.23 -13.99 15.43
CA THR A 149 20.05 -13.06 16.53
C THR A 149 18.56 -12.87 16.79
N VAL A 150 18.16 -12.86 18.07
CA VAL A 150 16.80 -12.51 18.49
C VAL A 150 16.66 -10.98 18.59
N LEU A 151 15.73 -10.42 17.82
CA LEU A 151 15.45 -8.98 17.72
C LEU A 151 14.09 -8.62 18.37
N SER A 152 13.66 -7.36 18.23
CA SER A 152 12.51 -6.80 18.95
C SER A 152 11.17 -7.27 18.40
N GLU A 153 10.98 -7.32 17.08
CA GLU A 153 9.77 -7.88 16.48
C GLU A 153 9.95 -9.38 16.36
N ARG A 154 9.10 -10.15 17.03
CA ARG A 154 9.26 -11.60 17.20
C ARG A 154 8.01 -12.32 16.74
N ALA A 155 8.21 -13.49 16.16
CA ALA A 155 7.16 -14.45 15.91
C ALA A 155 7.65 -15.87 16.17
N VAL A 156 6.74 -16.75 16.56
CA VAL A 156 6.98 -18.19 16.67
C VAL A 156 5.85 -18.91 15.95
N VAL A 157 6.20 -19.75 14.98
CA VAL A 157 5.26 -20.68 14.34
C VAL A 157 5.43 -22.05 14.99
N VAL A 158 4.36 -22.57 15.58
CA VAL A 158 4.33 -23.90 16.19
C VAL A 158 3.80 -24.89 15.15
N ALA A 159 4.66 -25.78 14.65
CA ALA A 159 4.33 -26.66 13.54
C ALA A 159 4.79 -28.10 13.81
N GLY A 160 3.93 -29.08 13.51
CA GLY A 160 4.28 -30.50 13.46
C GLY A 160 4.60 -31.00 12.06
N SER A 161 4.34 -30.19 11.03
CA SER A 161 4.58 -30.54 9.64
C SER A 161 5.06 -29.34 8.83
N ARG A 162 5.67 -29.61 7.68
CA ARG A 162 6.11 -28.57 6.74
C ARG A 162 4.93 -27.73 6.22
N ALA A 163 3.78 -28.37 6.00
CA ALA A 163 2.56 -27.67 5.55
C ALA A 163 2.04 -26.68 6.60
N GLU A 164 2.02 -27.07 7.87
CA GLU A 164 1.66 -26.16 8.97
C GLU A 164 2.65 -25.00 9.11
N ALA A 165 3.95 -25.27 8.95
CA ALA A 165 5.00 -24.25 8.98
C ALA A 165 4.80 -23.21 7.87
N LEU A 166 4.58 -23.65 6.63
CA LEU A 166 4.32 -22.77 5.50
C LEU A 166 3.06 -21.94 5.70
N ALA A 167 1.97 -22.54 6.18
CA ALA A 167 0.73 -21.81 6.46
C ALA A 167 0.94 -20.69 7.50
N GLY A 168 1.70 -20.96 8.57
CA GLY A 168 2.04 -19.96 9.58
C GLY A 168 2.94 -18.85 9.02
N LEU A 169 3.98 -19.21 8.27
CA LEU A 169 4.92 -18.24 7.67
C LEU A 169 4.26 -17.35 6.62
N HIS A 170 3.37 -17.90 5.77
CA HIS A 170 2.59 -17.11 4.81
C HIS A 170 1.58 -16.19 5.50
N GLY A 171 1.01 -16.60 6.63
CA GLY A 171 0.20 -15.73 7.47
C GLY A 171 1.01 -14.54 7.99
N LEU A 172 2.19 -14.82 8.57
CA LEU A 172 3.10 -13.79 9.07
C LEU A 172 3.59 -12.84 7.96
N ALA A 173 3.92 -13.36 6.78
CA ALA A 173 4.34 -12.56 5.63
C ALA A 173 3.26 -11.56 5.18
N ARG A 174 1.98 -11.92 5.32
CA ARG A 174 0.82 -11.06 4.98
C ARG A 174 0.31 -10.22 6.16
N GLY A 175 0.89 -10.38 7.35
CA GLY A 175 0.40 -9.72 8.57
C GLY A 175 -0.93 -10.26 9.08
N GLU A 176 -1.30 -11.50 8.73
CA GLU A 176 -2.53 -12.16 9.17
C GLU A 176 -2.34 -12.91 10.50
N SER A 177 -3.40 -12.95 11.30
CA SER A 177 -3.45 -13.81 12.48
C SER A 177 -3.69 -15.27 12.08
N ARG A 178 -2.91 -16.20 12.63
CA ARG A 178 -3.06 -17.65 12.42
C ARG A 178 -3.02 -18.38 13.77
N PRO A 179 -3.83 -19.43 13.98
CA PRO A 179 -3.86 -20.16 15.26
C PRO A 179 -2.51 -20.77 15.68
N ASN A 180 -1.66 -21.12 14.71
CA ASN A 180 -0.36 -21.73 14.94
C ASN A 180 0.82 -20.74 14.87
N ALA A 181 0.56 -19.43 14.79
CA ALA A 181 1.60 -18.41 14.75
C ALA A 181 1.31 -17.32 15.79
N VAL A 182 2.26 -17.06 16.67
CA VAL A 182 2.18 -15.99 17.66
C VAL A 182 3.20 -14.92 17.27
N ALA A 183 2.77 -13.67 17.13
CA ALA A 183 3.63 -12.54 16.78
C ALA A 183 3.43 -11.38 17.77
N GLY A 184 4.50 -10.63 18.01
CA GLY A 184 4.46 -9.49 18.92
C GLY A 184 5.76 -8.70 18.93
N SER A 185 5.71 -7.54 19.58
CA SER A 185 6.87 -6.68 19.79
C SER A 185 7.36 -6.85 21.23
N ALA A 186 8.66 -7.12 21.37
CA ALA A 186 9.31 -7.32 22.65
C ALA A 186 9.37 -5.99 23.41
N VAL A 187 8.86 -6.02 24.64
CA VAL A 187 9.03 -4.94 25.62
C VAL A 187 10.07 -5.43 26.63
N ALA A 188 10.81 -4.54 27.29
CA ALA A 188 11.73 -4.95 28.34
C ALA A 188 10.94 -5.52 29.54
N PRO A 189 10.93 -6.85 29.78
CA PRO A 189 10.16 -7.44 30.85
C PRO A 189 10.75 -7.06 32.21
N GLY A 190 9.90 -6.92 33.22
CA GLY A 190 10.30 -6.81 34.62
C GLY A 190 10.56 -8.19 35.24
N ARG A 191 10.38 -8.27 36.56
CA ARG A 191 10.54 -9.52 37.32
C ARG A 191 9.39 -10.51 37.08
N THR A 192 9.69 -11.80 37.16
CA THR A 192 8.77 -12.90 36.89
C THR A 192 8.11 -13.43 38.15
N VAL A 193 6.80 -13.71 38.06
CA VAL A 193 5.99 -14.30 39.12
C VAL A 193 5.35 -15.58 38.60
N LEU A 194 5.58 -16.70 39.28
CA LEU A 194 4.74 -17.88 39.07
C LEU A 194 3.50 -17.79 39.96
N VAL A 195 2.33 -17.90 39.33
CA VAL A 195 1.01 -17.80 39.96
C VAL A 195 0.39 -19.19 40.02
N PHE A 196 -0.01 -19.60 41.22
CA PHE A 196 -0.54 -20.94 41.51
C PHE A 196 -2.02 -20.84 41.91
N PRO A 197 -2.97 -21.20 41.04
CA PRO A 197 -4.38 -21.08 41.38
C PRO A 197 -4.84 -22.11 42.42
N GLY A 198 -6.03 -21.84 42.98
CA GLY A 198 -6.75 -22.79 43.81
C GLY A 198 -7.42 -23.89 42.99
N GLN A 199 -8.58 -24.34 43.46
CA GLN A 199 -9.42 -25.27 42.70
C GLN A 199 -10.21 -24.54 41.59
N GLY A 200 -10.44 -25.20 40.46
CA GLY A 200 -11.21 -24.69 39.33
C GLY A 200 -10.53 -24.89 37.97
N SER A 201 -9.23 -25.16 37.96
CA SER A 201 -8.44 -25.40 36.75
C SER A 201 -8.45 -26.86 36.28
N GLN A 202 -9.01 -27.79 37.08
CA GLN A 202 -9.02 -29.22 36.78
C GLN A 202 -9.93 -29.61 35.62
N TRP A 203 -9.52 -30.64 34.88
CA TRP A 203 -10.30 -31.32 33.85
C TRP A 203 -9.72 -32.73 33.62
N GLN A 204 -10.52 -33.67 33.12
CA GLN A 204 -10.10 -35.06 32.91
C GLN A 204 -9.04 -35.14 31.81
N GLY A 205 -7.90 -35.78 32.10
CA GLY A 205 -6.78 -35.86 31.15
C GLY A 205 -5.81 -34.67 31.24
N MET A 206 -5.94 -33.78 32.23
CA MET A 206 -4.99 -32.69 32.43
C MET A 206 -3.55 -33.22 32.60
N GLY A 207 -2.65 -32.77 31.73
CA GLY A 207 -1.25 -33.20 31.76
C GLY A 207 -0.96 -34.60 31.18
N ARG A 208 -1.97 -35.35 30.71
CA ARG A 208 -1.80 -36.69 30.12
C ARG A 208 -0.75 -36.71 29.01
N GLU A 209 -0.88 -35.82 28.04
CA GLU A 209 0.04 -35.74 26.90
C GLU A 209 1.45 -35.28 27.32
N LEU A 210 1.57 -34.44 28.35
CA LEU A 210 2.87 -34.01 28.86
C LEU A 210 3.63 -35.11 29.62
N LEU A 211 2.92 -36.10 30.19
CA LEU A 211 3.58 -37.28 30.77
C LEU A 211 4.40 -38.06 29.73
N ASP A 212 3.96 -38.02 28.46
CA ASP A 212 4.62 -38.74 27.37
C ASP A 212 5.58 -37.83 26.57
N SER A 213 5.25 -36.54 26.41
CA SER A 213 6.00 -35.60 25.57
C SER A 213 7.02 -34.72 26.30
N SER A 214 6.94 -34.57 27.63
CA SER A 214 7.85 -33.74 28.43
C SER A 214 8.53 -34.55 29.54
N PRO A 215 9.81 -34.94 29.36
CA PRO A 215 10.56 -35.68 30.38
C PRO A 215 10.64 -34.94 31.72
N VAL A 216 10.73 -33.61 31.69
CA VAL A 216 10.78 -32.76 32.90
C VAL A 216 9.46 -32.83 33.67
N PHE A 217 8.33 -32.73 32.96
CA PHE A 217 7.01 -32.83 33.58
C PHE A 217 6.79 -34.24 34.16
N ALA A 218 7.09 -35.26 33.37
CA ALA A 218 6.93 -36.66 33.78
C ALA A 218 7.78 -37.00 35.02
N GLN A 219 9.04 -36.56 35.06
CA GLN A 219 9.91 -36.75 36.21
C GLN A 219 9.31 -36.08 37.46
N ARG A 220 8.91 -34.80 37.35
CA ARG A 220 8.43 -34.05 38.50
C ARG A 220 7.10 -34.58 39.02
N VAL A 221 6.20 -35.01 38.14
CA VAL A 221 4.94 -35.67 38.52
C VAL A 221 5.21 -37.05 39.15
N GLY A 222 6.21 -37.80 38.67
CA GLY A 222 6.65 -39.05 39.29
C GLY A 222 7.16 -38.86 40.71
N GLU A 223 7.93 -37.80 40.97
CA GLU A 223 8.36 -37.42 42.32
C GLU A 223 7.16 -37.09 43.22
N CYS A 224 6.16 -36.35 42.70
CA CYS A 224 4.91 -36.08 43.42
C CYS A 224 4.14 -37.38 43.71
N ALA A 225 4.03 -38.29 42.75
CA ALA A 225 3.35 -39.57 42.92
C ALA A 225 3.98 -40.40 44.05
N ALA A 226 5.31 -40.50 44.07
CA ALA A 226 6.05 -41.18 45.13
C ALA A 226 5.85 -40.54 46.52
N ALA A 227 5.79 -39.20 46.59
CA ALA A 227 5.54 -38.49 47.84
C ALA A 227 4.10 -38.70 48.38
N LEU A 228 3.13 -38.87 47.48
CA LEU A 228 1.71 -39.08 47.79
C LEU A 228 1.37 -40.52 48.15
N GLU A 229 2.06 -41.51 47.57
CA GLU A 229 1.71 -42.94 47.59
C GLU A 229 1.41 -43.50 49.00
N GLN A 230 2.13 -43.05 50.02
CA GLN A 230 1.93 -43.50 51.41
C GLN A 230 0.66 -42.92 52.09
N TRP A 231 0.04 -41.90 51.51
CA TRP A 231 -1.07 -41.14 52.11
C TRP A 231 -2.41 -41.31 51.37
N VAL A 232 -2.39 -41.92 50.18
CA VAL A 232 -3.57 -42.11 49.32
C VAL A 232 -3.71 -43.57 48.90
N ASP A 233 -4.93 -43.97 48.53
CA ASP A 233 -5.26 -45.32 48.05
C ASP A 233 -5.48 -45.39 46.52
N TRP A 234 -5.11 -44.33 45.80
CA TRP A 234 -5.27 -44.17 44.36
C TRP A 234 -3.97 -43.73 43.68
N SER A 235 -3.85 -44.00 42.37
CA SER A 235 -2.66 -43.65 41.56
C SER A 235 -2.81 -42.25 40.96
N LEU A 236 -1.86 -41.35 41.26
CA LEU A 236 -1.81 -40.02 40.64
C LEU A 236 -1.67 -40.10 39.12
N VAL A 237 -0.84 -41.01 38.63
CA VAL A 237 -0.61 -41.16 37.20
C VAL A 237 -1.89 -41.59 36.50
N ASP A 238 -2.64 -42.54 37.07
CA ASP A 238 -3.89 -43.04 36.48
C ASP A 238 -4.97 -41.94 36.48
N VAL A 239 -5.04 -41.12 37.54
CA VAL A 239 -5.92 -39.95 37.62
C VAL A 239 -5.61 -38.95 36.49
N LEU A 240 -4.33 -38.61 36.28
CA LEU A 240 -3.93 -37.66 35.24
C LEU A 240 -4.09 -38.22 33.83
N ARG A 241 -3.87 -39.54 33.63
CA ARG A 241 -4.15 -40.21 32.36
C ARG A 241 -5.64 -40.33 32.07
N GLY A 242 -6.49 -40.21 33.09
CA GLY A 242 -7.94 -40.39 32.97
C GLY A 242 -8.34 -41.86 32.91
N ASP A 243 -7.48 -42.76 33.40
CA ASP A 243 -7.70 -44.22 33.45
C ASP A 243 -8.57 -44.64 34.65
N VAL A 244 -9.09 -43.66 35.40
CA VAL A 244 -10.02 -43.81 36.52
C VAL A 244 -11.42 -43.28 36.14
N PRO A 245 -12.49 -43.70 36.84
CA PRO A 245 -13.82 -43.15 36.65
C PRO A 245 -13.85 -41.62 36.83
N ALA A 246 -14.61 -40.90 36.00
CA ALA A 246 -14.61 -39.44 35.97
C ALA A 246 -15.02 -38.81 37.31
N GLU A 247 -15.89 -39.49 38.07
CA GLU A 247 -16.37 -39.06 39.39
C GLU A 247 -15.22 -39.03 40.42
N MET A 248 -14.13 -39.76 40.19
CA MET A 248 -12.95 -39.72 41.06
C MET A 248 -12.31 -38.33 41.06
N LEU A 249 -12.31 -37.63 39.92
CA LEU A 249 -11.83 -36.24 39.80
C LEU A 249 -12.86 -35.21 40.28
N GLU A 250 -13.98 -35.63 40.88
CA GLU A 250 -14.94 -34.73 41.56
C GLU A 250 -14.70 -34.66 43.08
N ARG A 251 -13.93 -35.61 43.62
CA ARG A 251 -13.60 -35.73 45.06
C ARG A 251 -12.49 -34.76 45.43
N ILE A 252 -12.73 -33.92 46.46
CA ILE A 252 -11.79 -32.86 46.86
C ILE A 252 -10.43 -33.41 47.30
N GLU A 253 -10.42 -34.57 47.94
CA GLU A 253 -9.24 -35.31 48.40
C GLU A 253 -8.43 -35.96 47.27
N VAL A 254 -8.96 -35.97 46.04
CA VAL A 254 -8.24 -36.38 44.82
C VAL A 254 -7.83 -35.15 44.01
N ILE A 255 -8.74 -34.18 43.83
CA ILE A 255 -8.53 -32.98 43.02
C ILE A 255 -7.36 -32.15 43.55
N GLN A 256 -7.30 -31.86 44.86
CA GLN A 256 -6.26 -30.96 45.38
C GLN A 256 -4.84 -31.54 45.23
N PRO A 257 -4.56 -32.80 45.61
CA PRO A 257 -3.24 -33.39 45.37
C PRO A 257 -2.89 -33.53 43.87
N ALA A 258 -3.88 -33.82 43.01
CA ALA A 258 -3.67 -33.88 41.57
C ALA A 258 -3.31 -32.50 40.98
N LEU A 259 -4.05 -31.44 41.34
CA LEU A 259 -3.75 -30.07 40.93
C LEU A 259 -2.41 -29.60 41.46
N PHE A 260 -2.07 -29.86 42.73
CA PHE A 260 -0.76 -29.58 43.30
C PHE A 260 0.36 -30.18 42.44
N SER A 261 0.22 -31.45 42.06
CA SER A 261 1.22 -32.16 41.27
C SER A 261 1.38 -31.60 39.87
N VAL A 262 0.28 -31.24 39.20
CA VAL A 262 0.31 -30.59 37.88
C VAL A 262 0.95 -29.20 37.98
N MET A 263 0.56 -28.38 38.96
CA MET A 263 1.10 -27.04 39.15
C MET A 263 2.62 -27.04 39.40
N VAL A 264 3.10 -27.96 40.24
CA VAL A 264 4.53 -28.14 40.53
C VAL A 264 5.28 -28.73 39.32
N GLY A 265 4.66 -29.66 38.58
CA GLY A 265 5.22 -30.20 37.33
C GLY A 265 5.39 -29.13 36.25
N LEU A 266 4.38 -28.29 36.05
CA LEU A 266 4.43 -27.18 35.10
C LEU A 266 5.44 -26.10 35.51
N ALA A 267 5.60 -25.83 36.81
CA ALA A 267 6.63 -24.93 37.30
C ALA A 267 8.05 -25.43 36.95
N ALA A 268 8.29 -26.74 37.08
CA ALA A 268 9.56 -27.34 36.68
C ALA A 268 9.81 -27.24 35.16
N VAL A 269 8.76 -27.34 34.34
CA VAL A 269 8.86 -27.13 32.89
C VAL A 269 9.26 -25.68 32.57
N TRP A 270 8.63 -24.68 33.20
CA TRP A 270 9.02 -23.28 33.03
C TRP A 270 10.46 -23.01 33.46
N GLU A 271 10.89 -23.54 34.60
CA GLU A 271 12.27 -23.43 35.08
C GLU A 271 13.25 -24.05 34.08
N SER A 272 12.91 -25.21 33.49
CA SER A 272 13.78 -25.91 32.53
C SER A 272 14.09 -25.12 31.27
N VAL A 273 13.21 -24.19 30.89
CA VAL A 273 13.36 -23.31 29.71
C VAL A 273 13.83 -21.90 30.08
N GLY A 274 14.32 -21.71 31.31
CA GLY A 274 14.89 -20.44 31.77
C GLY A 274 13.88 -19.42 32.29
N VAL A 275 12.59 -19.76 32.40
CA VAL A 275 11.57 -18.92 33.03
C VAL A 275 11.55 -19.23 34.53
N VAL A 276 12.47 -18.60 35.26
CA VAL A 276 12.64 -18.79 36.72
C VAL A 276 11.90 -17.68 37.47
N PRO A 277 11.07 -17.99 38.49
CA PRO A 277 10.37 -16.98 39.27
C PRO A 277 11.31 -16.13 40.14
N ASP A 278 11.14 -14.82 40.10
CA ASP A 278 11.65 -13.89 41.12
C ASP A 278 10.75 -13.84 42.36
N ALA A 279 9.47 -14.19 42.20
CA ALA A 279 8.50 -14.34 43.27
C ALA A 279 7.47 -15.43 42.94
N VAL A 280 6.80 -15.94 43.98
CA VAL A 280 5.65 -16.84 43.82
C VAL A 280 4.45 -16.33 44.60
N VAL A 281 3.26 -16.58 44.08
CA VAL A 281 1.99 -16.29 44.75
C VAL A 281 1.03 -17.44 44.51
N GLY A 282 0.30 -17.85 45.54
CA GLY A 282 -0.69 -18.91 45.42
C GLY A 282 -2.05 -18.48 45.95
N HIS A 283 -3.12 -18.98 45.32
CA HIS A 283 -4.49 -18.72 45.73
C HIS A 283 -5.03 -19.91 46.52
N SER A 284 -5.40 -19.69 47.79
CA SER A 284 -5.87 -20.76 48.68
C SER A 284 -4.89 -21.95 48.74
N GLN A 285 -5.32 -23.14 48.31
CA GLN A 285 -4.51 -24.36 48.24
C GLN A 285 -3.28 -24.21 47.33
N GLY A 286 -3.36 -23.36 46.31
CA GLY A 286 -2.25 -23.06 45.41
C GLY A 286 -1.02 -22.51 46.13
N GLU A 287 -1.20 -21.93 47.32
CA GLU A 287 -0.10 -21.45 48.16
C GLU A 287 0.79 -22.60 48.67
N ILE A 288 0.28 -23.84 48.76
CA ILE A 288 1.08 -25.05 49.06
C ILE A 288 2.04 -25.34 47.90
N ALA A 289 1.57 -25.23 46.65
CA ALA A 289 2.42 -25.35 45.47
C ALA A 289 3.45 -24.21 45.39
N ALA A 290 3.02 -22.98 45.66
CA ALA A 290 3.93 -21.82 45.73
C ALA A 290 5.03 -22.04 46.79
N ALA A 291 4.68 -22.52 47.99
CA ALA A 291 5.62 -22.81 49.06
C ALA A 291 6.59 -23.97 48.74
N CYS A 292 6.12 -24.97 47.99
CA CYS A 292 6.99 -26.04 47.50
C CYS A 292 7.98 -25.52 46.45
N VAL A 293 7.51 -24.72 45.48
CA VAL A 293 8.33 -24.18 44.39
C VAL A 293 9.33 -23.15 44.92
N SER A 294 8.95 -22.35 45.92
CA SER A 294 9.89 -21.44 46.58
C SER A 294 10.99 -22.17 47.35
N GLY A 295 10.80 -23.46 47.65
CA GLY A 295 11.68 -24.25 48.50
C GLY A 295 11.48 -24.01 50.00
N ALA A 296 10.43 -23.28 50.40
CA ALA A 296 10.07 -23.11 51.80
C ALA A 296 9.48 -24.40 52.40
N LEU A 297 8.83 -25.23 51.59
CA LEU A 297 8.42 -26.58 51.94
C LEU A 297 9.15 -27.62 51.09
N SER A 298 9.50 -28.75 51.71
CA SER A 298 9.94 -29.94 50.96
C SER A 298 8.76 -30.49 50.14
N LEU A 299 9.05 -31.22 49.06
CA LEU A 299 8.00 -31.86 48.26
C LEU A 299 7.16 -32.82 49.11
N GLU A 300 7.81 -33.59 49.99
CA GLU A 300 7.14 -34.54 50.90
C GLU A 300 6.21 -33.83 51.88
N ASP A 301 6.66 -32.74 52.51
CA ASP A 301 5.82 -31.98 53.44
C ASP A 301 4.65 -31.32 52.73
N ALA A 302 4.88 -30.71 51.56
CA ALA A 302 3.82 -30.08 50.77
C ALA A 302 2.78 -31.10 50.28
N ALA A 303 3.22 -32.26 49.78
CA ALA A 303 2.36 -33.38 49.39
C ALA A 303 1.53 -33.87 50.59
N ARG A 304 2.15 -34.02 51.76
CA ARG A 304 1.45 -34.43 52.98
C ARG A 304 0.44 -33.39 53.46
N ILE A 305 0.78 -32.10 53.42
CA ILE A 305 -0.16 -31.02 53.78
C ILE A 305 -1.38 -31.05 52.86
N VAL A 306 -1.19 -31.11 51.53
CA VAL A 306 -2.32 -31.08 50.60
C VAL A 306 -3.23 -32.31 50.75
N VAL A 307 -2.67 -33.50 50.99
CA VAL A 307 -3.47 -34.71 51.23
C VAL A 307 -4.25 -34.61 52.54
N LEU A 308 -3.58 -34.36 53.67
CA LEU A 308 -4.24 -34.36 54.98
C LEU A 308 -5.29 -33.26 55.10
N ARG A 309 -5.02 -32.07 54.53
CA ARG A 309 -5.99 -30.99 54.45
C ARG A 309 -7.21 -31.39 53.63
N SER A 310 -6.99 -31.92 52.44
CA SER A 310 -8.09 -32.23 51.52
C SER A 310 -8.96 -33.39 52.04
N GLN A 311 -8.37 -34.42 52.68
CA GLN A 311 -9.09 -35.48 53.40
C GLN A 311 -9.93 -34.93 54.56
N LEU A 312 -9.36 -34.06 55.40
CA LEU A 312 -10.12 -33.44 56.49
C LEU A 312 -11.32 -32.64 55.96
N PHE A 313 -11.16 -31.94 54.84
CA PHE A 313 -12.26 -31.19 54.22
C PHE A 313 -13.32 -32.12 53.62
N ALA A 314 -12.91 -33.25 53.04
CA ALA A 314 -13.82 -34.29 52.57
C ALA A 314 -14.71 -34.81 53.72
N ASP A 315 -14.10 -35.14 54.86
CA ASP A 315 -14.81 -35.71 56.01
C ASP A 315 -15.72 -34.69 56.71
N GLU A 316 -15.23 -33.45 56.86
CA GLU A 316 -15.88 -32.49 57.74
C GLU A 316 -16.71 -31.44 57.01
N LEU A 317 -16.33 -31.00 55.81
CA LEU A 317 -16.92 -29.81 55.16
C LEU A 317 -17.79 -30.14 53.94
N VAL A 318 -17.58 -31.28 53.27
CA VAL A 318 -18.41 -31.68 52.12
C VAL A 318 -19.88 -31.77 52.54
N GLY A 319 -20.76 -31.24 51.70
CA GLY A 319 -22.20 -31.17 51.94
C GLY A 319 -22.66 -30.07 52.91
N ARG A 320 -21.76 -29.34 53.58
CA ARG A 320 -22.12 -28.29 54.57
C ARG A 320 -22.09 -26.87 54.01
N GLY A 321 -21.47 -26.67 52.85
CA GLY A 321 -21.40 -25.40 52.17
C GLY A 321 -20.54 -25.47 50.93
N ALA A 322 -20.52 -24.39 50.17
CA ALA A 322 -19.78 -24.26 48.92
C ALA A 322 -19.19 -22.85 48.77
N VAL A 323 -18.57 -22.61 47.63
CA VAL A 323 -17.99 -21.34 47.23
C VAL A 323 -18.66 -20.84 45.95
N ALA A 324 -18.99 -19.56 45.86
CA ALA A 324 -19.49 -18.90 44.65
C ALA A 324 -18.55 -17.81 44.15
N SER A 325 -18.35 -17.75 42.84
CA SER A 325 -17.69 -16.65 42.15
C SER A 325 -18.72 -15.56 41.84
N VAL A 326 -18.39 -14.31 42.18
CA VAL A 326 -19.29 -13.16 42.05
C VAL A 326 -18.57 -11.99 41.39
N ALA A 327 -19.20 -11.38 40.37
CA ALA A 327 -18.66 -10.23 39.65
C ALA A 327 -18.99 -8.90 40.35
N LEU A 328 -18.42 -8.69 41.53
CA LEU A 328 -18.56 -7.49 42.36
C LEU A 328 -17.21 -7.04 42.91
N SER A 329 -17.14 -5.79 43.38
CA SER A 329 -16.02 -5.31 44.18
C SER A 329 -16.07 -5.90 45.59
N GLY A 330 -14.94 -5.87 46.30
CA GLY A 330 -14.86 -6.25 47.71
C GLY A 330 -15.87 -5.49 48.58
N GLN A 331 -15.93 -4.18 48.41
CA GLN A 331 -16.81 -3.30 49.19
C GLN A 331 -18.29 -3.58 48.93
N ASP A 332 -18.69 -3.71 47.67
CA ASP A 332 -20.10 -4.00 47.32
C ASP A 332 -20.53 -5.38 47.85
N ALA A 333 -19.61 -6.35 47.83
CA ALA A 333 -19.87 -7.67 48.39
C ALA A 333 -20.05 -7.62 49.91
N GLU A 334 -19.26 -6.84 50.65
CA GLU A 334 -19.44 -6.68 52.11
C GLU A 334 -20.83 -6.14 52.45
N GLU A 335 -21.28 -5.10 51.76
CA GLU A 335 -22.60 -4.49 51.96
C GLU A 335 -23.74 -5.48 51.68
N LEU A 336 -23.62 -6.26 50.59
CA LEU A 336 -24.61 -7.26 50.20
C LEU A 336 -24.62 -8.51 51.10
N LEU A 337 -23.52 -8.81 51.78
CA LEU A 337 -23.42 -9.96 52.68
C LEU A 337 -23.89 -9.66 54.10
N ALA A 338 -23.99 -8.38 54.49
CA ALA A 338 -24.42 -7.97 55.83
C ALA A 338 -25.75 -8.62 56.30
N PRO A 339 -26.80 -8.77 55.47
CA PRO A 339 -28.06 -9.40 55.88
C PRO A 339 -27.94 -10.90 56.21
N TYR A 340 -26.89 -11.58 55.75
CA TYR A 340 -26.71 -13.02 55.96
C TYR A 340 -26.13 -13.36 57.34
N GLY A 341 -25.76 -12.36 58.15
CA GLY A 341 -25.43 -12.53 59.56
C GLY A 341 -24.26 -13.48 59.83
N GLY A 342 -23.26 -13.52 58.95
CA GLY A 342 -22.09 -14.39 59.05
C GLY A 342 -22.28 -15.83 58.51
N ARG A 343 -23.46 -16.16 57.96
CA ARG A 343 -23.70 -17.44 57.26
C ARG A 343 -22.98 -17.52 55.90
N LEU A 344 -22.71 -16.36 55.31
CA LEU A 344 -21.86 -16.16 54.14
C LEU A 344 -20.69 -15.25 54.53
N ALA A 345 -19.53 -15.47 53.95
CA ALA A 345 -18.34 -14.66 54.13
C ALA A 345 -17.61 -14.49 52.79
N ILE A 346 -16.90 -13.37 52.63
CA ILE A 346 -15.95 -13.21 51.52
C ILE A 346 -14.82 -14.22 51.74
N ALA A 347 -14.67 -15.13 50.80
CA ALA A 347 -13.63 -16.14 50.77
C ALA A 347 -12.39 -15.67 50.01
N GLY A 348 -12.51 -14.67 49.14
CA GLY A 348 -11.36 -14.05 48.50
C GLY A 348 -11.72 -12.83 47.65
N VAL A 349 -10.78 -11.90 47.56
CA VAL A 349 -10.83 -10.71 46.70
C VAL A 349 -9.84 -10.93 45.56
N ASN A 350 -10.36 -11.32 44.39
CA ASN A 350 -9.54 -11.79 43.27
C ASN A 350 -9.13 -10.64 42.34
N SER A 351 -9.98 -9.63 42.19
CA SER A 351 -9.75 -8.45 41.35
C SER A 351 -10.74 -7.35 41.78
N PRO A 352 -10.60 -6.13 41.25
CA PRO A 352 -11.51 -5.01 41.54
C PRO A 352 -12.97 -5.30 41.23
N ARG A 353 -13.23 -6.29 40.38
CA ARG A 353 -14.56 -6.67 39.87
C ARG A 353 -14.87 -8.15 40.07
N SER A 354 -14.11 -8.86 40.90
CA SER A 354 -14.34 -10.28 41.17
C SER A 354 -13.98 -10.65 42.60
N VAL A 355 -14.98 -11.15 43.30
CA VAL A 355 -14.88 -11.73 44.63
C VAL A 355 -15.39 -13.15 44.64
N THR A 356 -15.00 -13.88 45.68
CA THR A 356 -15.43 -15.23 45.95
C THR A 356 -16.12 -15.25 47.31
N VAL A 357 -17.29 -15.87 47.42
CA VAL A 357 -18.10 -15.92 48.64
C VAL A 357 -18.25 -17.38 49.08
N ALA A 358 -17.98 -17.69 50.34
CA ALA A 358 -18.17 -19.02 50.92
C ALA A 358 -19.26 -19.02 51.98
N GLY A 359 -20.01 -20.12 52.06
CA GLY A 359 -20.98 -20.32 53.14
C GLY A 359 -21.89 -21.51 52.93
N ALA A 360 -22.95 -21.61 53.72
CA ALA A 360 -23.93 -22.69 53.61
C ALA A 360 -24.67 -22.64 52.26
N HIS A 361 -25.06 -23.82 51.74
CA HIS A 361 -25.67 -23.97 50.41
C HIS A 361 -26.92 -23.07 50.21
N GLU A 362 -27.91 -23.16 51.10
CA GLU A 362 -29.16 -22.41 50.96
C GLU A 362 -28.95 -20.88 50.88
N PRO A 363 -28.24 -20.22 51.84
CA PRO A 363 -27.91 -18.80 51.71
C PRO A 363 -27.11 -18.44 50.44
N LEU A 364 -26.21 -19.33 50.00
CA LEU A 364 -25.36 -19.09 48.84
C LEU A 364 -26.16 -19.16 47.53
N GLU A 365 -27.10 -20.11 47.43
CA GLU A 365 -28.05 -20.22 46.33
C GLU A 365 -28.98 -19.01 46.27
N GLU A 366 -29.48 -18.54 47.43
CA GLU A 366 -30.28 -17.32 47.54
C GLU A 366 -29.50 -16.10 47.02
N LEU A 367 -28.24 -15.93 47.44
CA LEU A 367 -27.37 -14.84 46.97
C LEU A 367 -27.15 -14.91 45.45
N VAL A 368 -26.80 -16.09 44.93
CA VAL A 368 -26.55 -16.27 43.49
C VAL A 368 -27.82 -15.97 42.68
N ALA A 369 -28.99 -16.45 43.12
CA ALA A 369 -30.27 -16.16 42.47
C ALA A 369 -30.60 -14.65 42.51
N ALA A 370 -30.38 -13.98 43.64
CA ALA A 370 -30.62 -12.55 43.77
C ALA A 370 -29.69 -11.71 42.87
N LEU A 371 -28.42 -12.08 42.75
CA LEU A 371 -27.45 -11.38 41.91
C LEU A 371 -27.70 -11.60 40.42
N THR A 372 -27.97 -12.85 40.02
CA THR A 372 -28.30 -13.18 38.62
C THR A 372 -29.59 -12.51 38.17
N GLY A 373 -30.61 -12.42 39.05
CA GLY A 373 -31.83 -11.64 38.80
C GLY A 373 -31.61 -10.14 38.61
N ARG A 374 -30.49 -9.60 39.09
CA ARG A 374 -30.04 -8.21 38.89
C ARG A 374 -29.08 -8.04 37.70
N GLY A 375 -28.86 -9.10 36.90
CA GLY A 375 -27.92 -9.09 35.79
C GLY A 375 -26.44 -9.17 36.19
N ILE A 376 -26.14 -9.43 37.47
CA ILE A 376 -24.77 -9.56 37.97
C ILE A 376 -24.34 -11.03 37.84
N ARG A 377 -23.18 -11.26 37.22
CA ARG A 377 -22.65 -12.61 37.02
C ARG A 377 -22.26 -13.23 38.36
N ALA A 378 -22.96 -14.29 38.75
CA ALA A 378 -22.66 -15.09 39.94
C ALA A 378 -22.85 -16.58 39.63
N ARG A 379 -21.95 -17.44 40.12
CA ARG A 379 -22.08 -18.90 39.98
C ARG A 379 -21.44 -19.65 41.16
N ILE A 380 -22.07 -20.74 41.60
CA ILE A 380 -21.46 -21.68 42.53
C ILE A 380 -20.35 -22.45 41.80
N VAL A 381 -19.20 -22.60 42.45
CA VAL A 381 -18.04 -23.31 41.91
C VAL A 381 -18.16 -24.81 42.26
N PRO A 382 -18.17 -25.71 41.26
CA PRO A 382 -18.33 -27.15 41.51
C PRO A 382 -17.23 -27.76 42.39
N SER A 383 -17.59 -28.83 43.11
CA SER A 383 -16.69 -29.63 43.97
C SER A 383 -15.98 -28.84 45.08
N THR A 384 -16.48 -27.66 45.45
CA THR A 384 -15.89 -26.83 46.50
C THR A 384 -16.52 -27.07 47.86
N VAL A 385 -15.81 -26.68 48.91
CA VAL A 385 -16.30 -26.62 50.29
C VAL A 385 -16.23 -25.17 50.78
N ALA A 386 -17.05 -24.80 51.78
CA ALA A 386 -17.06 -23.47 52.40
C ALA A 386 -15.79 -23.17 53.25
N SER A 387 -14.63 -23.35 52.66
CA SER A 387 -13.33 -22.87 53.14
C SER A 387 -13.26 -21.34 53.12
N HIS A 388 -12.28 -20.75 53.83
CA HIS A 388 -12.13 -19.31 53.98
C HIS A 388 -13.34 -18.64 54.67
N SER A 389 -13.99 -19.39 55.57
CA SER A 389 -15.19 -18.95 56.29
C SER A 389 -15.16 -19.43 57.75
N PRO A 390 -16.03 -18.88 58.62
CA PRO A 390 -16.18 -19.35 60.00
C PRO A 390 -16.45 -20.85 60.16
N GLN A 391 -16.91 -21.56 59.11
CA GLN A 391 -17.11 -23.01 59.17
C GLN A 391 -15.81 -23.79 59.44
N VAL A 392 -14.65 -23.20 59.16
CA VAL A 392 -13.33 -23.79 59.38
C VAL A 392 -12.88 -23.65 60.85
N ASP A 393 -13.48 -22.75 61.64
CA ASP A 393 -13.04 -22.49 63.03
C ASP A 393 -13.06 -23.75 63.92
N ARG A 394 -14.05 -24.63 63.72
CA ARG A 394 -14.16 -25.91 64.45
C ARG A 394 -13.06 -26.92 64.12
N LEU A 395 -12.32 -26.69 63.03
CA LEU A 395 -11.24 -27.55 62.58
C LEU A 395 -9.87 -27.10 63.09
N ARG A 396 -9.77 -25.99 63.85
CA ARG A 396 -8.50 -25.40 64.30
C ARG A 396 -7.59 -26.41 64.99
N ASP A 397 -8.08 -27.03 66.07
CA ASP A 397 -7.27 -27.96 66.85
C ASP A 397 -6.87 -29.19 66.03
N ARG A 398 -7.77 -29.65 65.16
CA ARG A 398 -7.53 -30.81 64.29
C ARG A 398 -6.49 -30.51 63.21
N ILE A 399 -6.51 -29.33 62.60
CA ILE A 399 -5.50 -28.89 61.62
C ILE A 399 -4.14 -28.72 62.30
N ALA A 400 -4.10 -28.11 63.49
CA ALA A 400 -2.87 -27.94 64.26
C ALA A 400 -2.23 -29.30 64.63
N GLU A 401 -3.04 -30.28 65.04
CA GLU A 401 -2.59 -31.64 65.31
C GLU A 401 -2.08 -32.34 64.03
N LEU A 402 -2.88 -32.36 62.97
CA LEU A 402 -2.58 -33.04 61.71
C LEU A 402 -1.32 -32.48 61.02
N LEU A 403 -1.08 -31.17 61.13
CA LEU A 403 0.04 -30.49 60.48
C LEU A 403 1.22 -30.23 61.44
N SER A 404 1.22 -30.82 62.64
CA SER A 404 2.31 -30.68 63.62
C SER A 404 3.68 -31.18 63.13
N PHE A 405 3.71 -31.98 62.08
CA PHE A 405 4.94 -32.47 61.45
C PHE A 405 5.66 -31.41 60.61
N VAL A 406 4.98 -30.34 60.17
CA VAL A 406 5.52 -29.37 59.21
C VAL A 406 6.76 -28.70 59.78
N ARG A 407 7.87 -28.75 59.03
CA ARG A 407 9.15 -28.11 59.36
C ARG A 407 9.57 -27.21 58.20
N PRO A 408 9.07 -25.96 58.15
CA PRO A 408 9.36 -25.10 57.02
C PRO A 408 10.84 -24.70 56.99
N GLY A 409 11.42 -24.73 55.81
CA GLY A 409 12.79 -24.29 55.53
C GLY A 409 12.86 -22.81 55.13
N LYS A 410 14.07 -22.33 54.86
CA LYS A 410 14.27 -21.00 54.25
C LYS A 410 14.04 -21.10 52.74
N GLY A 411 13.02 -20.41 52.24
CA GLY A 411 12.71 -20.30 50.83
C GLY A 411 13.83 -19.63 50.04
N ARG A 412 14.06 -20.12 48.81
CA ARG A 412 14.98 -19.57 47.81
C ARG A 412 14.35 -18.41 47.03
N VAL A 413 13.03 -18.48 46.84
CA VAL A 413 12.22 -17.47 46.16
C VAL A 413 11.24 -16.86 47.17
N PRO A 414 11.02 -15.54 47.20
CA PRO A 414 10.02 -14.93 48.08
C PRO A 414 8.61 -15.40 47.74
N LEU A 415 7.85 -15.81 48.76
CA LEU A 415 6.43 -16.13 48.65
C LEU A 415 5.62 -14.93 49.10
N TYR A 416 4.76 -14.40 48.23
CA TYR A 416 3.82 -13.35 48.60
C TYR A 416 2.52 -14.00 49.08
N SER A 417 2.25 -13.86 50.38
CA SER A 417 1.13 -14.52 51.03
C SER A 417 -0.16 -13.77 50.77
N THR A 418 -1.14 -14.48 50.21
CA THR A 418 -2.51 -13.99 50.02
C THR A 418 -3.34 -14.03 51.31
N VAL A 419 -2.75 -14.51 52.39
CA VAL A 419 -3.39 -14.60 53.71
C VAL A 419 -2.98 -13.43 54.60
N THR A 420 -1.69 -13.08 54.57
CA THR A 420 -1.11 -12.04 55.43
C THR A 420 -0.91 -10.72 54.69
N GLY A 421 -0.91 -10.73 53.36
CA GLY A 421 -0.53 -9.58 52.53
C GLY A 421 0.97 -9.30 52.51
N GLU A 422 1.77 -10.11 53.21
CA GLU A 422 3.21 -9.91 53.39
C GLU A 422 4.06 -10.92 52.63
N VAL A 423 5.35 -10.58 52.48
CA VAL A 423 6.35 -11.48 51.89
C VAL A 423 6.85 -12.43 52.97
N LEU A 424 6.73 -13.74 52.72
CA LEU A 424 7.19 -14.80 53.61
C LEU A 424 8.49 -15.42 53.09
N HIS A 425 9.40 -15.72 54.02
CA HIS A 425 10.71 -16.32 53.71
C HIS A 425 10.79 -17.79 54.07
N GLY A 426 9.72 -18.37 54.62
CA GLY A 426 9.53 -19.80 54.79
C GLY A 426 9.25 -20.21 56.23
N PRO A 427 10.10 -19.87 57.24
CA PRO A 427 9.90 -20.28 58.63
C PRO A 427 8.53 -19.93 59.23
N GLU A 428 7.84 -18.95 58.66
CA GLU A 428 6.49 -18.53 59.03
C GLU A 428 5.39 -19.56 58.67
N LEU A 429 5.65 -20.46 57.71
CA LEU A 429 4.70 -21.45 57.15
C LEU A 429 4.45 -22.65 58.08
N THR A 430 4.10 -22.36 59.33
CA THR A 430 3.80 -23.33 60.39
C THR A 430 2.39 -23.93 60.23
N ALA A 431 2.04 -24.91 61.09
CA ALA A 431 0.68 -25.45 61.14
C ALA A 431 -0.39 -24.36 61.38
N ASP A 432 -0.07 -23.35 62.21
CA ASP A 432 -0.96 -22.22 62.47
C ASP A 432 -1.17 -21.37 61.20
N TYR A 433 -0.12 -21.18 60.40
CA TYR A 433 -0.24 -20.50 59.11
C TYR A 433 -1.19 -21.26 58.18
N TRP A 434 -1.04 -22.58 58.06
CA TRP A 434 -1.89 -23.38 57.19
C TRP A 434 -3.34 -23.45 57.67
N PHE A 435 -3.60 -23.34 58.98
CA PHE A 435 -4.94 -23.08 59.50
C PHE A 435 -5.46 -21.72 59.04
N GLU A 436 -4.70 -20.64 59.22
CA GLU A 436 -5.12 -19.29 58.79
C GLU A 436 -5.34 -19.23 57.28
N ASN A 437 -4.50 -19.90 56.46
CA ASN A 437 -4.74 -20.05 55.01
C ASN A 437 -6.09 -20.71 54.71
N CYS A 438 -6.47 -21.74 55.47
CA CYS A 438 -7.78 -22.38 55.30
C CYS A 438 -8.95 -21.50 55.75
N ARG A 439 -8.71 -20.57 56.69
CA ARG A 439 -9.76 -19.87 57.44
C ARG A 439 -10.00 -18.44 56.98
N ARG A 440 -8.94 -17.70 56.63
CA ARG A 440 -9.00 -16.29 56.25
C ARG A 440 -9.39 -16.13 54.77
N PRO A 441 -9.97 -14.99 54.38
CA PRO A 441 -10.14 -14.65 52.97
C PRO A 441 -8.79 -14.63 52.23
N VAL A 442 -8.83 -14.91 50.93
CA VAL A 442 -7.68 -14.83 50.02
C VAL A 442 -7.59 -13.43 49.40
N ASP A 443 -6.66 -12.60 49.85
CA ASP A 443 -6.43 -11.24 49.36
C ASP A 443 -5.49 -11.22 48.14
N PHE A 444 -5.96 -11.78 47.02
CA PHE A 444 -5.14 -11.91 45.81
C PHE A 444 -4.91 -10.56 45.10
N GLU A 445 -5.93 -9.73 44.94
CA GLU A 445 -5.77 -8.41 44.29
C GLU A 445 -4.72 -7.53 44.99
N PRO A 446 -4.81 -7.27 46.31
CA PRO A 446 -3.85 -6.41 46.99
C PRO A 446 -2.40 -6.91 46.86
N VAL A 447 -2.22 -8.23 46.88
CA VAL A 447 -0.91 -8.87 46.71
C VAL A 447 -0.35 -8.67 45.30
N VAL A 448 -1.18 -8.83 44.26
CA VAL A 448 -0.77 -8.58 42.87
C VAL A 448 -0.38 -7.11 42.67
N ARG A 449 -1.14 -6.15 43.23
CA ARG A 449 -0.76 -4.72 43.19
C ARG A 449 0.58 -4.48 43.88
N LYS A 450 0.83 -5.11 45.03
CA LYS A 450 2.13 -5.05 45.73
C LYS A 450 3.27 -5.63 44.87
N LEU A 451 3.02 -6.70 44.12
CA LEU A 451 3.98 -7.27 43.17
C LEU A 451 4.29 -6.30 42.01
N LEU A 452 3.26 -5.69 41.42
CA LEU A 452 3.39 -4.69 40.34
C LEU A 452 4.23 -3.48 40.79
N VAL A 453 3.94 -2.93 41.98
CA VAL A 453 4.74 -1.86 42.61
C VAL A 453 6.19 -2.31 42.85
N GLY A 454 6.40 -3.60 43.16
CA GLY A 454 7.72 -4.21 43.29
C GLY A 454 8.49 -4.43 41.99
N GLY A 455 7.95 -4.00 40.84
CA GLY A 455 8.56 -4.15 39.51
C GLY A 455 8.39 -5.54 38.89
N HIS A 456 7.45 -6.34 39.39
CA HIS A 456 7.08 -7.60 38.76
C HIS A 456 6.06 -7.33 37.66
N THR A 457 6.41 -7.64 36.42
CA THR A 457 5.55 -7.39 35.25
C THR A 457 5.40 -8.61 34.37
N VAL A 458 5.85 -9.78 34.80
CA VAL A 458 5.62 -11.05 34.07
C VAL A 458 4.93 -12.00 35.03
N PHE A 459 3.65 -12.29 34.81
CA PHE A 459 2.86 -13.21 35.60
C PHE A 459 2.57 -14.44 34.77
N VAL A 460 3.01 -15.61 35.23
CA VAL A 460 2.79 -16.88 34.53
C VAL A 460 1.96 -17.80 35.43
N GLU A 461 0.72 -18.05 35.01
CA GLU A 461 -0.15 -18.98 35.71
C GLU A 461 0.28 -20.43 35.42
N SER A 462 0.86 -21.10 36.42
CA SER A 462 1.31 -22.49 36.34
C SER A 462 0.14 -23.43 36.66
N SER A 463 -0.74 -23.66 35.69
CA SER A 463 -1.99 -24.39 35.91
C SER A 463 -2.47 -25.21 34.71
N ALA A 464 -3.37 -26.16 34.98
CA ALA A 464 -4.03 -27.00 33.98
C ALA A 464 -5.01 -26.22 33.07
N HIS A 465 -5.47 -25.04 33.51
CA HIS A 465 -6.35 -24.15 32.78
C HIS A 465 -6.32 -22.75 33.44
N PRO A 466 -6.27 -21.65 32.67
CA PRO A 466 -6.24 -20.29 33.23
C PRO A 466 -7.52 -19.96 33.98
N VAL A 467 -7.40 -19.74 35.28
CA VAL A 467 -8.51 -19.26 36.13
C VAL A 467 -8.19 -17.93 36.82
N LEU A 468 -6.92 -17.55 36.89
CA LEU A 468 -6.46 -16.27 37.45
C LEU A 468 -5.97 -15.29 36.38
N ALA A 469 -5.78 -15.72 35.13
CA ALA A 469 -5.40 -14.85 34.03
C ALA A 469 -6.38 -13.66 33.83
N GLN A 470 -7.70 -13.89 33.90
CA GLN A 470 -8.67 -12.80 33.81
C GLN A 470 -8.59 -11.84 35.01
N PRO A 471 -8.63 -12.30 36.27
CA PRO A 471 -8.39 -11.43 37.43
C PRO A 471 -7.09 -10.62 37.34
N LEU A 472 -5.99 -11.24 36.91
CA LEU A 472 -4.71 -10.54 36.70
C LEU A 472 -4.83 -9.42 35.68
N ASN A 473 -5.42 -9.69 34.51
CA ASN A 473 -5.63 -8.65 33.49
C ASN A 473 -6.52 -7.51 34.02
N GLN A 474 -7.56 -7.80 34.79
CA GLN A 474 -8.42 -6.78 35.40
C GLN A 474 -7.66 -5.88 36.38
N ILE A 475 -6.71 -6.43 37.13
CA ILE A 475 -5.86 -5.63 38.03
C ILE A 475 -4.91 -4.76 37.20
N VAL A 476 -4.29 -5.33 36.16
CA VAL A 476 -3.35 -4.63 35.27
C VAL A 476 -4.02 -3.52 34.47
N ASP A 477 -5.27 -3.69 34.05
CA ASP A 477 -6.04 -2.70 33.29
C ASP A 477 -6.37 -1.44 34.11
N GLU A 478 -6.30 -1.51 35.44
CA GLU A 478 -6.50 -0.36 36.33
C GLU A 478 -5.20 0.38 36.69
N GLU A 479 -4.05 -0.12 36.23
CA GLU A 479 -2.76 0.54 36.43
C GLU A 479 -2.47 1.54 35.30
N ASP A 480 -1.53 2.47 35.55
CA ASP A 480 -1.09 3.43 34.54
C ASP A 480 -0.52 2.74 33.28
N ASP A 481 -0.59 3.45 32.14
CA ASP A 481 -0.19 2.93 30.81
C ASP A 481 1.22 2.32 30.77
N ASN A 482 2.16 2.87 31.53
CA ASN A 482 3.53 2.34 31.59
C ASN A 482 3.60 0.95 32.22
N VAL A 483 2.83 0.68 33.28
CA VAL A 483 2.77 -0.64 33.93
C VAL A 483 1.98 -1.59 33.04
N ARG A 484 0.83 -1.13 32.53
CA ARG A 484 -0.05 -1.90 31.64
C ARG A 484 0.67 -2.41 30.40
N LEU A 485 1.38 -1.54 29.67
CA LEU A 485 2.08 -1.90 28.42
C LEU A 485 3.28 -2.84 28.63
N ARG A 486 3.90 -2.82 29.82
CA ARG A 486 5.05 -3.66 30.18
C ARG A 486 4.66 -4.98 30.84
N THR A 487 3.41 -5.10 31.28
CA THR A 487 2.94 -6.30 31.97
C THR A 487 2.53 -7.38 30.97
N VAL A 488 2.95 -8.61 31.27
CA VAL A 488 2.69 -9.81 30.50
C VAL A 488 1.99 -10.80 31.42
N VAL A 489 0.77 -11.21 31.06
CA VAL A 489 0.01 -12.25 31.76
C VAL A 489 -0.04 -13.48 30.85
N GLY A 490 0.72 -14.50 31.22
CA GLY A 490 0.78 -15.80 30.53
C GLY A 490 0.02 -16.89 31.28
N SER A 491 -0.41 -17.90 30.53
CA SER A 491 -1.05 -19.11 31.06
C SER A 491 -0.37 -20.36 30.49
N THR A 492 -0.40 -21.48 31.20
CA THR A 492 0.37 -22.67 30.79
C THR A 492 -0.43 -23.63 29.90
N LEU A 493 -1.47 -24.26 30.43
CA LEU A 493 -2.34 -25.18 29.69
C LEU A 493 -3.75 -24.62 29.54
N ARG A 494 -4.56 -25.23 28.68
CA ARG A 494 -5.99 -24.95 28.57
C ARG A 494 -6.77 -26.27 28.59
N ARG A 495 -8.06 -26.18 28.91
CA ARG A 495 -8.96 -27.34 28.95
C ARG A 495 -9.00 -27.94 27.55
N ASP A 496 -8.88 -29.25 27.46
CA ASP A 496 -8.82 -30.01 26.20
C ASP A 496 -7.57 -29.73 25.33
N GLU A 497 -6.61 -28.93 25.83
CA GLU A 497 -5.35 -28.59 25.17
C GLU A 497 -4.17 -28.85 26.12
N GLY A 498 -4.02 -30.09 26.57
CA GLY A 498 -3.03 -30.49 27.59
C GLY A 498 -1.65 -30.91 27.05
N GLY A 499 -1.36 -30.67 25.78
CA GLY A 499 -0.19 -31.19 25.07
C GLY A 499 0.94 -30.21 24.78
N GLN A 500 2.01 -30.71 24.15
CA GLN A 500 3.20 -29.94 23.81
C GLN A 500 2.91 -28.72 22.93
N ARG A 501 1.92 -28.80 22.02
CA ARG A 501 1.53 -27.66 21.16
C ARG A 501 1.08 -26.45 21.98
N ARG A 502 0.18 -26.65 22.95
CA ARG A 502 -0.31 -25.56 23.82
C ARG A 502 0.80 -24.99 24.67
N LEU A 503 1.65 -25.85 25.21
CA LEU A 503 2.83 -25.45 25.99
C LEU A 503 3.77 -24.54 25.18
N LEU A 504 4.11 -24.95 23.94
CA LEU A 504 4.94 -24.15 23.03
C LEU A 504 4.27 -22.82 22.65
N THR A 505 2.95 -22.81 22.43
CA THR A 505 2.19 -21.57 22.18
C THR A 505 2.25 -20.63 23.38
N SER A 506 2.11 -21.14 24.61
CA SER A 506 2.23 -20.34 25.83
C SER A 506 3.64 -19.77 26.02
N MET A 507 4.67 -20.55 25.69
CA MET A 507 6.06 -20.06 25.65
C MET A 507 6.25 -18.98 24.59
N ALA A 508 5.62 -19.14 23.42
CA ALA A 508 5.65 -18.15 22.36
C ALA A 508 5.00 -16.83 22.78
N GLU A 509 3.85 -16.88 23.46
CA GLU A 509 3.14 -15.70 23.99
C GLU A 509 4.03 -14.87 24.94
N LEU A 510 4.81 -15.53 25.81
CA LEU A 510 5.80 -14.84 26.65
C LEU A 510 6.99 -14.32 25.84
N PHE A 511 7.54 -15.16 24.95
CA PHE A 511 8.74 -14.87 24.18
C PHE A 511 8.57 -13.64 23.28
N VAL A 512 7.43 -13.51 22.59
CA VAL A 512 7.18 -12.37 21.70
C VAL A 512 7.02 -11.05 22.46
N ARG A 513 6.70 -11.12 23.76
CA ARG A 513 6.61 -9.95 24.66
C ARG A 513 7.93 -9.61 25.34
N GLY A 514 9.00 -10.35 25.07
CA GLY A 514 10.36 -10.02 25.53
C GLY A 514 10.92 -10.98 26.58
N VAL A 515 10.10 -11.89 27.13
CA VAL A 515 10.56 -12.87 28.13
C VAL A 515 11.53 -13.86 27.47
N PRO A 516 12.72 -14.11 28.03
CA PRO A 516 13.64 -15.09 27.48
C PRO A 516 13.08 -16.51 27.66
N VAL A 517 13.13 -17.31 26.59
CA VAL A 517 12.77 -18.74 26.59
C VAL A 517 13.89 -19.50 25.90
N ASP A 518 14.43 -20.52 26.58
CA ASP A 518 15.44 -21.42 26.03
C ASP A 518 14.78 -22.50 25.17
N TRP A 519 14.61 -22.19 23.88
CA TRP A 519 14.04 -23.10 22.89
C TRP A 519 14.90 -24.34 22.64
N THR A 520 16.18 -24.34 23.00
CA THR A 520 17.08 -25.49 22.76
C THR A 520 16.65 -26.75 23.50
N LYS A 521 15.81 -26.62 24.54
CA LYS A 521 15.25 -27.75 25.31
C LYS A 521 14.23 -28.58 24.54
N PHE A 522 13.61 -28.02 23.50
CA PHE A 522 12.63 -28.71 22.66
C PHE A 522 13.18 -29.12 21.30
N LEU A 523 14.43 -28.73 21.00
CA LEU A 523 15.08 -28.99 19.74
C LEU A 523 16.14 -30.08 19.95
N MET A 524 16.19 -31.05 19.04
CA MET A 524 17.19 -32.12 19.14
C MET A 524 18.60 -31.54 18.99
N ALA A 525 19.48 -31.88 19.93
CA ALA A 525 20.90 -31.53 19.83
C ALA A 525 21.52 -32.30 18.65
N GLY A 526 21.92 -31.61 17.59
CA GLY A 526 22.68 -32.22 16.49
C GLY A 526 22.35 -31.80 15.06
N ALA A 527 21.46 -30.85 14.83
CA ALA A 527 21.32 -30.29 13.49
C ALA A 527 22.59 -29.53 13.11
N GLY A 528 23.31 -30.03 12.10
CA GLY A 528 24.45 -29.33 11.51
C GLY A 528 24.08 -27.92 11.01
N HIS A 529 25.06 -27.20 10.48
CA HIS A 529 24.80 -25.87 9.91
C HIS A 529 23.78 -25.97 8.77
N VAL A 530 22.59 -25.38 8.96
CA VAL A 530 21.60 -25.16 7.91
C VAL A 530 21.82 -23.78 7.29
N ASP A 531 22.00 -23.72 5.97
CA ASP A 531 22.17 -22.47 5.20
C ASP A 531 20.85 -21.69 5.10
N LEU A 532 20.43 -21.12 6.24
CA LEU A 532 19.21 -20.34 6.33
C LEU A 532 19.33 -19.01 5.56
N PRO A 533 18.22 -18.42 5.08
CA PRO A 533 18.24 -17.12 4.42
C PRO A 533 18.74 -16.00 5.34
N THR A 534 19.47 -15.04 4.79
CA THR A 534 19.98 -13.87 5.52
C THR A 534 18.87 -12.87 5.85
N TYR A 535 19.18 -11.92 6.74
CA TYR A 535 18.24 -10.92 7.23
C TYR A 535 17.52 -10.14 6.12
N ALA A 536 16.20 -10.03 6.23
CA ALA A 536 15.36 -9.20 5.37
C ALA A 536 15.50 -7.70 5.68
N PHE A 537 16.54 -7.07 5.14
CA PHE A 537 16.74 -5.62 5.25
C PHE A 537 15.57 -4.83 4.65
N ASP A 538 14.94 -4.00 5.48
CA ASP A 538 13.98 -2.96 5.09
C ASP A 538 14.76 -1.72 4.66
N ARG A 539 15.23 -1.70 3.40
CA ARG A 539 16.14 -0.68 2.89
C ARG A 539 15.40 0.61 2.59
N ARG A 540 16.06 1.72 2.88
CA ARG A 540 15.68 3.05 2.37
C ARG A 540 16.88 3.60 1.61
N HIS A 541 16.63 4.31 0.52
CA HIS A 541 17.70 5.02 -0.16
C HIS A 541 18.12 6.22 0.69
N TYR A 542 19.42 6.31 0.97
CA TYR A 542 20.03 7.45 1.65
C TYR A 542 21.12 7.97 0.73
N TRP A 543 20.86 9.10 0.07
CA TRP A 543 21.82 9.75 -0.82
C TRP A 543 21.77 11.26 -0.60
N LEU A 544 22.93 11.87 -0.38
CA LEU A 544 23.04 13.32 -0.27
C LEU A 544 23.02 13.89 -1.69
N GLN A 545 22.03 14.71 -1.99
CA GLN A 545 22.02 15.50 -3.22
C GLN A 545 22.85 16.77 -2.95
N ASP A 546 23.75 17.11 -3.87
CA ASP A 546 24.41 18.41 -3.84
C ASP A 546 23.32 19.49 -3.83
N ALA A 547 23.36 20.39 -2.85
CA ALA A 547 22.46 21.52 -2.83
C ALA A 547 22.68 22.31 -4.13
N GLU A 548 21.66 22.37 -4.98
CA GLU A 548 21.67 23.29 -6.11
C GLU A 548 21.95 24.69 -5.54
N THR A 549 23.11 25.23 -5.86
CA THR A 549 23.46 26.61 -5.57
C THR A 549 22.35 27.46 -6.19
N ALA A 550 21.52 28.04 -5.33
CA ALA A 550 20.60 29.10 -5.68
C ALA A 550 21.43 30.34 -6.06
N ASP A 551 22.10 30.29 -7.19
CA ASP A 551 22.79 31.43 -7.78
C ASP A 551 21.99 31.92 -8.98
N ASP A 552 21.35 33.08 -8.73
CA ASP A 552 21.38 34.29 -9.56
C ASP A 552 20.01 34.90 -9.93
N SER A 553 19.02 34.80 -9.04
CA SER A 553 17.86 35.71 -9.04
C SER A 553 18.13 36.90 -8.12
N GLY A 554 19.00 37.82 -8.55
CA GLY A 554 19.33 39.00 -7.76
C GLY A 554 20.19 40.06 -8.44
N ALA A 555 20.21 40.12 -9.77
CA ALA A 555 20.74 41.30 -10.45
C ALA A 555 19.72 42.45 -10.33
N SER A 556 20.13 43.45 -9.55
CA SER A 556 19.45 44.71 -9.22
C SER A 556 18.74 45.43 -10.38
N ASP A 557 17.47 45.82 -10.18
CA ASP A 557 16.91 46.99 -10.87
C ASP A 557 17.40 48.25 -10.13
N ASN A 558 18.44 48.89 -10.67
CA ASN A 558 18.70 50.30 -10.41
C ASN A 558 17.83 51.13 -11.37
N ASP A 559 17.05 52.09 -10.87
CA ASP A 559 16.17 52.98 -11.67
C ASP A 559 16.86 53.60 -12.89
N ALA A 560 18.18 53.84 -12.84
CA ALA A 560 18.96 54.38 -13.95
C ALA A 560 19.08 53.45 -15.17
N ASP A 561 19.09 52.13 -14.97
CA ASP A 561 19.11 51.15 -16.08
C ASP A 561 17.73 51.08 -16.76
N ALA A 562 16.65 51.25 -16.00
CA ALA A 562 15.29 51.24 -16.52
C ALA A 562 15.03 52.44 -17.45
N ASP A 563 15.43 53.65 -17.05
CA ASP A 563 15.29 54.87 -17.85
C ASP A 563 16.12 54.81 -19.16
N PHE A 564 17.35 54.28 -19.08
CA PHE A 564 18.21 54.07 -20.25
C PHE A 564 17.56 53.13 -21.28
N TRP A 565 17.09 51.96 -20.84
CA TRP A 565 16.49 50.98 -21.76
C TRP A 565 15.12 51.42 -22.28
N SER A 566 14.35 52.17 -21.49
CA SER A 566 13.08 52.78 -21.92
C SER A 566 13.29 53.76 -23.08
N ALA A 567 14.29 54.64 -23.00
CA ALA A 567 14.64 55.58 -24.07
C ALA A 567 15.13 54.86 -25.35
N VAL A 568 15.91 53.77 -25.21
CA VAL A 568 16.32 52.92 -26.34
C VAL A 568 15.11 52.28 -27.02
N GLU A 569 14.14 51.77 -26.26
CA GLU A 569 12.97 51.05 -26.78
C GLU A 569 11.94 51.95 -27.45
N GLN A 570 11.75 53.17 -26.93
CA GLN A 570 10.90 54.18 -27.56
C GLN A 570 11.57 54.86 -28.76
N THR A 571 12.82 54.50 -29.07
CA THR A 571 13.64 55.18 -30.07
C THR A 571 13.73 56.69 -29.83
N ASP A 572 13.87 57.10 -28.55
CA ASP A 572 14.02 58.49 -28.14
C ASP A 572 15.49 58.87 -27.95
N ALA A 573 16.10 59.34 -29.05
CA ALA A 573 17.52 59.72 -29.08
C ALA A 573 17.81 60.95 -28.22
N ASP A 574 16.83 61.84 -28.04
CA ASP A 574 17.02 63.10 -27.31
C ASP A 574 16.99 62.84 -25.79
N SER A 575 16.11 61.95 -25.32
CA SER A 575 16.09 61.47 -23.92
C SER A 575 17.35 60.67 -23.56
N LEU A 576 17.76 59.73 -24.42
CA LEU A 576 18.97 58.94 -24.21
C LEU A 576 20.26 59.78 -24.23
N ALA A 577 20.32 60.80 -25.10
CA ALA A 577 21.43 61.75 -25.12
C ALA A 577 21.49 62.61 -23.85
N GLY A 578 20.33 63.00 -23.30
CA GLY A 578 20.22 63.69 -22.02
C GLY A 578 20.73 62.86 -20.84
N LEU A 579 20.52 61.53 -20.86
CA LEU A 579 21.02 60.60 -19.84
C LEU A 579 22.53 60.35 -19.95
N LEU A 580 23.07 60.25 -21.17
CA LEU A 580 24.48 59.86 -21.39
C LEU A 580 25.46 61.05 -21.39
N ALA A 581 25.12 62.16 -22.06
CA ALA A 581 25.95 63.37 -22.13
C ALA A 581 25.14 64.59 -22.66
N PRO A 582 24.54 65.41 -21.78
CA PRO A 582 23.62 66.49 -22.16
C PRO A 582 24.18 67.52 -23.15
N ASP A 583 25.49 67.75 -23.11
CA ASP A 583 26.16 68.85 -23.83
C ASP A 583 26.77 68.43 -25.18
N SER A 584 26.57 67.19 -25.65
CA SER A 584 27.15 66.68 -26.90
C SER A 584 26.15 66.67 -28.07
N ALA A 585 26.24 67.66 -28.95
CA ALA A 585 25.42 67.70 -30.18
C ALA A 585 25.77 66.55 -31.15
N GLY A 586 27.04 66.12 -31.20
CA GLY A 586 27.49 65.02 -32.07
C GLY A 586 27.01 63.63 -31.63
N LEU A 587 26.72 63.44 -30.34
CA LEU A 587 26.19 62.18 -29.81
C LEU A 587 24.74 61.93 -30.26
N ARG A 588 23.92 62.97 -30.37
CA ARG A 588 22.50 62.85 -30.77
C ARG A 588 22.32 62.27 -32.18
N ASP A 589 23.10 62.73 -33.16
CA ASP A 589 23.01 62.21 -34.53
C ASP A 589 23.56 60.78 -34.65
N ALA A 590 24.59 60.44 -33.87
CA ALA A 590 25.08 59.06 -33.78
C ALA A 590 24.02 58.12 -33.16
N LEU A 591 23.36 58.54 -32.08
CA LEU A 591 22.29 57.78 -31.44
C LEU A 591 21.08 57.59 -32.37
N ARG A 592 20.66 58.61 -33.13
CA ARG A 592 19.57 58.44 -34.14
C ARG A 592 19.87 57.36 -35.18
N THR A 593 21.14 57.13 -35.49
CA THR A 593 21.57 56.11 -36.48
C THR A 593 21.60 54.70 -35.88
N VAL A 594 22.07 54.54 -34.63
CA VAL A 594 22.33 53.23 -34.02
C VAL A 594 21.14 52.72 -33.17
N MET A 595 20.31 53.62 -32.66
CA MET A 595 19.23 53.29 -31.74
C MET A 595 18.17 52.34 -32.30
N PRO A 596 17.74 52.41 -33.58
CA PRO A 596 16.86 51.37 -34.14
C PRO A 596 17.47 49.97 -34.08
N ALA A 597 18.79 49.85 -34.28
CA ALA A 597 19.49 48.57 -34.18
C ALA A 597 19.62 48.07 -32.73
N LEU A 598 19.81 48.98 -31.77
CA LEU A 598 19.83 48.66 -30.34
C LEU A 598 18.45 48.29 -29.81
N ALA A 599 17.39 48.99 -30.23
CA ALA A 599 16.00 48.68 -29.92
C ALA A 599 15.61 47.29 -30.46
N ASP A 600 15.98 47.00 -31.72
CA ASP A 600 15.78 45.68 -32.31
C ASP A 600 16.59 44.59 -31.57
N TRP A 601 17.86 44.85 -31.25
CA TRP A 601 18.68 43.91 -30.47
C TRP A 601 18.09 43.66 -29.07
N ARG A 602 17.65 44.71 -28.37
CA ARG A 602 17.03 44.61 -27.03
C ARG A 602 15.70 43.86 -27.10
N GLY A 603 14.87 44.15 -28.10
CA GLY A 603 13.63 43.45 -28.38
C GLY A 603 13.84 41.97 -28.72
N ARG A 604 14.88 41.62 -29.49
CA ARG A 604 15.29 40.22 -29.73
C ARG A 604 15.82 39.54 -28.46
N SER A 605 16.63 40.24 -27.68
CA SER A 605 17.21 39.70 -26.44
C SER A 605 16.15 39.43 -25.37
N ARG A 606 15.19 40.36 -25.18
CA ARG A 606 14.03 40.14 -24.30
C ARG A 606 13.14 39.00 -24.77
N ARG A 607 12.85 38.90 -26.08
CA ARG A 607 12.09 37.78 -26.63
C ARG A 607 12.79 36.43 -26.42
N ARG A 608 14.11 36.36 -26.61
CA ARG A 608 14.91 35.16 -26.31
C ARG A 608 14.87 34.78 -24.83
N SER A 609 15.07 35.75 -23.94
CA SER A 609 14.99 35.53 -22.49
C SER A 609 13.58 35.11 -22.04
N SER A 610 12.53 35.73 -22.60
CA SER A 610 11.14 35.29 -22.36
C SER A 610 10.93 33.88 -22.88
N ALA A 611 11.34 33.56 -24.11
CA ALA A 611 11.23 32.21 -24.66
C ALA A 611 11.95 31.17 -23.78
N GLU A 612 13.15 31.47 -23.28
CA GLU A 612 13.91 30.61 -22.36
C GLU A 612 13.16 30.33 -21.06
N ARG A 613 12.51 31.34 -20.48
CA ARG A 613 11.67 31.19 -19.28
C ARG A 613 10.39 30.39 -19.51
N LEU A 614 10.04 30.03 -20.74
CA LEU A 614 8.85 29.22 -21.04
C LEU A 614 9.20 27.78 -21.40
N ARG A 615 10.50 27.39 -21.33
CA ARG A 615 10.98 26.07 -21.76
C ARG A 615 11.09 25.07 -20.59
N TYR A 616 10.57 23.88 -20.84
CA TYR A 616 10.62 22.74 -19.91
C TYR A 616 11.03 21.46 -20.63
N ALA A 617 11.45 20.46 -19.85
CA ALA A 617 11.77 19.13 -20.32
C ALA A 617 11.27 18.07 -19.35
N VAL A 618 10.92 16.92 -19.90
CA VAL A 618 10.63 15.72 -19.14
C VAL A 618 11.93 15.00 -18.82
N THR A 619 12.10 14.60 -17.57
CA THR A 619 13.19 13.75 -17.09
C THR A 619 12.63 12.62 -16.22
N TRP A 620 13.49 11.67 -15.85
CA TRP A 620 13.13 10.52 -15.01
C TRP A 620 14.06 10.46 -13.82
N ARG A 621 13.50 10.49 -12.60
CA ARG A 621 14.27 10.35 -11.37
C ARG A 621 14.08 8.95 -10.78
N PRO A 622 15.15 8.26 -10.38
CA PRO A 622 15.03 6.99 -9.68
C PRO A 622 14.28 7.20 -8.35
N LEU A 623 13.42 6.25 -7.99
CA LEU A 623 12.65 6.29 -6.76
C LEU A 623 13.37 5.57 -5.63
N ASP A 624 13.37 6.21 -4.47
CA ASP A 624 14.12 5.87 -3.27
C ASP A 624 13.57 4.67 -2.47
N ARG A 625 12.50 4.00 -2.95
CA ARG A 625 11.67 3.09 -2.18
C ARG A 625 11.54 1.69 -2.81
N GLU A 626 12.22 0.71 -2.24
CA GLU A 626 11.85 -0.71 -2.32
C GLU A 626 10.74 -1.00 -1.28
N VAL A 627 9.52 -0.48 -1.47
CA VAL A 627 8.38 -0.99 -0.68
C VAL A 627 7.88 -2.26 -1.36
N SER A 628 8.58 -3.38 -1.14
CA SER A 628 8.11 -4.72 -1.50
C SER A 628 7.06 -5.20 -0.50
N ARG A 629 5.89 -4.53 -0.47
CA ARG A 629 4.68 -5.15 0.07
C ARG A 629 3.85 -5.61 -1.11
N VAL A 630 3.32 -6.82 -1.04
CA VAL A 630 2.35 -7.24 -2.03
C VAL A 630 1.04 -6.51 -1.74
N PRO A 631 0.41 -5.84 -2.73
CA PRO A 631 -0.93 -5.32 -2.58
C PRO A 631 -1.87 -6.40 -2.05
N ALA A 632 -2.69 -6.05 -1.06
CA ALA A 632 -3.68 -6.97 -0.52
C ALA A 632 -4.86 -7.16 -1.49
N GLY A 633 -5.55 -8.28 -1.36
CA GLY A 633 -6.73 -8.60 -2.16
C GLY A 633 -6.40 -9.13 -3.56
N ARG A 634 -7.46 -9.43 -4.31
CA ARG A 634 -7.39 -10.08 -5.62
C ARG A 634 -7.39 -9.03 -6.74
N TRP A 635 -6.50 -9.17 -7.70
CA TRP A 635 -6.28 -8.23 -8.80
C TRP A 635 -6.74 -8.81 -10.12
N LEU A 636 -7.42 -8.02 -10.94
CA LEU A 636 -7.87 -8.43 -12.26
C LEU A 636 -6.82 -8.09 -13.31
N ALA A 637 -6.29 -9.07 -14.04
CA ALA A 637 -5.37 -8.84 -15.17
C ALA A 637 -6.12 -8.90 -16.51
N VAL A 638 -6.40 -7.74 -17.11
CA VAL A 638 -7.08 -7.62 -18.41
C VAL A 638 -6.12 -7.98 -19.53
N LEU A 639 -6.37 -9.13 -20.16
CA LEU A 639 -5.54 -9.64 -21.25
C LEU A 639 -5.94 -9.06 -22.61
N PRO A 640 -4.99 -8.99 -23.55
CA PRO A 640 -5.31 -8.74 -24.95
C PRO A 640 -6.34 -9.77 -25.47
N PRO A 641 -7.35 -9.34 -26.26
CA PRO A 641 -8.38 -10.26 -26.73
C PRO A 641 -7.80 -11.35 -27.64
N GLY A 642 -8.28 -12.58 -27.45
CA GLY A 642 -7.81 -13.75 -28.20
C GLY A 642 -6.53 -14.40 -27.67
N CYS A 643 -6.03 -13.99 -26.50
CA CYS A 643 -4.88 -14.59 -25.81
C CYS A 643 -5.35 -15.30 -24.52
N PRO A 644 -5.60 -16.63 -24.54
CA PRO A 644 -6.02 -17.35 -23.35
C PRO A 644 -4.83 -17.62 -22.42
N ALA A 645 -5.05 -17.55 -21.11
CA ALA A 645 -4.06 -17.79 -20.07
C ALA A 645 -3.49 -19.22 -20.10
N GLU A 646 -4.30 -20.20 -20.55
CA GLU A 646 -3.97 -21.63 -20.47
C GLU A 646 -3.22 -22.19 -21.69
N THR A 647 -3.20 -21.52 -22.86
CA THR A 647 -2.77 -22.13 -24.14
C THR A 647 -1.50 -21.56 -24.76
N VAL A 648 -0.82 -20.58 -24.14
CA VAL A 648 0.44 -20.03 -24.69
C VAL A 648 1.58 -20.16 -23.70
N THR A 649 2.13 -21.36 -23.59
CA THR A 649 3.48 -21.55 -23.03
C THR A 649 4.45 -20.74 -23.91
N GLY A 650 5.00 -19.64 -23.37
CA GLY A 650 5.93 -18.74 -24.06
C GLY A 650 5.37 -17.36 -24.48
N SER A 651 4.14 -17.00 -24.09
CA SER A 651 3.69 -15.60 -24.21
C SER A 651 4.24 -14.74 -23.07
N ARG A 652 4.69 -13.53 -23.41
CA ARG A 652 5.24 -12.55 -22.46
C ARG A 652 4.23 -12.13 -21.39
N VAL A 653 2.94 -12.14 -21.73
CA VAL A 653 1.84 -11.83 -20.79
C VAL A 653 1.71 -12.93 -19.73
N ALA A 654 1.80 -14.20 -20.16
CA ALA A 654 1.73 -15.35 -19.26
C ALA A 654 2.95 -15.41 -18.33
N GLU A 655 4.16 -15.13 -18.86
CA GLU A 655 5.39 -15.04 -18.06
C GLU A 655 5.27 -13.96 -16.97
N LEU A 656 4.74 -12.78 -17.30
CA LEU A 656 4.53 -11.70 -16.33
C LEU A 656 3.52 -12.09 -15.24
N ILE A 657 2.38 -12.70 -15.61
CA ILE A 657 1.38 -13.14 -14.62
C ILE A 657 1.95 -14.22 -13.70
N ALA A 658 2.67 -15.20 -14.26
CA ALA A 658 3.32 -16.24 -13.48
C ALA A 658 4.32 -15.64 -12.48
N GLU A 659 5.13 -14.68 -12.92
CA GLU A 659 6.09 -14.02 -12.05
C GLU A 659 5.40 -13.14 -10.99
N LEU A 660 4.33 -12.40 -11.33
CA LEU A 660 3.53 -11.67 -10.35
C LEU A 660 2.94 -12.58 -9.27
N GLY A 661 2.44 -13.76 -9.67
CA GLY A 661 1.96 -14.80 -8.75
C GLY A 661 3.08 -15.36 -7.88
N ALA A 662 4.27 -15.59 -8.43
CA ALA A 662 5.46 -16.01 -7.68
C ALA A 662 5.92 -14.95 -6.65
N GLN A 663 5.70 -13.66 -6.94
CA GLN A 663 5.91 -12.56 -5.99
C GLN A 663 4.75 -12.40 -4.97
N GLY A 664 3.72 -13.26 -5.02
CA GLY A 664 2.64 -13.35 -4.05
C GLY A 664 1.38 -12.56 -4.39
N LEU A 665 1.28 -11.91 -5.56
CA LEU A 665 0.09 -11.17 -5.99
C LEU A 665 -1.01 -12.15 -6.42
N ASP A 666 -2.19 -12.10 -5.80
CA ASP A 666 -3.36 -12.88 -6.22
C ASP A 666 -3.97 -12.25 -7.48
N VAL A 667 -3.62 -12.79 -8.66
CA VAL A 667 -4.06 -12.26 -9.96
C VAL A 667 -5.06 -13.22 -10.61
N VAL A 668 -6.20 -12.69 -11.04
CA VAL A 668 -7.17 -13.39 -11.87
C VAL A 668 -7.08 -12.88 -13.31
N PRO A 669 -6.78 -13.73 -14.29
CA PRO A 669 -6.80 -13.35 -15.70
C PRO A 669 -8.22 -13.04 -16.16
N PHE A 670 -8.40 -11.93 -16.86
CA PHE A 670 -9.65 -11.53 -17.49
C PHE A 670 -9.55 -11.66 -19.01
N GLU A 671 -10.26 -12.64 -19.53
CA GLU A 671 -10.29 -12.98 -20.94
C GLU A 671 -11.59 -12.53 -21.60
N THR A 672 -11.46 -11.94 -22.79
CA THR A 672 -12.60 -11.51 -23.60
C THR A 672 -12.30 -11.74 -25.09
N VAL A 673 -13.33 -12.15 -25.85
CA VAL A 673 -13.21 -12.31 -27.30
C VAL A 673 -13.20 -10.95 -28.00
N PRO A 674 -12.53 -10.79 -29.17
CA PRO A 674 -12.42 -9.50 -29.85
C PRO A 674 -13.76 -8.78 -30.08
N SER A 675 -14.82 -9.51 -30.42
CA SER A 675 -16.16 -8.96 -30.67
C SER A 675 -16.87 -8.42 -29.43
N ALA A 676 -16.48 -8.88 -28.24
CA ALA A 676 -17.03 -8.44 -26.96
C ALA A 676 -16.18 -7.33 -26.32
N PHE A 677 -15.06 -6.94 -26.94
CA PHE A 677 -14.18 -5.88 -26.46
C PHE A 677 -14.73 -4.49 -26.85
N THR A 678 -15.95 -4.20 -26.39
CA THR A 678 -16.66 -2.93 -26.54
C THR A 678 -17.07 -2.43 -25.15
N ARG A 679 -17.39 -1.14 -25.01
CA ARG A 679 -17.87 -0.58 -23.73
C ARG A 679 -18.98 -1.44 -23.12
N THR A 680 -20.04 -1.73 -23.88
CA THR A 680 -21.17 -2.54 -23.42
C THR A 680 -20.79 -3.99 -23.09
N GLY A 681 -19.98 -4.64 -23.94
CA GLY A 681 -19.58 -6.04 -23.73
C GLY A 681 -18.68 -6.21 -22.51
N LEU A 682 -17.75 -5.27 -22.28
CA LEU A 682 -16.90 -5.22 -21.09
C LEU A 682 -17.72 -4.93 -19.83
N THR A 683 -18.65 -3.98 -19.86
CA THR A 683 -19.50 -3.63 -18.69
C THR A 683 -20.27 -4.85 -18.17
N ALA A 684 -20.87 -5.64 -19.06
CA ALA A 684 -21.61 -6.83 -18.66
C ALA A 684 -20.71 -7.84 -17.95
N ARG A 685 -19.55 -8.16 -18.55
CA ARG A 685 -18.58 -9.12 -18.00
C ARG A 685 -17.93 -8.65 -16.70
N LEU A 686 -17.62 -7.36 -16.59
CA LEU A 686 -17.06 -6.76 -15.39
C LEU A 686 -18.07 -6.72 -14.23
N SER A 687 -19.36 -6.56 -14.54
CA SER A 687 -20.43 -6.63 -13.52
C SER A 687 -20.55 -8.02 -12.90
N ASP A 688 -20.45 -9.08 -13.72
CA ASP A 688 -20.44 -10.47 -13.23
C ASP A 688 -19.25 -10.72 -12.29
N ILE A 689 -18.05 -10.29 -12.71
CA ILE A 689 -16.82 -10.44 -11.92
C ILE A 689 -16.87 -9.65 -10.62
N ARG A 690 -17.47 -8.46 -10.64
CA ARG A 690 -17.66 -7.66 -9.43
C ARG A 690 -18.52 -8.41 -8.41
N ALA A 691 -19.59 -9.09 -8.86
CA ALA A 691 -20.46 -9.86 -8.00
C ALA A 691 -19.75 -11.10 -7.40
N GLU A 692 -18.86 -11.73 -8.16
CA GLU A 692 -18.18 -12.96 -7.76
C GLU A 692 -16.90 -12.74 -6.93
N TYR A 693 -16.07 -11.76 -7.30
CA TYR A 693 -14.68 -11.67 -6.83
C TYR A 693 -14.31 -10.39 -6.07
N GLN A 694 -15.08 -9.30 -6.22
CA GLN A 694 -14.77 -7.97 -5.66
C GLN A 694 -13.28 -7.57 -5.77
N PRO A 695 -12.75 -7.38 -7.00
CA PRO A 695 -11.33 -7.16 -7.19
C PRO A 695 -10.84 -5.87 -6.50
N ALA A 696 -9.67 -5.96 -5.87
CA ALA A 696 -9.00 -4.86 -5.18
C ALA A 696 -8.34 -3.86 -6.14
N GLY A 697 -8.06 -4.25 -7.39
CA GLY A 697 -7.46 -3.41 -8.42
C GLY A 697 -7.43 -4.10 -9.79
N VAL A 698 -7.08 -3.34 -10.84
CA VAL A 698 -7.08 -3.80 -12.23
C VAL A 698 -5.73 -3.52 -12.90
N LEU A 699 -5.13 -4.54 -13.51
CA LEU A 699 -3.93 -4.46 -14.34
C LEU A 699 -4.32 -4.59 -15.81
N SER A 700 -4.15 -3.54 -16.60
CA SER A 700 -4.32 -3.61 -18.05
C SER A 700 -3.01 -4.05 -18.71
N LEU A 701 -3.03 -5.22 -19.35
CA LEU A 701 -1.91 -5.80 -20.10
C LEU A 701 -2.08 -5.63 -21.61
N LEU A 702 -3.03 -4.78 -22.03
CA LEU A 702 -3.46 -4.60 -23.42
C LEU A 702 -2.34 -4.16 -24.38
N ALA A 703 -1.28 -3.53 -23.86
CA ALA A 703 -0.17 -2.99 -24.65
C ALA A 703 1.13 -3.80 -24.57
N LEU A 704 1.11 -5.02 -24.04
CA LEU A 704 2.33 -5.82 -23.85
C LEU A 704 2.69 -6.75 -25.03
N ASP A 705 1.75 -7.01 -25.95
CA ASP A 705 1.92 -7.97 -27.06
C ASP A 705 2.40 -7.34 -28.38
N GLY A 706 2.83 -6.08 -28.36
CA GLY A 706 3.56 -5.36 -29.42
C GLY A 706 3.48 -5.93 -30.85
N GLU A 707 2.47 -5.49 -31.60
CA GLU A 707 2.30 -5.51 -33.08
C GLU A 707 0.81 -5.17 -33.35
N ARG A 708 0.36 -4.00 -32.91
CA ARG A 708 -1.04 -3.57 -33.09
C ARG A 708 -1.10 -2.11 -33.49
N ASP A 709 -2.12 -1.80 -34.27
CA ASP A 709 -2.49 -0.43 -34.61
C ASP A 709 -2.63 0.40 -33.31
N ALA A 710 -2.02 1.59 -33.30
CA ALA A 710 -2.02 2.51 -32.17
C ALA A 710 -3.45 2.92 -31.82
N ILE A 711 -4.30 3.14 -32.83
CA ILE A 711 -5.70 3.53 -32.66
C ILE A 711 -6.47 2.43 -31.93
N ASP A 712 -6.34 1.18 -32.36
CA ASP A 712 -6.98 0.03 -31.74
C ASP A 712 -6.58 -0.14 -30.27
N THR A 713 -5.31 0.05 -29.97
CA THR A 713 -4.76 -0.12 -28.61
C THR A 713 -5.29 0.95 -27.65
N VAL A 714 -5.37 2.20 -28.12
CA VAL A 714 -5.97 3.32 -27.36
C VAL A 714 -7.47 3.14 -27.22
N ALA A 715 -8.17 2.75 -28.29
CA ALA A 715 -9.62 2.54 -28.27
C ALA A 715 -10.02 1.42 -27.29
N ARG A 716 -9.24 0.34 -27.21
CA ARG A 716 -9.45 -0.71 -26.21
C ARG A 716 -9.22 -0.20 -24.78
N THR A 717 -8.16 0.57 -24.57
CA THR A 717 -7.90 1.18 -23.25
C THR A 717 -9.00 2.14 -22.84
N LEU A 718 -9.50 2.95 -23.77
CA LEU A 718 -10.64 3.86 -23.59
C LEU A 718 -11.92 3.08 -23.22
N ALA A 719 -12.25 2.03 -23.98
CA ALA A 719 -13.41 1.19 -23.71
C ALA A 719 -13.34 0.51 -22.33
N LEU A 720 -12.14 0.08 -21.90
CA LEU A 720 -11.92 -0.48 -20.55
C LEU A 720 -12.17 0.56 -19.46
N VAL A 721 -11.62 1.77 -19.59
CA VAL A 721 -11.81 2.87 -18.62
C VAL A 721 -13.28 3.23 -18.48
N GLN A 722 -14.00 3.32 -19.61
CA GLN A 722 -15.44 3.60 -19.62
C GLN A 722 -16.25 2.46 -18.98
N ALA A 723 -15.95 1.20 -19.33
CA ALA A 723 -16.67 0.04 -18.82
C ALA A 723 -16.47 -0.20 -17.32
N LEU A 724 -15.28 0.10 -16.78
CA LEU A 724 -15.03 0.04 -15.32
C LEU A 724 -15.92 1.01 -14.56
N GLY A 725 -16.08 2.23 -15.09
CA GLY A 725 -17.00 3.23 -14.55
C GLY A 725 -18.46 2.77 -14.61
N ASP A 726 -18.90 2.28 -15.77
CA ASP A 726 -20.27 1.78 -15.96
C ASP A 726 -20.60 0.57 -15.07
N ALA A 727 -19.64 -0.32 -14.81
CA ALA A 727 -19.79 -1.49 -13.94
C ALA A 727 -19.68 -1.16 -12.44
N GLY A 728 -19.35 0.10 -12.09
CA GLY A 728 -19.14 0.54 -10.71
C GLY A 728 -17.95 -0.11 -10.02
N LEU A 729 -16.90 -0.43 -10.78
CA LEU A 729 -15.62 -0.91 -10.26
C LEU A 729 -14.69 0.28 -10.01
N ASN A 730 -14.50 0.62 -8.73
CA ASN A 730 -13.73 1.80 -8.31
C ASN A 730 -12.31 1.44 -7.81
N GLY A 731 -11.81 0.24 -8.13
CA GLY A 731 -10.42 -0.14 -7.83
C GLY A 731 -9.43 0.58 -8.75
N PRO A 732 -8.15 0.75 -8.36
CA PRO A 732 -7.15 1.43 -9.17
C PRO A 732 -6.85 0.65 -10.45
N LEU A 733 -7.05 1.29 -11.60
CA LEU A 733 -6.60 0.81 -12.91
C LEU A 733 -5.14 1.22 -13.18
N TRP A 734 -4.26 0.24 -13.34
CA TRP A 734 -2.88 0.43 -13.78
C TRP A 734 -2.70 -0.07 -15.21
N CYS A 735 -2.24 0.79 -16.10
CA CYS A 735 -1.95 0.43 -17.49
C CYS A 735 -0.47 0.15 -17.70
N LEU A 736 -0.15 -1.09 -18.10
CA LEU A 736 1.22 -1.51 -18.38
C LEU A 736 1.55 -1.33 -19.86
N THR A 737 2.68 -0.68 -20.12
CA THR A 737 3.25 -0.47 -21.46
C THR A 737 4.68 -0.99 -21.50
N ARG A 738 5.32 -1.05 -22.68
CA ARG A 738 6.69 -1.54 -22.81
C ARG A 738 7.50 -0.73 -23.81
N GLY A 739 8.52 -0.02 -23.34
CA GLY A 739 9.33 0.86 -24.19
C GLY A 739 8.56 2.05 -24.76
N ALA A 740 7.37 2.36 -24.21
CA ALA A 740 6.56 3.50 -24.62
C ALA A 740 7.19 4.84 -24.22
N VAL A 741 8.13 4.82 -23.26
CA VAL A 741 8.86 6.00 -22.79
C VAL A 741 10.36 5.71 -22.72
N ASN A 742 11.18 6.75 -22.95
CA ASN A 742 12.63 6.67 -22.84
C ASN A 742 13.12 7.33 -21.53
N THR A 743 13.83 6.56 -20.69
CA THR A 743 14.37 7.02 -19.41
C THR A 743 15.80 7.56 -19.47
N GLY A 744 16.52 7.41 -20.59
CA GLY A 744 17.90 7.89 -20.75
C GLY A 744 18.67 7.18 -21.87
N ILE A 745 19.98 7.44 -21.97
CA ILE A 745 20.86 6.98 -23.06
C ILE A 745 20.98 5.44 -23.13
N GLN A 746 20.83 4.75 -22.00
CA GLN A 746 20.90 3.29 -21.91
C GLN A 746 19.56 2.61 -22.22
N ASP A 747 18.51 3.40 -22.51
CA ASP A 747 17.16 2.93 -22.74
C ASP A 747 16.82 2.98 -24.23
N THR A 748 16.15 1.95 -24.72
CA THR A 748 15.84 1.83 -26.16
C THR A 748 14.37 2.18 -26.37
N ALA A 749 14.09 3.18 -27.21
CA ALA A 749 12.71 3.55 -27.53
C ALA A 749 12.01 2.41 -28.30
N GLY A 750 10.82 2.04 -27.86
CA GLY A 750 9.96 1.02 -28.47
C GLY A 750 9.12 1.55 -29.63
N GLU A 751 7.98 0.93 -29.87
CA GLU A 751 7.04 1.37 -30.91
C GLU A 751 6.28 2.63 -30.45
N PRO A 752 6.21 3.71 -31.28
CA PRO A 752 5.63 4.98 -30.84
C PRO A 752 4.14 4.89 -30.48
N GLY A 753 3.41 3.94 -31.06
CA GLY A 753 1.98 3.75 -30.83
C GLY A 753 1.64 3.45 -29.36
N ASP A 754 2.52 2.78 -28.62
CA ASP A 754 2.28 2.44 -27.21
C ASP A 754 2.29 3.69 -26.31
N ALA A 755 2.95 4.78 -26.74
CA ALA A 755 2.95 6.06 -26.03
C ALA A 755 1.57 6.74 -26.04
N ALA A 756 0.67 6.34 -26.94
CA ALA A 756 -0.67 6.90 -26.99
C ALA A 756 -1.48 6.63 -25.71
N ILE A 757 -1.27 5.47 -25.07
CA ILE A 757 -1.86 5.15 -23.76
C ILE A 757 -1.40 6.13 -22.68
N TRP A 758 -0.15 6.59 -22.74
CA TRP A 758 0.36 7.57 -21.79
C TRP A 758 -0.34 8.92 -21.93
N GLY A 759 -0.59 9.35 -23.17
CA GLY A 759 -1.36 10.58 -23.42
C GLY A 759 -2.80 10.48 -22.95
N LEU A 760 -3.52 9.41 -23.30
CA LEU A 760 -4.89 9.15 -22.83
C LEU A 760 -4.94 9.06 -21.30
N GLY A 761 -4.07 8.24 -20.70
CA GLY A 761 -4.06 7.97 -19.27
C GLY A 761 -3.83 9.22 -18.42
N ARG A 762 -3.05 10.20 -18.90
CA ARG A 762 -2.90 11.48 -18.20
C ARG A 762 -4.17 12.32 -18.19
N ALA A 763 -5.04 12.22 -19.20
CA ALA A 763 -6.36 12.84 -19.19
C ALA A 763 -7.33 12.06 -18.28
N VAL A 764 -7.32 10.73 -18.33
CA VAL A 764 -8.10 9.86 -17.42
C VAL A 764 -7.76 10.16 -15.96
N ALA A 765 -6.49 10.36 -15.64
CA ALA A 765 -6.04 10.70 -14.30
C ALA A 765 -6.61 12.04 -13.78
N LEU A 766 -7.02 12.95 -14.67
CA LEU A 766 -7.64 14.23 -14.32
C LEU A 766 -9.17 14.12 -14.22
N GLU A 767 -9.80 13.34 -15.11
CA GLU A 767 -11.26 13.24 -15.20
C GLU A 767 -11.86 12.15 -14.29
N HIS A 768 -11.09 11.09 -14.03
CA HIS A 768 -11.52 9.90 -13.28
C HIS A 768 -10.49 9.46 -12.22
N PRO A 769 -10.07 10.37 -11.30
CA PRO A 769 -9.08 10.05 -10.26
C PRO A 769 -9.58 8.97 -9.26
N ASP A 770 -10.88 8.75 -9.17
CA ASP A 770 -11.54 7.75 -8.31
C ASP A 770 -11.19 6.30 -8.66
N ARG A 771 -10.78 6.03 -9.89
CA ARG A 771 -10.52 4.67 -10.41
C ARG A 771 -9.19 4.54 -11.15
N TRP A 772 -8.37 5.58 -11.14
CA TRP A 772 -7.09 5.58 -11.85
C TRP A 772 -5.94 5.27 -10.89
N GLY A 773 -5.19 4.20 -11.20
CA GLY A 773 -3.98 3.81 -10.47
C GLY A 773 -2.73 4.45 -11.08
N GLY A 774 -2.57 4.38 -12.40
CA GLY A 774 -1.44 5.01 -13.09
C GLY A 774 -0.95 4.27 -14.34
N LEU A 775 0.20 4.75 -14.84
CA LEU A 775 0.92 4.25 -16.00
C LEU A 775 2.26 3.69 -15.55
N ILE A 776 2.58 2.46 -16.00
CA ILE A 776 3.88 1.83 -15.74
C ILE A 776 4.45 1.33 -17.07
N ASP A 777 5.67 1.77 -17.40
CA ASP A 777 6.41 1.24 -18.55
C ASP A 777 7.43 0.19 -18.12
N LEU A 778 7.41 -0.97 -18.77
CA LEU A 778 8.25 -2.13 -18.47
C LEU A 778 9.45 -2.22 -19.43
N PRO A 779 10.55 -2.88 -19.01
CA PRO A 779 11.64 -3.20 -19.92
C PRO A 779 11.23 -4.26 -20.95
N ALA A 780 12.06 -4.44 -21.99
CA ALA A 780 11.80 -5.41 -23.07
C ALA A 780 11.55 -6.85 -22.57
N THR A 781 12.25 -7.26 -21.51
CA THR A 781 12.11 -8.56 -20.85
C THR A 781 11.70 -8.36 -19.39
N ALA A 782 10.60 -8.98 -18.96
CA ALA A 782 10.20 -9.01 -17.56
C ALA A 782 10.79 -10.25 -16.89
N ASP A 783 11.53 -10.04 -15.81
CA ASP A 783 12.06 -11.08 -14.93
C ASP A 783 11.52 -10.91 -13.50
N ALA A 784 11.94 -11.78 -12.58
CA ALA A 784 11.58 -11.70 -11.17
C ALA A 784 11.83 -10.33 -10.54
N HIS A 785 12.90 -9.65 -10.96
CA HIS A 785 13.22 -8.32 -10.46
C HIS A 785 12.23 -7.27 -10.97
N THR A 786 11.83 -7.37 -12.23
CA THR A 786 10.80 -6.52 -12.84
C THR A 786 9.46 -6.68 -12.12
N ALA A 787 9.04 -7.91 -11.84
CA ALA A 787 7.81 -8.17 -11.11
C ALA A 787 7.85 -7.66 -9.66
N GLN A 788 8.99 -7.79 -8.98
CA GLN A 788 9.16 -7.26 -7.63
C GLN A 788 8.95 -5.73 -7.57
N TYR A 789 9.53 -4.98 -8.51
CA TYR A 789 9.30 -3.53 -8.59
C TYR A 789 7.88 -3.17 -9.01
N LEU A 790 7.30 -3.94 -9.93
CA LEU A 790 5.91 -3.75 -10.36
C LEU A 790 4.95 -3.91 -9.18
N VAL A 791 5.08 -4.99 -8.39
CA VAL A 791 4.29 -5.21 -7.17
C VAL A 791 4.46 -4.05 -6.18
N GLY A 792 5.69 -3.55 -6.02
CA GLY A 792 5.94 -2.37 -5.19
C GLY A 792 5.26 -1.10 -5.69
N ALA A 793 5.24 -0.88 -7.01
CA ALA A 793 4.60 0.29 -7.64
C ALA A 793 3.09 0.31 -7.43
N LEU A 794 2.43 -0.85 -7.42
CA LEU A 794 0.97 -0.97 -7.25
C LEU A 794 0.45 -0.50 -5.87
N ASN A 795 1.33 -0.31 -4.88
CA ASN A 795 0.96 0.24 -3.55
C ASN A 795 0.79 1.78 -3.53
N GLY A 796 0.87 2.47 -4.68
CA GLY A 796 0.36 3.84 -4.84
C GLY A 796 1.14 4.98 -4.16
N THR A 797 2.27 4.73 -3.48
CA THR A 797 2.99 5.80 -2.74
C THR A 797 3.97 6.64 -3.59
N ALA A 798 4.17 6.29 -4.86
CA ALA A 798 5.26 6.83 -5.69
C ALA A 798 4.80 7.72 -6.87
N GLY A 799 3.49 7.96 -6.99
CA GLY A 799 2.86 8.66 -8.13
C GLY A 799 2.27 7.70 -9.16
N ASP A 800 1.70 8.28 -10.22
CA ASP A 800 0.88 7.59 -11.23
C ASP A 800 1.58 7.46 -12.60
N GLN A 801 2.86 7.80 -12.70
CA GLN A 801 3.64 7.80 -13.94
C GLN A 801 5.05 7.26 -13.68
N LEU A 802 5.24 5.96 -13.91
CA LEU A 802 6.41 5.21 -13.49
C LEU A 802 7.03 4.41 -14.64
N ALA A 803 8.33 4.13 -14.54
CA ALA A 803 9.04 3.24 -15.45
C ALA A 803 9.88 2.25 -14.66
N VAL A 804 9.70 0.96 -14.89
CA VAL A 804 10.53 -0.10 -14.32
C VAL A 804 11.69 -0.33 -15.28
N ARG A 805 12.92 -0.31 -14.77
CA ARG A 805 14.14 -0.67 -15.49
C ARG A 805 15.01 -1.56 -14.62
N ARG A 806 16.02 -2.20 -15.22
CA ARG A 806 16.94 -3.08 -14.48
C ARG A 806 17.56 -2.44 -13.23
N PRO A 807 17.94 -1.14 -13.21
CA PRO A 807 18.48 -0.51 -12.01
C PRO A 807 17.43 -0.14 -10.95
N GLY A 808 16.13 -0.16 -11.26
CA GLY A 808 15.08 0.22 -10.32
C GLY A 808 13.83 0.84 -10.97
N LEU A 809 12.97 1.38 -10.10
CA LEU A 809 11.77 2.11 -10.46
C LEU A 809 12.09 3.60 -10.63
N TYR A 810 11.58 4.22 -11.69
CA TYR A 810 11.77 5.63 -12.01
C TYR A 810 10.43 6.35 -12.03
N SER A 811 10.42 7.60 -11.60
CA SER A 811 9.25 8.47 -11.62
C SER A 811 9.47 9.64 -12.56
N ARG A 812 8.44 9.98 -13.33
CA ARG A 812 8.51 11.04 -14.32
C ARG A 812 8.54 12.42 -13.66
N ARG A 813 9.37 13.32 -14.16
CA ARG A 813 9.59 14.68 -13.63
C ARG A 813 9.60 15.70 -14.76
N LEU A 814 9.16 16.92 -14.45
CA LEU A 814 9.26 18.09 -15.29
C LEU A 814 10.29 19.03 -14.68
N VAL A 815 11.23 19.52 -15.49
CA VAL A 815 12.29 20.43 -15.07
C VAL A 815 12.38 21.62 -16.03
N ARG A 816 12.96 22.73 -15.56
CA ARG A 816 13.34 23.86 -16.42
C ARG A 816 14.34 23.39 -17.48
N LYS A 817 14.18 23.86 -18.72
CA LYS A 817 15.10 23.55 -19.82
C LYS A 817 15.72 24.83 -20.39
N PRO A 818 16.92 25.23 -19.94
CA PRO A 818 17.66 26.33 -20.54
C PRO A 818 17.84 26.11 -22.05
N ALA A 819 17.90 27.19 -22.84
CA ALA A 819 18.20 27.05 -24.27
C ALA A 819 19.59 26.43 -24.45
N SER A 820 19.66 25.41 -25.30
CA SER A 820 20.93 24.78 -25.62
C SER A 820 21.82 25.77 -26.39
N GLN A 821 23.12 25.78 -26.10
CA GLN A 821 24.06 26.52 -26.94
C GLN A 821 24.05 25.94 -28.35
N THR A 822 24.11 26.80 -29.37
CA THR A 822 24.20 26.35 -30.77
C THR A 822 25.41 25.42 -30.91
N PRO A 823 25.24 24.23 -31.52
CA PRO A 823 26.35 23.30 -31.73
C PRO A 823 27.55 23.95 -32.41
N ALA A 824 28.77 23.46 -32.13
CA ALA A 824 30.02 24.03 -32.64
C ALA A 824 30.13 24.02 -34.18
N ASP A 825 29.33 23.20 -34.86
CA ASP A 825 29.20 23.16 -36.32
C ASP A 825 28.24 24.24 -36.89
N GLY A 826 27.67 25.09 -36.03
CA GLY A 826 26.83 26.24 -36.42
C GLY A 826 25.32 25.97 -36.40
N GLY A 827 24.86 24.79 -35.95
CA GLY A 827 23.44 24.45 -35.84
C GLY A 827 22.76 24.15 -37.19
N TRP A 828 21.46 23.84 -37.16
CA TRP A 828 20.69 23.63 -38.39
C TRP A 828 20.35 24.96 -39.05
N ARG A 829 20.63 25.06 -40.36
CA ARG A 829 20.15 26.14 -41.23
C ARG A 829 19.39 25.54 -42.42
N PRO A 830 18.13 25.94 -42.67
CA PRO A 830 17.37 25.46 -43.81
C PRO A 830 18.09 25.70 -45.15
N HIS A 831 18.06 24.72 -46.04
CA HIS A 831 18.52 24.84 -47.43
C HIS A 831 17.75 23.87 -48.33
N GLY A 832 17.81 24.03 -49.65
CA GLY A 832 17.09 23.16 -50.58
C GLY A 832 15.57 23.29 -50.45
N THR A 833 14.86 22.17 -50.50
CA THR A 833 13.38 22.12 -50.38
C THR A 833 12.97 21.67 -48.98
N VAL A 834 11.99 22.35 -48.37
CA VAL A 834 11.39 21.96 -47.08
C VAL A 834 9.90 21.68 -47.25
N LEU A 835 9.43 20.56 -46.72
CA LEU A 835 8.01 20.19 -46.65
C LEU A 835 7.42 20.67 -45.32
N VAL A 836 6.32 21.42 -45.38
CA VAL A 836 5.57 21.87 -44.20
C VAL A 836 4.13 21.35 -44.30
N THR A 837 3.74 20.45 -43.40
CA THR A 837 2.33 20.02 -43.29
C THR A 837 1.59 20.92 -42.30
N GLY A 838 0.31 21.22 -42.54
CA GLY A 838 -0.46 22.17 -41.72
C GLY A 838 0.08 23.61 -41.79
N GLY A 839 0.85 23.95 -42.83
CA GLY A 839 1.60 25.21 -42.86
C GLY A 839 0.75 26.48 -43.06
N ALA A 840 -0.55 26.34 -43.35
CA ALA A 840 -1.50 27.46 -43.41
C ALA A 840 -2.31 27.67 -42.11
N GLU A 841 -1.99 26.92 -41.06
CA GLU A 841 -2.68 26.98 -39.78
C GLU A 841 -1.68 27.31 -38.67
N ALA A 842 -2.17 28.06 -37.69
CA ALA A 842 -1.48 28.39 -36.46
C ALA A 842 0.04 28.68 -36.54
N LEU A 843 0.86 27.92 -35.80
CA LEU A 843 2.33 28.06 -35.83
C LEU A 843 2.92 27.61 -37.16
N GLY A 844 2.22 26.82 -37.96
CA GLY A 844 2.63 26.41 -39.31
C GLY A 844 2.83 27.61 -40.24
N ILE A 845 1.98 28.65 -40.13
CA ILE A 845 2.14 29.91 -40.88
C ILE A 845 3.48 30.55 -40.54
N HIS A 846 3.77 30.68 -39.25
CA HIS A 846 4.98 31.35 -38.79
C HIS A 846 6.24 30.52 -39.05
N ALA A 847 6.17 29.19 -38.92
CA ALA A 847 7.24 28.29 -39.29
C ALA A 847 7.58 28.41 -40.77
N SER A 848 6.56 28.44 -41.65
CA SER A 848 6.74 28.65 -43.10
C SER A 848 7.41 29.99 -43.41
N LEU A 849 6.98 31.07 -42.74
CA LEU A 849 7.57 32.40 -42.92
C LEU A 849 9.00 32.51 -42.36
N TRP A 850 9.32 31.79 -41.28
CA TRP A 850 10.68 31.72 -40.76
C TRP A 850 11.59 30.94 -41.73
N LEU A 851 11.15 29.77 -42.20
CA LEU A 851 11.89 28.95 -43.16
C LEU A 851 12.23 29.73 -44.43
N ALA A 852 11.25 30.49 -44.96
CA ALA A 852 11.44 31.33 -46.14
C ALA A 852 12.52 32.41 -45.93
N ARG A 853 12.60 33.00 -44.73
CA ARG A 853 13.60 34.03 -44.38
C ARG A 853 14.96 33.46 -44.00
N SER A 854 15.03 32.17 -43.66
CA SER A 854 16.20 31.56 -43.01
C SER A 854 17.03 30.65 -43.93
N GLY A 855 16.72 30.60 -45.24
CA GLY A 855 17.58 29.96 -46.25
C GLY A 855 16.93 28.85 -47.07
N ALA A 856 15.66 28.51 -46.84
CA ALA A 856 14.93 27.58 -47.70
C ALA A 856 14.85 28.13 -49.14
N ARG A 857 15.21 27.32 -50.14
CA ARG A 857 15.13 27.72 -51.55
C ARG A 857 13.75 27.48 -52.14
N ARG A 858 13.09 26.42 -51.67
CA ARG A 858 11.74 26.06 -52.05
C ARG A 858 10.95 25.54 -50.84
N LEU A 859 9.66 25.88 -50.77
CA LEU A 859 8.72 25.37 -49.78
C LEU A 859 7.59 24.60 -50.46
N ILE A 860 7.31 23.40 -49.94
CA ILE A 860 6.08 22.65 -50.24
C ILE A 860 5.22 22.76 -48.99
N VAL A 861 4.09 23.46 -49.08
CA VAL A 861 3.18 23.68 -47.95
C VAL A 861 1.87 22.96 -48.22
N THR A 862 1.50 22.00 -47.35
CA THR A 862 0.18 21.37 -47.40
C THR A 862 -0.77 21.99 -46.38
N THR A 863 -2.04 22.07 -46.74
CA THR A 863 -3.13 22.60 -45.91
C THR A 863 -4.24 21.58 -45.82
N THR A 864 -5.01 21.59 -44.74
CA THR A 864 -6.20 20.75 -44.60
C THR A 864 -7.29 21.17 -45.60
N ALA A 865 -8.30 20.31 -45.81
CA ALA A 865 -9.45 20.66 -46.64
C ALA A 865 -10.36 21.72 -45.97
N GLN A 866 -10.22 21.88 -44.65
CA GLN A 866 -10.98 22.76 -43.78
C GLN A 866 -10.30 24.13 -43.57
N ALA A 867 -9.08 24.32 -44.09
CA ALA A 867 -8.33 25.55 -43.97
C ALA A 867 -9.08 26.76 -44.58
N PRO A 868 -9.20 27.89 -43.86
CA PRO A 868 -9.85 29.10 -44.39
C PRO A 868 -9.17 29.61 -45.67
N ALA A 869 -9.94 29.82 -46.73
CA ALA A 869 -9.41 30.20 -48.05
C ALA A 869 -8.65 31.55 -48.05
N ASP A 870 -9.04 32.47 -47.17
CA ASP A 870 -8.38 33.75 -46.93
C ASP A 870 -7.01 33.57 -46.26
N ALA A 871 -6.89 32.70 -45.26
CA ALA A 871 -5.62 32.38 -44.60
C ALA A 871 -4.60 31.76 -45.57
N VAL A 872 -5.05 30.86 -46.45
CA VAL A 872 -4.21 30.27 -47.51
C VAL A 872 -3.73 31.34 -48.50
N THR A 873 -4.62 32.24 -48.92
CA THR A 873 -4.28 33.34 -49.84
C THR A 873 -3.31 34.34 -49.21
N GLU A 874 -3.51 34.68 -47.94
CA GLU A 874 -2.63 35.57 -47.20
C GLU A 874 -1.22 34.98 -47.02
N LEU A 875 -1.13 33.68 -46.69
CA LEU A 875 0.15 32.97 -46.59
C LEU A 875 0.89 32.98 -47.95
N GLN A 876 0.20 32.68 -49.05
CA GLN A 876 0.78 32.73 -50.38
C GLN A 876 1.35 34.13 -50.70
N GLY A 877 0.61 35.19 -50.38
CA GLY A 877 1.07 36.57 -50.56
C GLY A 877 2.32 36.90 -49.73
N LYS A 878 2.36 36.49 -48.46
CA LYS A 878 3.51 36.72 -47.58
C LYS A 878 4.74 35.92 -48.00
N LEU A 879 4.58 34.68 -48.45
CA LEU A 879 5.67 33.84 -48.95
C LEU A 879 6.22 34.35 -50.29
N ALA A 880 5.35 34.83 -51.18
CA ALA A 880 5.77 35.47 -52.43
C ALA A 880 6.59 36.75 -52.17
N ALA A 881 6.20 37.57 -51.19
CA ALA A 881 6.96 38.75 -50.77
C ALA A 881 8.33 38.41 -50.16
N ALA A 882 8.50 37.21 -49.60
CA ALA A 882 9.79 36.71 -49.10
C ALA A 882 10.72 36.20 -50.22
N GLY A 883 10.25 36.08 -51.46
CA GLY A 883 11.06 35.73 -52.63
C GLY A 883 11.42 34.24 -52.75
N VAL A 884 10.70 33.34 -52.06
CA VAL A 884 10.96 31.90 -52.06
C VAL A 884 9.98 31.16 -52.97
N GLU A 885 10.49 30.22 -53.79
CA GLU A 885 9.64 29.37 -54.62
C GLU A 885 8.72 28.53 -53.74
N THR A 886 7.40 28.71 -53.84
CA THR A 886 6.45 28.07 -52.92
C THR A 886 5.36 27.35 -53.70
N THR A 887 5.10 26.08 -53.32
CA THR A 887 3.93 25.31 -53.77
C THR A 887 3.00 25.11 -52.58
N VAL A 888 1.80 25.71 -52.62
CA VAL A 888 0.78 25.52 -51.59
C VAL A 888 -0.33 24.64 -52.15
N VAL A 889 -0.58 23.49 -51.53
CA VAL A 889 -1.55 22.48 -52.01
C VAL A 889 -2.52 22.11 -50.91
N SER A 890 -3.82 22.20 -51.19
CA SER A 890 -4.82 21.59 -50.31
C SER A 890 -4.74 20.08 -50.45
N CYS A 891 -4.41 19.42 -49.35
CA CYS A 891 -4.19 17.98 -49.27
C CYS A 891 -5.04 17.48 -48.10
N ALA A 892 -5.96 16.56 -48.35
CA ALA A 892 -6.72 15.98 -47.25
C ALA A 892 -5.76 15.29 -46.26
N ASP A 893 -6.11 15.34 -44.99
CA ASP A 893 -5.37 14.66 -43.93
C ASP A 893 -5.26 13.17 -44.28
N ALA A 894 -4.03 12.63 -44.28
CA ALA A 894 -3.67 11.28 -44.73
C ALA A 894 -3.69 10.98 -46.26
N ASP A 895 -3.77 11.97 -47.16
CA ASP A 895 -3.57 11.73 -48.61
C ASP A 895 -2.08 11.52 -48.96
N ARG A 896 -1.63 10.28 -48.72
CA ARG A 896 -0.26 9.81 -48.96
C ARG A 896 0.12 9.87 -50.44
N GLU A 897 -0.82 9.68 -51.36
CA GLU A 897 -0.53 9.67 -52.80
C GLU A 897 -0.17 11.08 -53.29
N THR A 898 -0.92 12.09 -52.86
CA THR A 898 -0.61 13.49 -53.18
C THR A 898 0.72 13.92 -52.57
N LEU A 899 0.98 13.60 -51.30
CA LEU A 899 2.27 13.90 -50.66
C LEU A 899 3.44 13.21 -51.37
N ALA A 900 3.31 11.92 -51.70
CA ALA A 900 4.35 11.17 -52.41
C ALA A 900 4.64 11.77 -53.79
N ARG A 901 3.60 12.19 -54.52
CA ARG A 901 3.74 12.88 -55.81
C ARG A 901 4.46 14.23 -55.67
N LEU A 902 4.07 15.06 -54.70
CA LEU A 902 4.74 16.34 -54.44
C LEU A 902 6.23 16.17 -54.07
N ILE A 903 6.55 15.13 -53.28
CA ILE A 903 7.93 14.80 -52.94
C ILE A 903 8.69 14.33 -54.19
N ALA A 904 8.11 13.44 -55.00
CA ALA A 904 8.74 12.91 -56.21
C ALA A 904 8.97 13.96 -57.32
N GLU A 905 8.12 15.00 -57.38
CA GLU A 905 8.24 16.14 -58.30
C GLU A 905 9.34 17.15 -57.90
N THR A 906 10.00 16.96 -56.75
CA THR A 906 11.06 17.86 -56.27
C THR A 906 12.29 17.83 -57.20
N PRO A 907 12.77 18.98 -57.72
CA PRO A 907 13.93 19.01 -58.61
C PRO A 907 15.19 18.46 -57.94
N ARG A 908 15.99 17.67 -58.67
CA ARG A 908 17.26 17.09 -58.17
C ARG A 908 18.28 18.14 -57.72
N GLU A 909 18.22 19.34 -58.30
CA GLU A 909 19.09 20.47 -57.97
C GLU A 909 18.70 21.16 -56.64
N GLN A 910 17.50 20.86 -56.12
CA GLN A 910 16.95 21.38 -54.87
C GLN A 910 16.29 20.24 -54.08
N PRO A 911 17.06 19.26 -53.58
CA PRO A 911 16.50 18.08 -52.92
C PRO A 911 15.70 18.47 -51.68
N LEU A 912 14.76 17.60 -51.28
CA LEU A 912 14.06 17.71 -50.00
C LEU A 912 15.04 17.39 -48.87
N THR A 913 15.23 18.33 -47.96
CA THR A 913 16.26 18.27 -46.90
C THR A 913 15.66 18.30 -45.50
N ALA A 914 14.43 18.80 -45.36
CA ALA A 914 13.75 18.86 -44.08
C ALA A 914 12.23 18.73 -44.19
N VAL A 915 11.64 18.28 -43.08
CA VAL A 915 10.19 18.17 -42.87
C VAL A 915 9.84 18.93 -41.59
N VAL A 916 8.81 19.78 -41.64
CA VAL A 916 8.17 20.39 -40.48
C VAL A 916 6.71 19.96 -40.48
N HIS A 917 6.37 19.02 -39.59
CA HIS A 917 5.01 18.53 -39.42
C HIS A 917 4.26 19.40 -38.39
N ALA A 918 3.53 20.39 -38.90
CA ALA A 918 2.75 21.34 -38.11
C ALA A 918 1.23 21.11 -38.22
N ALA A 919 0.80 20.03 -38.87
CA ALA A 919 -0.60 19.63 -38.94
C ALA A 919 -1.14 19.37 -37.53
N ASP A 920 -2.26 20.02 -37.21
CA ASP A 920 -2.91 19.90 -35.90
C ASP A 920 -4.42 19.79 -36.07
N ALA A 921 -5.06 18.99 -35.22
CA ALA A 921 -6.49 18.78 -35.18
C ALA A 921 -6.91 18.87 -33.70
N PRO A 922 -7.10 20.09 -33.16
CA PRO A 922 -7.41 20.26 -31.76
C PRO A 922 -8.78 19.64 -31.47
N TRP A 923 -8.77 18.59 -30.66
CA TRP A 923 -9.98 17.89 -30.22
C TRP A 923 -10.17 18.02 -28.72
N THR A 924 -11.39 18.36 -28.31
CA THR A 924 -11.78 18.44 -26.90
C THR A 924 -13.10 17.70 -26.66
N SER A 925 -13.05 16.59 -25.92
CA SER A 925 -14.20 15.81 -25.47
C SER A 925 -13.84 15.07 -24.18
N ALA A 926 -14.81 14.90 -23.28
CA ALA A 926 -14.60 14.12 -22.06
C ALA A 926 -14.29 12.65 -22.41
N VAL A 927 -13.54 11.97 -21.55
CA VAL A 927 -13.21 10.54 -21.71
C VAL A 927 -14.49 9.70 -21.83
N ALA A 928 -15.57 10.07 -21.13
CA ALA A 928 -16.85 9.38 -21.18
C ALA A 928 -17.58 9.50 -22.53
N ASP A 929 -17.32 10.58 -23.27
CA ASP A 929 -18.00 10.95 -24.52
C ASP A 929 -17.12 10.70 -25.76
N THR A 930 -15.85 10.36 -25.56
CA THR A 930 -14.91 10.06 -26.64
C THR A 930 -15.20 8.70 -27.24
N GLY A 931 -15.29 8.65 -28.58
CA GLY A 931 -15.50 7.44 -29.37
C GLY A 931 -14.29 7.04 -30.23
N HIS A 932 -14.42 5.90 -30.91
CA HIS A 932 -13.39 5.42 -31.85
C HIS A 932 -13.23 6.35 -33.07
N ALA A 933 -14.32 6.94 -33.56
CA ALA A 933 -14.28 7.87 -34.71
C ALA A 933 -13.41 9.10 -34.43
N ASP A 934 -13.50 9.66 -33.21
CA ASP A 934 -12.71 10.81 -32.78
C ASP A 934 -11.19 10.50 -32.81
N LEU A 935 -10.81 9.29 -32.36
CA LEU A 935 -9.44 8.81 -32.42
C LEU A 935 -8.95 8.69 -33.87
N THR A 936 -9.75 8.06 -34.75
CA THR A 936 -9.40 7.89 -36.17
C THR A 936 -9.17 9.22 -36.86
N GLU A 937 -10.03 10.22 -36.64
CA GLU A 937 -9.93 11.54 -37.27
C GLU A 937 -8.63 12.26 -36.87
N VAL A 938 -8.34 12.36 -35.57
CA VAL A 938 -7.14 13.07 -35.08
C VAL A 938 -5.84 12.33 -35.44
N PHE A 939 -5.84 10.99 -35.37
CA PHE A 939 -4.64 10.20 -35.69
C PHE A 939 -4.30 10.27 -37.18
N ALA A 940 -5.28 10.23 -38.08
CA ALA A 940 -5.04 10.29 -39.52
C ALA A 940 -4.25 11.55 -39.94
N GLY A 941 -4.67 12.72 -39.46
CA GLY A 941 -4.00 13.99 -39.77
C GLY A 941 -2.67 14.17 -39.04
N LYS A 942 -2.64 13.86 -37.74
CA LYS A 942 -1.50 14.24 -36.89
C LYS A 942 -0.45 13.15 -36.73
N VAL A 943 -0.85 11.89 -36.57
CA VAL A 943 0.06 10.78 -36.23
C VAL A 943 0.46 10.00 -37.48
N ASP A 944 -0.50 9.49 -38.24
CA ASP A 944 -0.26 8.59 -39.36
C ASP A 944 0.59 9.23 -40.46
N THR A 945 0.35 10.52 -40.71
CA THR A 945 1.12 11.31 -41.66
C THR A 945 2.59 11.46 -41.21
N ALA A 946 2.84 11.72 -39.93
CA ALA A 946 4.20 11.86 -39.39
C ALA A 946 4.96 10.53 -39.38
N VAL A 947 4.30 9.44 -38.98
CA VAL A 947 4.88 8.08 -38.99
C VAL A 947 5.25 7.67 -40.42
N TRP A 948 4.35 7.87 -41.38
CA TRP A 948 4.60 7.58 -42.78
C TRP A 948 5.77 8.40 -43.36
N LEU A 949 5.86 9.70 -43.03
CA LEU A 949 6.98 10.55 -43.43
C LEU A 949 8.31 10.06 -42.83
N ASP A 950 8.33 9.59 -41.58
CA ASP A 950 9.52 8.99 -40.97
C ASP A 950 9.98 7.72 -41.73
N GLU A 951 9.04 6.81 -42.02
CA GLU A 951 9.27 5.57 -42.77
C GLU A 951 9.84 5.86 -44.17
N LEU A 952 9.28 6.84 -44.87
CA LEU A 952 9.73 7.22 -46.22
C LEU A 952 11.20 7.65 -46.26
N PHE A 953 11.67 8.36 -45.22
CA PHE A 953 13.04 8.89 -45.13
C PHE A 953 13.98 8.06 -44.25
N THR A 954 13.65 6.77 -44.04
CA THR A 954 14.52 5.80 -43.35
C THR A 954 14.94 4.62 -44.24
N GLY A 955 14.40 4.50 -45.47
CA GLY A 955 14.78 3.46 -46.44
C GLY A 955 16.18 3.62 -47.05
N THR A 956 16.78 2.51 -47.50
CA THR A 956 18.20 2.41 -47.93
C THR A 956 18.62 3.26 -49.14
N ASP A 957 17.67 3.80 -49.90
CA ASP A 957 17.93 4.60 -51.12
C ASP A 957 17.68 6.12 -50.93
N ALA A 958 17.18 6.56 -49.77
CA ALA A 958 16.88 7.97 -49.48
C ALA A 958 18.02 8.65 -48.72
N ALA A 959 18.38 9.88 -49.12
CA ALA A 959 19.29 10.70 -48.32
C ALA A 959 18.63 11.07 -46.98
N PRO A 960 19.34 11.00 -45.84
CA PRO A 960 18.79 11.36 -44.55
C PRO A 960 18.45 12.86 -44.50
N LEU A 961 17.32 13.21 -43.89
CA LEU A 961 16.91 14.60 -43.67
C LEU A 961 17.83 15.29 -42.65
N ASP A 962 18.13 16.57 -42.91
CA ASP A 962 18.89 17.44 -42.01
C ASP A 962 18.08 17.85 -40.78
N ALA A 963 16.74 17.91 -40.91
CA ALA A 963 15.80 18.15 -39.83
C ALA A 963 14.44 17.49 -40.07
N PHE A 964 13.85 16.97 -38.99
CA PHE A 964 12.49 16.46 -38.95
C PHE A 964 11.81 17.01 -37.69
N VAL A 965 11.01 18.06 -37.83
CA VAL A 965 10.40 18.76 -36.70
C VAL A 965 8.92 18.41 -36.63
N VAL A 966 8.43 18.02 -35.45
CA VAL A 966 7.00 17.73 -35.22
C VAL A 966 6.45 18.64 -34.13
N PHE A 967 5.24 19.15 -34.33
CA PHE A 967 4.53 19.94 -33.33
C PHE A 967 3.61 19.03 -32.50
N SER A 968 3.95 18.88 -31.22
CA SER A 968 3.20 18.16 -30.19
C SER A 968 2.42 19.17 -29.31
N SER A 969 1.83 18.72 -28.21
CA SER A 969 1.02 19.52 -27.29
C SER A 969 1.40 19.26 -25.83
N ILE A 970 1.27 20.26 -24.96
CA ILE A 970 1.37 20.09 -23.50
C ILE A 970 0.37 19.06 -22.95
N ALA A 971 -0.75 18.82 -23.63
CA ALA A 971 -1.70 17.76 -23.28
C ALA A 971 -1.02 16.37 -23.34
N GLY A 972 -0.08 16.19 -24.27
CA GLY A 972 0.77 15.01 -24.36
C GLY A 972 1.90 14.98 -23.34
N ILE A 973 2.10 16.02 -22.52
CA ILE A 973 3.15 16.08 -21.50
C ILE A 973 2.61 15.85 -20.09
N TRP A 974 1.58 16.59 -19.67
CA TRP A 974 1.00 16.46 -18.32
C TRP A 974 -0.52 16.21 -18.31
N GLY A 975 -1.15 16.09 -19.48
CA GLY A 975 -2.59 15.87 -19.61
C GLY A 975 -3.39 17.17 -19.63
N GLY A 976 -4.63 17.08 -20.09
CA GLY A 976 -5.63 18.14 -20.01
C GLY A 976 -7.01 17.50 -19.95
N GLY A 977 -7.85 17.93 -19.01
CA GLY A 977 -9.24 17.46 -18.94
C GLY A 977 -9.98 17.81 -20.22
N GLY A 978 -10.61 16.82 -20.84
CA GLY A 978 -11.23 16.90 -22.15
C GLY A 978 -10.26 16.71 -23.32
N GLN A 979 -8.95 16.56 -23.11
CA GLN A 979 -7.94 16.52 -24.17
C GLN A 979 -7.28 15.15 -24.33
N GLY A 980 -7.99 14.06 -24.00
CA GLY A 980 -7.45 12.69 -24.05
C GLY A 980 -6.93 12.27 -25.43
N VAL A 981 -7.70 12.53 -26.50
CA VAL A 981 -7.30 12.20 -27.89
C VAL A 981 -6.10 13.03 -28.34
N SER A 982 -6.15 14.34 -28.12
CA SER A 982 -5.06 15.28 -28.43
C SER A 982 -3.76 14.93 -27.67
N GLY A 983 -3.90 14.53 -26.40
CA GLY A 983 -2.79 14.08 -25.57
C GLY A 983 -2.19 12.77 -26.05
N ALA A 984 -3.02 11.80 -26.45
CA ALA A 984 -2.58 10.53 -27.04
C ALA A 984 -1.77 10.77 -28.32
N ALA A 985 -2.27 11.57 -29.25
CA ALA A 985 -1.57 11.91 -30.48
C ALA A 985 -0.23 12.62 -30.22
N GLY A 986 -0.20 13.59 -29.29
CA GLY A 986 1.05 14.28 -28.90
C GLY A 986 2.11 13.35 -28.32
N ALA A 987 1.70 12.41 -27.46
CA ALA A 987 2.61 11.44 -26.87
C ALA A 987 3.24 10.50 -27.93
N VAL A 988 2.48 10.11 -28.96
CA VAL A 988 3.02 9.32 -30.09
C VAL A 988 4.05 10.11 -30.88
N LEU A 989 3.81 11.39 -31.16
CA LEU A 989 4.77 12.24 -31.87
C LEU A 989 6.07 12.43 -31.08
N ASP A 990 5.99 12.59 -29.76
CA ASP A 990 7.16 12.67 -28.90
C ASP A 990 7.96 11.36 -28.93
N ALA A 991 7.27 10.20 -28.86
CA ALA A 991 7.90 8.88 -28.95
C ALA A 991 8.49 8.58 -30.35
N LEU A 992 7.86 9.06 -31.42
CA LEU A 992 8.39 8.96 -32.79
C LEU A 992 9.74 9.67 -32.91
N VAL A 993 9.87 10.85 -32.30
CA VAL A 993 11.13 11.60 -32.25
C VAL A 993 12.20 10.86 -31.44
N ASP A 994 11.84 10.26 -30.30
CA ASP A 994 12.76 9.42 -29.52
C ASP A 994 13.26 8.21 -30.34
N ARG A 995 12.37 7.51 -31.06
CA ARG A 995 12.73 6.38 -31.93
C ARG A 995 13.60 6.80 -33.12
N ARG A 996 13.29 7.92 -33.77
CA ARG A 996 14.09 8.47 -34.87
C ARG A 996 15.49 8.86 -34.39
N ARG A 997 15.62 9.46 -33.21
CA ARG A 997 16.91 9.78 -32.57
C ARG A 997 17.69 8.56 -32.15
N GLY A 998 17.03 7.52 -31.66
CA GLY A 998 17.65 6.23 -31.34
C GLY A 998 18.33 5.57 -32.55
N ARG A 999 17.86 5.85 -33.77
CA ARG A 999 18.47 5.44 -35.04
C ARG A 999 19.57 6.38 -35.55
N GLY A 1000 19.92 7.42 -34.78
CA GLY A 1000 20.92 8.42 -35.16
C GLY A 1000 20.44 9.47 -36.15
N LEU A 1001 19.14 9.56 -36.42
CA LEU A 1001 18.55 10.51 -37.38
C LEU A 1001 18.12 11.81 -36.70
N ALA A 1002 18.13 12.92 -37.45
CA ALA A 1002 17.70 14.23 -36.95
C ALA A 1002 16.18 14.24 -36.71
N ALA A 1003 15.77 14.67 -35.52
CA ALA A 1003 14.36 14.81 -35.15
C ALA A 1003 14.16 15.76 -33.95
N THR A 1004 13.13 16.59 -33.96
CA THR A 1004 12.82 17.52 -32.88
C THR A 1004 11.32 17.53 -32.62
N SER A 1005 10.91 17.25 -31.39
CA SER A 1005 9.53 17.48 -30.94
C SER A 1005 9.42 18.78 -30.17
N ILE A 1006 8.37 19.55 -30.44
CA ILE A 1006 8.04 20.73 -29.66
C ILE A 1006 6.61 20.64 -29.17
N ALA A 1007 6.43 20.51 -27.86
CA ALA A 1007 5.12 20.45 -27.23
C ALA A 1007 4.66 21.87 -26.86
N TRP A 1008 3.62 22.35 -27.53
CA TRP A 1008 3.12 23.72 -27.38
C TRP A 1008 2.02 23.85 -26.34
N GLY A 1009 2.10 24.93 -25.55
CA GLY A 1009 1.00 25.46 -24.73
C GLY A 1009 0.02 26.34 -25.54
N ALA A 1010 -0.86 27.04 -24.83
CA ALA A 1010 -1.84 27.94 -25.47
C ALA A 1010 -1.16 29.12 -26.19
N LEU A 1011 -1.72 29.57 -27.32
CA LEU A 1011 -1.21 30.68 -28.14
C LEU A 1011 -2.26 31.79 -28.26
N ASP A 1012 -1.80 33.04 -28.28
CA ASP A 1012 -2.65 34.22 -28.46
C ASP A 1012 -3.06 34.42 -29.93
N GLY A 1013 -4.36 34.64 -30.16
CA GLY A 1013 -4.91 35.11 -31.44
C GLY A 1013 -4.81 34.12 -32.60
N ILE A 1014 -4.57 32.83 -32.32
CA ILE A 1014 -4.31 31.81 -33.33
C ILE A 1014 -5.18 30.56 -33.08
N GLY A 1015 -6.08 30.28 -34.02
CA GLY A 1015 -7.07 29.19 -34.00
C GLY A 1015 -8.48 29.71 -34.33
N LEU A 1016 -9.23 28.99 -35.16
CA LEU A 1016 -10.64 29.32 -35.42
C LEU A 1016 -11.43 29.25 -34.09
N GLY A 1017 -11.69 30.40 -33.47
CA GLY A 1017 -12.74 30.53 -32.45
C GLY A 1017 -12.35 30.33 -30.98
N MET A 1018 -11.18 30.80 -30.51
CA MET A 1018 -11.03 31.05 -29.07
C MET A 1018 -11.73 32.37 -28.72
N ASP A 1019 -12.98 32.27 -28.23
CA ASP A 1019 -13.66 33.43 -27.67
C ASP A 1019 -12.98 33.90 -26.36
N GLU A 1020 -13.29 35.13 -25.94
CA GLU A 1020 -12.68 35.73 -24.75
C GLU A 1020 -13.01 34.93 -23.47
N ALA A 1021 -14.12 34.17 -23.47
CA ALA A 1021 -14.53 33.31 -22.37
C ALA A 1021 -13.64 32.07 -22.23
N ALA A 1022 -13.27 31.41 -23.34
CA ALA A 1022 -12.34 30.28 -23.37
C ALA A 1022 -10.92 30.69 -22.95
N ALA A 1023 -10.45 31.85 -23.42
CA ALA A 1023 -9.17 32.42 -22.98
C ALA A 1023 -9.17 32.76 -21.48
N ALA A 1024 -10.27 33.31 -20.95
CA ALA A 1024 -10.41 33.56 -19.52
C ALA A 1024 -10.44 32.26 -18.70
N GLN A 1025 -11.03 31.18 -19.23
CA GLN A 1025 -11.07 29.88 -18.56
C GLN A 1025 -9.67 29.23 -18.48
N LEU A 1026 -8.85 29.33 -19.53
CA LEU A 1026 -7.46 28.86 -19.51
C LEU A 1026 -6.62 29.62 -18.48
N ARG A 1027 -6.74 30.96 -18.44
CA ARG A 1027 -6.05 31.78 -17.44
C ARG A 1027 -6.45 31.44 -16.01
N ARG A 1028 -7.74 31.21 -15.74
CA ARG A 1028 -8.24 30.75 -14.42
C ARG A 1028 -7.65 29.40 -14.01
N ARG A 1029 -7.28 28.56 -14.97
CA ARG A 1029 -6.62 27.26 -14.73
C ARG A 1029 -5.10 27.37 -14.70
N GLY A 1030 -4.52 28.57 -14.76
CA GLY A 1030 -3.09 28.82 -14.74
C GLY A 1030 -2.35 28.52 -16.04
N VAL A 1031 -3.06 28.32 -17.17
CA VAL A 1031 -2.47 28.19 -18.50
C VAL A 1031 -2.59 29.52 -19.24
N LEU A 1032 -1.46 30.19 -19.47
CA LEU A 1032 -1.43 31.52 -20.06
C LEU A 1032 -1.19 31.45 -21.57
N PRO A 1033 -2.03 32.08 -22.41
CA PRO A 1033 -1.78 32.18 -23.84
C PRO A 1033 -0.47 32.93 -24.14
N MET A 1034 0.39 32.33 -24.96
CA MET A 1034 1.68 32.89 -25.35
C MET A 1034 1.55 33.77 -26.59
N ALA A 1035 2.23 34.92 -26.59
CA ALA A 1035 2.39 35.72 -27.80
C ALA A 1035 3.13 34.92 -28.90
N HIS A 1036 2.59 34.91 -30.12
CA HIS A 1036 3.13 34.16 -31.26
C HIS A 1036 4.63 34.44 -31.51
N GLN A 1037 5.11 35.67 -31.28
CA GLN A 1037 6.52 36.03 -31.47
C GLN A 1037 7.46 35.29 -30.49
N VAL A 1038 7.00 35.03 -29.26
CA VAL A 1038 7.78 34.29 -28.26
C VAL A 1038 7.81 32.81 -28.61
N ALA A 1039 6.66 32.25 -29.01
CA ALA A 1039 6.56 30.86 -29.46
C ALA A 1039 7.45 30.58 -30.69
N VAL A 1040 7.45 31.48 -31.68
CA VAL A 1040 8.34 31.39 -32.85
C VAL A 1040 9.81 31.44 -32.42
N THR A 1041 10.18 32.35 -31.52
CA THR A 1041 11.56 32.43 -31.01
C THR A 1041 11.99 31.12 -30.33
N ALA A 1042 11.09 30.47 -29.58
CA ALA A 1042 11.37 29.18 -28.95
C ALA A 1042 11.54 28.05 -29.98
N PHE A 1043 10.73 28.05 -31.04
CA PHE A 1043 10.87 27.15 -32.19
C PHE A 1043 12.23 27.33 -32.88
N GLU A 1044 12.60 28.57 -33.20
CA GLU A 1044 13.90 28.90 -33.82
C GLU A 1044 15.06 28.33 -33.00
N GLN A 1045 15.08 28.61 -31.69
CA GLN A 1045 16.11 28.11 -30.77
C GLN A 1045 16.16 26.57 -30.74
N ALA A 1046 15.00 25.90 -30.67
CA ALA A 1046 14.93 24.45 -30.60
C ALA A 1046 15.38 23.76 -31.90
N ALA A 1047 14.96 24.31 -33.04
CA ALA A 1047 15.28 23.80 -34.36
C ALA A 1047 16.75 24.04 -34.72
N GLU A 1048 17.27 25.25 -34.53
CA GLU A 1048 18.68 25.59 -34.79
C GLU A 1048 19.65 24.75 -33.93
N ALA A 1049 19.33 24.57 -32.65
CA ALA A 1049 20.14 23.75 -31.75
C ALA A 1049 19.93 22.23 -31.93
N ARG A 1050 19.04 21.81 -32.84
CA ARG A 1050 18.67 20.40 -33.05
C ARG A 1050 18.29 19.71 -31.75
N GLU A 1051 17.47 20.34 -30.92
CA GLU A 1051 17.07 19.74 -29.65
C GLU A 1051 16.21 18.50 -29.87
N LYS A 1052 16.33 17.49 -28.99
CA LYS A 1052 15.50 16.28 -29.10
C LYS A 1052 14.02 16.59 -28.86
N ALA A 1053 13.70 17.14 -27.70
CA ALA A 1053 12.34 17.49 -27.32
C ALA A 1053 12.34 18.71 -26.41
N VAL A 1054 11.39 19.62 -26.55
CA VAL A 1054 11.18 20.76 -25.65
C VAL A 1054 9.70 21.05 -25.49
N THR A 1055 9.29 21.36 -24.27
CA THR A 1055 7.94 21.83 -23.97
C THR A 1055 7.99 23.34 -23.81
N VAL A 1056 7.12 24.08 -24.50
CA VAL A 1056 7.07 25.53 -24.44
C VAL A 1056 5.68 25.96 -24.00
N ALA A 1057 5.58 26.53 -22.79
CA ALA A 1057 4.31 26.93 -22.20
C ALA A 1057 4.48 28.10 -21.23
N ASP A 1058 3.51 29.02 -21.22
CA ASP A 1058 3.42 30.06 -20.20
C ASP A 1058 2.41 29.63 -19.13
N MET A 1059 2.89 29.60 -17.89
CA MET A 1059 2.24 28.92 -16.78
C MET A 1059 2.26 29.82 -15.56
N ASP A 1060 1.07 30.05 -15.00
CA ASP A 1060 0.91 30.53 -13.63
C ASP A 1060 0.87 29.29 -12.72
N TRP A 1061 2.04 28.93 -12.17
CA TRP A 1061 2.20 27.75 -11.32
C TRP A 1061 1.45 27.87 -9.98
N GLU A 1062 1.23 29.10 -9.49
CA GLU A 1062 0.47 29.34 -8.25
C GLU A 1062 -1.02 29.03 -8.44
N ALA A 1063 -1.59 29.38 -9.60
CA ALA A 1063 -2.96 29.03 -9.94
C ALA A 1063 -3.11 27.56 -10.41
N PHE A 1064 -2.13 27.04 -11.16
CA PHE A 1064 -2.22 25.73 -11.79
C PHE A 1064 -2.08 24.56 -10.80
N ILE A 1065 -1.09 24.61 -9.92
CA ILE A 1065 -0.72 23.47 -9.08
C ILE A 1065 -1.82 23.05 -8.10
N PRO A 1066 -2.43 23.97 -7.31
CA PRO A 1066 -3.44 23.58 -6.32
C PRO A 1066 -4.64 22.89 -6.96
N ALA A 1067 -5.09 23.39 -8.13
CA ALA A 1067 -6.18 22.80 -8.89
C ALA A 1067 -5.78 21.42 -9.44
N PHE A 1068 -4.59 21.31 -10.05
CA PHE A 1068 -4.12 20.07 -10.68
C PHE A 1068 -3.91 18.93 -9.68
N THR A 1069 -3.44 19.24 -8.46
CA THR A 1069 -3.14 18.24 -7.42
C THR A 1069 -4.26 18.07 -6.38
N SER A 1070 -5.42 18.70 -6.58
CA SER A 1070 -6.53 18.70 -5.62
C SER A 1070 -7.11 17.31 -5.33
N ALA A 1071 -7.29 16.49 -6.37
CA ALA A 1071 -7.85 15.15 -6.25
C ALA A 1071 -6.79 14.04 -6.16
N ARG A 1072 -5.53 14.34 -6.51
CA ARG A 1072 -4.43 13.36 -6.51
C ARG A 1072 -3.07 14.02 -6.41
N VAL A 1073 -2.12 13.33 -5.80
CA VAL A 1073 -0.71 13.77 -5.78
C VAL A 1073 -0.08 13.53 -7.16
N SER A 1074 0.63 14.52 -7.69
CA SER A 1074 1.41 14.41 -8.93
C SER A 1074 2.87 14.78 -8.68
N PRO A 1075 3.79 13.79 -8.59
CA PRO A 1075 5.22 14.05 -8.43
C PRO A 1075 5.87 14.71 -9.65
N LEU A 1076 5.14 14.85 -10.77
CA LEU A 1076 5.67 15.39 -12.02
C LEU A 1076 6.30 16.77 -11.84
N PHE A 1077 5.70 17.65 -11.03
CA PHE A 1077 6.15 19.03 -10.86
C PHE A 1077 7.09 19.24 -9.66
N ALA A 1078 7.46 18.16 -8.96
CA ALA A 1078 8.21 18.25 -7.70
C ALA A 1078 9.61 18.87 -7.83
N ASP A 1079 10.20 18.80 -9.03
CA ASP A 1079 11.54 19.36 -9.31
C ASP A 1079 11.47 20.78 -9.91
N LEU A 1080 10.28 21.39 -10.00
CA LEU A 1080 10.14 22.80 -10.33
C LEU A 1080 10.07 23.62 -9.04
N PRO A 1081 11.01 24.56 -8.79
CA PRO A 1081 11.02 25.37 -7.58
C PRO A 1081 9.73 26.15 -7.35
N GLU A 1082 9.16 26.71 -8.41
CA GLU A 1082 7.93 27.53 -8.37
C GLU A 1082 6.70 26.69 -8.02
N ALA A 1083 6.59 25.49 -8.59
CA ALA A 1083 5.51 24.56 -8.27
C ALA A 1083 5.62 24.02 -6.83
N ALA A 1084 6.83 23.69 -6.37
CA ALA A 1084 7.06 23.25 -5.00
C ALA A 1084 6.73 24.35 -3.97
N ALA A 1085 6.99 25.62 -4.31
CA ALA A 1085 6.58 26.76 -3.50
C ALA A 1085 5.05 26.89 -3.43
N ALA A 1086 4.35 26.82 -4.58
CA ALA A 1086 2.89 26.86 -4.65
C ALA A 1086 2.24 25.73 -3.82
N LEU A 1087 2.75 24.51 -3.91
CA LEU A 1087 2.29 23.37 -3.10
C LEU A 1087 2.44 23.64 -1.59
N ARG A 1088 3.58 24.19 -1.15
CA ARG A 1088 3.80 24.51 0.27
C ARG A 1088 2.87 25.61 0.78
N SER A 1089 2.59 26.63 -0.04
CA SER A 1089 1.66 27.70 0.35
C SER A 1089 0.20 27.25 0.42
N SER A 1090 -0.17 26.20 -0.30
CA SER A 1090 -1.54 25.67 -0.35
C SER A 1090 -1.81 24.54 0.64
N GLN A 1091 -0.80 24.02 1.34
CA GLN A 1091 -0.98 23.03 2.39
C GLN A 1091 -1.38 23.72 3.71
N PRO A 1092 -2.52 23.36 4.33
CA PRO A 1092 -2.80 23.76 5.71
C PRO A 1092 -1.76 23.12 6.65
N ASP A 1093 -1.42 23.80 7.75
CA ASP A 1093 -0.50 23.28 8.77
C ASP A 1093 -0.80 21.83 9.15
N ALA A 1094 0.25 21.02 9.26
CA ALA A 1094 0.25 19.55 9.32
C ALA A 1094 -0.39 18.92 10.59
N GLU A 1095 -1.20 19.65 11.35
CA GLU A 1095 -1.96 19.12 12.50
C GLU A 1095 -3.33 18.52 12.12
N ASN A 1096 -3.75 18.65 10.85
CA ASN A 1096 -5.14 18.39 10.43
C ASN A 1096 -5.39 17.02 9.75
N GLY A 1097 -4.49 16.05 9.90
CA GLY A 1097 -4.69 14.67 9.40
C GLY A 1097 -5.71 13.83 10.18
N ASP A 1098 -6.24 14.36 11.29
CA ASP A 1098 -7.16 13.70 12.24
C ASP A 1098 -8.63 14.15 12.06
N ILE A 1099 -8.94 14.89 10.98
CA ILE A 1099 -10.22 15.61 10.83
C ILE A 1099 -11.42 14.71 10.54
N THR A 1100 -11.29 13.55 9.88
CA THR A 1100 -12.47 12.77 9.49
C THR A 1100 -13.11 12.02 10.66
N SER A 1101 -12.32 11.52 11.62
CA SER A 1101 -12.80 11.08 12.94
C SER A 1101 -13.28 12.28 13.76
N SER A 1102 -12.51 13.36 13.79
CA SER A 1102 -12.82 14.58 14.56
C SER A 1102 -14.08 15.32 14.11
N LEU A 1103 -14.45 15.33 12.83
CA LEU A 1103 -15.61 16.05 12.30
C LEU A 1103 -16.91 15.35 12.67
N VAL A 1104 -16.95 14.01 12.61
CA VAL A 1104 -18.13 13.23 13.03
C VAL A 1104 -18.31 13.32 14.54
N ASP A 1105 -17.23 13.20 15.32
CA ASP A 1105 -17.27 13.34 16.77
C ASP A 1105 -17.66 14.79 17.19
N SER A 1106 -17.12 15.81 16.53
CA SER A 1106 -17.46 17.23 16.80
C SER A 1106 -18.90 17.58 16.39
N LEU A 1107 -19.46 16.94 15.36
CA LEU A 1107 -20.85 17.14 14.95
C LEU A 1107 -21.83 16.43 15.90
N ARG A 1108 -21.46 15.29 16.51
CA ARG A 1108 -22.31 14.56 17.48
C ARG A 1108 -22.48 15.30 18.82
N ASP A 1109 -21.47 16.07 19.23
CA ASP A 1109 -21.46 16.77 20.53
C ASP A 1109 -22.14 18.17 20.51
N VAL A 1110 -22.63 18.63 19.35
CA VAL A 1110 -23.26 19.96 19.20
C VAL A 1110 -24.72 19.88 18.73
N PRO A 1111 -25.60 20.82 19.13
CA PRO A 1111 -27.00 20.85 18.70
C PRO A 1111 -27.15 20.95 17.17
N GLN A 1112 -28.24 20.42 16.61
CA GLN A 1112 -28.53 20.38 15.17
C GLN A 1112 -28.39 21.74 14.44
N ALA A 1113 -28.73 22.85 15.12
CA ALA A 1113 -28.56 24.19 14.56
C ALA A 1113 -27.08 24.57 14.36
N GLU A 1114 -26.21 24.14 15.27
CA GLU A 1114 -24.77 24.38 15.19
C GLU A 1114 -24.10 23.40 14.21
N GLN A 1115 -24.59 22.16 14.10
CA GLN A 1115 -24.18 21.22 13.04
C GLN A 1115 -24.40 21.81 11.64
N ASN A 1116 -25.60 22.35 11.38
CA ASN A 1116 -25.93 23.00 10.12
C ASN A 1116 -25.02 24.21 9.85
N ARG A 1117 -24.73 25.01 10.87
CA ARG A 1117 -23.86 26.19 10.75
C ARG A 1117 -22.43 25.79 10.35
N LEU A 1118 -21.88 24.75 10.97
CA LEU A 1118 -20.54 24.24 10.69
C LEU A 1118 -20.45 23.65 9.28
N LEU A 1119 -21.42 22.82 8.90
CA LEU A 1119 -21.49 22.23 7.55
C LEU A 1119 -21.73 23.30 6.47
N LEU A 1120 -22.55 24.30 6.74
CA LEU A 1120 -22.80 25.39 5.79
C LEU A 1120 -21.53 26.22 5.55
N ARG A 1121 -20.77 26.50 6.61
CA ARG A 1121 -19.47 27.17 6.49
C ARG A 1121 -18.48 26.34 5.66
N LEU A 1122 -18.48 25.00 5.84
CA LEU A 1122 -17.66 24.09 5.04
C LEU A 1122 -18.08 24.13 3.56
N VAL A 1123 -19.36 23.95 3.25
CA VAL A 1123 -19.87 23.94 1.87
C VAL A 1123 -19.62 25.27 1.16
N CYS A 1124 -19.92 26.40 1.80
CA CYS A 1124 -19.66 27.72 1.21
C CYS A 1124 -18.16 28.01 1.07
N GLY A 1125 -17.32 27.56 2.01
CA GLY A 1125 -15.86 27.70 1.91
C GLY A 1125 -15.26 26.90 0.75
N GLN A 1126 -15.70 25.66 0.57
CA GLN A 1126 -15.28 24.82 -0.55
C GLN A 1126 -15.81 25.35 -1.88
N ALA A 1127 -17.06 25.83 -1.92
CA ALA A 1127 -17.64 26.44 -3.11
C ALA A 1127 -16.91 27.74 -3.52
N ALA A 1128 -16.55 28.58 -2.55
CA ALA A 1128 -15.75 29.79 -2.81
C ALA A 1128 -14.35 29.44 -3.36
N THR A 1129 -13.71 28.42 -2.82
CA THR A 1129 -12.40 27.95 -3.30
C THR A 1129 -12.47 27.50 -4.76
N VAL A 1130 -13.51 26.74 -5.13
CA VAL A 1130 -13.73 26.28 -6.50
C VAL A 1130 -14.00 27.44 -7.47
N LEU A 1131 -14.68 28.49 -7.00
CA LEU A 1131 -14.95 29.70 -7.78
C LEU A 1131 -13.78 30.72 -7.78
N GLY A 1132 -12.70 30.46 -7.05
CA GLY A 1132 -11.56 31.38 -6.92
C GLY A 1132 -11.85 32.62 -6.05
N HIS A 1133 -12.84 32.54 -5.16
CA HIS A 1133 -13.15 33.59 -4.19
C HIS A 1133 -12.35 33.41 -2.89
N SER A 1134 -11.93 34.53 -2.29
CA SER A 1134 -11.14 34.54 -1.04
C SER A 1134 -11.96 34.29 0.23
N SER A 1135 -13.31 34.29 0.16
CA SER A 1135 -14.17 33.95 1.29
C SER A 1135 -15.49 33.30 0.87
N GLY A 1136 -16.02 32.42 1.73
CA GLY A 1136 -17.33 31.77 1.56
C GLY A 1136 -18.54 32.67 1.86
N GLU A 1137 -18.31 33.89 2.36
CA GLU A 1137 -19.39 34.83 2.76
C GLU A 1137 -20.12 35.45 1.55
N SER A 1138 -19.58 35.32 0.34
CA SER A 1138 -20.19 35.81 -0.90
C SER A 1138 -21.25 34.87 -1.48
N ILE A 1139 -21.40 33.66 -0.95
CA ILE A 1139 -22.34 32.64 -1.46
C ILE A 1139 -23.51 32.50 -0.49
N GLY A 1140 -24.71 32.90 -0.94
CA GLY A 1140 -25.93 32.81 -0.13
C GLY A 1140 -26.34 31.35 0.14
N PRO A 1141 -26.79 30.99 1.36
CA PRO A 1141 -27.19 29.61 1.68
C PRO A 1141 -28.31 29.04 0.79
N LEU A 1142 -29.20 29.91 0.31
CA LEU A 1142 -30.32 29.57 -0.58
C LEU A 1142 -30.06 29.93 -2.04
N GLN A 1143 -28.87 30.43 -2.37
CA GLN A 1143 -28.52 30.83 -3.73
C GLN A 1143 -28.17 29.59 -4.56
N SER A 1144 -28.70 29.51 -5.78
CA SER A 1144 -28.42 28.36 -6.65
C SER A 1144 -26.97 28.38 -7.11
N PHE A 1145 -26.28 27.23 -7.06
CA PHE A 1145 -24.89 27.13 -7.55
C PHE A 1145 -24.75 27.60 -9.00
N GLN A 1146 -25.76 27.38 -9.85
CA GLN A 1146 -25.78 27.85 -11.24
C GLN A 1146 -25.80 29.39 -11.35
N GLU A 1147 -26.46 30.09 -10.42
CA GLU A 1147 -26.51 31.55 -10.39
C GLU A 1147 -25.19 32.19 -9.93
N VAL A 1148 -24.37 31.44 -9.20
CA VAL A 1148 -23.02 31.86 -8.74
C VAL A 1148 -21.92 31.43 -9.72
N GLY A 1149 -22.29 30.84 -10.86
CA GLY A 1149 -21.35 30.53 -11.94
C GLY A 1149 -20.73 29.14 -11.89
N PHE A 1150 -21.35 28.17 -11.21
CA PHE A 1150 -20.95 26.76 -11.34
C PHE A 1150 -21.31 26.20 -12.72
N ASP A 1151 -20.30 25.70 -13.43
CA ASP A 1151 -20.45 24.86 -14.63
C ASP A 1151 -20.28 23.37 -14.28
N SER A 1152 -20.37 22.47 -15.27
CA SER A 1152 -20.24 21.02 -15.07
C SER A 1152 -18.88 20.61 -14.47
N LEU A 1153 -17.81 21.40 -14.65
CA LEU A 1153 -16.50 21.11 -14.05
C LEU A 1153 -16.39 21.67 -12.63
N GLY A 1154 -16.92 22.86 -12.37
CA GLY A 1154 -17.05 23.43 -11.03
C GLY A 1154 -17.85 22.50 -10.11
N ALA A 1155 -18.92 21.90 -10.62
CA ALA A 1155 -19.72 20.93 -9.87
C ALA A 1155 -18.90 19.70 -9.43
N VAL A 1156 -18.06 19.18 -10.33
CA VAL A 1156 -17.16 18.04 -10.05
C VAL A 1156 -16.07 18.43 -9.05
N ASN A 1157 -15.50 19.62 -9.15
CA ASN A 1157 -14.47 20.11 -8.23
C ASN A 1157 -15.02 20.34 -6.82
N LEU A 1158 -16.22 20.91 -6.68
CA LEU A 1158 -16.86 21.07 -5.36
C LEU A 1158 -17.20 19.72 -4.74
N ARG A 1159 -17.74 18.79 -5.53
CA ARG A 1159 -17.95 17.40 -5.08
C ARG A 1159 -16.65 16.77 -4.59
N ASN A 1160 -15.56 16.88 -5.35
CA ASN A 1160 -14.26 16.31 -5.00
C ASN A 1160 -13.71 16.92 -3.72
N SER A 1161 -13.80 18.24 -3.57
CA SER A 1161 -13.32 18.92 -2.37
C SER A 1161 -14.13 18.54 -1.13
N LEU A 1162 -15.46 18.43 -1.26
CA LEU A 1162 -16.33 17.95 -0.18
C LEU A 1162 -16.10 16.48 0.13
N HIS A 1163 -15.82 15.63 -0.86
CA HIS A 1163 -15.46 14.22 -0.67
C HIS A 1163 -14.20 14.10 0.20
N VAL A 1164 -13.17 14.89 -0.09
CA VAL A 1164 -11.93 14.92 0.70
C VAL A 1164 -12.18 15.45 2.11
N ALA A 1165 -12.95 16.54 2.24
CA ALA A 1165 -13.17 17.18 3.54
C ALA A 1165 -14.08 16.37 4.48
N THR A 1166 -14.99 15.56 3.94
CA THR A 1166 -15.98 14.81 4.74
C THR A 1166 -15.74 13.31 4.78
N GLY A 1167 -14.91 12.77 3.87
CA GLY A 1167 -14.73 11.32 3.69
C GLY A 1167 -15.95 10.60 3.06
N LEU A 1168 -17.04 11.31 2.76
CA LEU A 1168 -18.26 10.74 2.20
C LEU A 1168 -18.20 10.58 0.69
N ARG A 1169 -18.71 9.47 0.16
CA ARG A 1169 -18.90 9.27 -1.29
C ARG A 1169 -20.09 10.08 -1.79
N LEU A 1170 -19.82 11.21 -2.45
CA LEU A 1170 -20.86 12.12 -2.96
C LEU A 1170 -21.18 11.82 -4.42
N PRO A 1171 -22.46 11.86 -4.84
CA PRO A 1171 -22.86 11.60 -6.22
C PRO A 1171 -22.29 12.62 -7.20
N ALA A 1172 -22.02 12.21 -8.44
CA ALA A 1172 -21.54 13.12 -9.50
C ALA A 1172 -22.53 14.25 -9.83
N THR A 1173 -23.82 14.00 -9.55
CA THR A 1173 -24.92 14.93 -9.72
C THR A 1173 -25.20 15.78 -8.48
N LEU A 1174 -24.33 15.77 -7.45
CA LEU A 1174 -24.56 16.45 -6.15
C LEU A 1174 -25.10 17.89 -6.30
N VAL A 1175 -24.46 18.71 -7.13
CA VAL A 1175 -24.84 20.12 -7.33
C VAL A 1175 -26.15 20.28 -8.12
N PHE A 1176 -26.57 19.25 -8.86
CA PHE A 1176 -27.85 19.23 -9.59
C PHE A 1176 -28.99 18.67 -8.73
N ASP A 1177 -28.70 17.65 -7.94
CA ASP A 1177 -29.66 17.02 -7.02
C ASP A 1177 -29.93 17.93 -5.80
N TYR A 1178 -28.92 18.68 -5.37
CA TYR A 1178 -28.94 19.61 -4.24
C TYR A 1178 -28.44 20.99 -4.71
N PRO A 1179 -29.30 21.79 -5.35
CA PRO A 1179 -28.89 22.98 -6.11
C PRO A 1179 -28.44 24.18 -5.27
N THR A 1180 -28.56 24.12 -3.95
CA THR A 1180 -28.17 25.20 -3.02
C THR A 1180 -27.23 24.69 -1.92
N PRO A 1181 -26.37 25.54 -1.33
CA PRO A 1181 -25.52 25.16 -0.20
C PRO A 1181 -26.30 24.53 0.97
N ASP A 1182 -27.48 25.06 1.30
CA ASP A 1182 -28.32 24.53 2.39
C ASP A 1182 -28.86 23.12 2.08
N ALA A 1183 -29.20 22.84 0.81
CA ALA A 1183 -29.62 21.51 0.39
C ALA A 1183 -28.47 20.49 0.49
N VAL A 1184 -27.25 20.89 0.13
CA VAL A 1184 -26.04 20.06 0.30
C VAL A 1184 -25.73 19.83 1.78
N VAL A 1185 -25.91 20.83 2.65
CA VAL A 1185 -25.77 20.68 4.11
C VAL A 1185 -26.75 19.64 4.66
N GLY A 1186 -28.01 19.69 4.22
CA GLY A 1186 -29.03 18.71 4.60
C GLY A 1186 -28.61 17.29 4.24
N PHE A 1187 -28.09 17.09 3.02
CA PHE A 1187 -27.59 15.82 2.52
C PHE A 1187 -26.33 15.33 3.27
N LEU A 1188 -25.32 16.20 3.44
CA LEU A 1188 -24.10 15.83 4.16
C LEU A 1188 -24.38 15.46 5.62
N ARG A 1189 -25.31 16.16 6.28
CA ARG A 1189 -25.69 15.85 7.66
C ARG A 1189 -26.37 14.49 7.77
N SER A 1190 -27.28 14.14 6.84
CA SER A 1190 -27.89 12.81 6.86
C SER A 1190 -26.84 11.73 6.63
N GLU A 1191 -25.94 11.90 5.68
CA GLU A 1191 -24.91 10.90 5.38
C GLU A 1191 -23.87 10.76 6.51
N LEU A 1192 -23.48 11.85 7.19
CA LEU A 1192 -22.49 11.82 8.27
C LEU A 1192 -23.02 11.30 9.61
N LEU A 1193 -24.32 11.43 9.89
CA LEU A 1193 -24.91 11.15 11.21
C LEU A 1193 -25.85 9.93 11.23
N THR A 1194 -25.98 9.19 10.13
CA THR A 1194 -26.82 7.97 10.10
C THR A 1194 -26.11 6.81 10.83
N GLU A 1195 -26.64 6.38 11.97
CA GLU A 1195 -26.37 5.04 12.51
C GLU A 1195 -27.11 4.01 11.65
N THR A 1196 -26.42 2.99 11.15
CA THR A 1196 -27.03 1.87 10.42
C THR A 1196 -28.00 1.11 11.32
N SER A 1197 -29.27 1.52 11.34
CA SER A 1197 -30.40 0.69 11.77
C SER A 1197 -31.12 0.16 10.53
N ASP A 1198 -31.04 -1.15 10.32
CA ASP A 1198 -31.88 -1.89 9.36
C ASP A 1198 -33.33 -1.88 9.86
N ASP A 1199 -34.05 -0.78 9.63
CA ASP A 1199 -35.50 -0.75 9.80
C ASP A 1199 -36.17 -0.40 8.46
N LEU A 1200 -36.73 -1.44 7.82
CA LEU A 1200 -37.41 -1.36 6.52
C LEU A 1200 -38.76 -0.63 6.62
N GLU A 1201 -39.37 -0.52 7.79
CA GLU A 1201 -40.67 0.17 7.97
C GLU A 1201 -40.52 1.70 7.92
N GLY A 1202 -39.43 2.26 8.45
CA GLY A 1202 -39.19 3.71 8.45
C GLY A 1202 -38.96 4.30 7.04
N ARG A 1203 -38.37 3.50 6.13
CA ARG A 1203 -38.14 3.90 4.74
C ARG A 1203 -39.43 4.00 3.93
N GLU A 1204 -40.48 3.25 4.28
CA GLU A 1204 -41.76 3.28 3.58
C GLU A 1204 -42.51 4.59 3.82
N ASP A 1205 -42.53 5.08 5.06
CA ASP A 1205 -43.18 6.34 5.42
C ASP A 1205 -42.45 7.57 4.85
N ASP A 1206 -41.13 7.51 4.74
CA ASP A 1206 -40.34 8.55 4.06
C ASP A 1206 -40.56 8.52 2.53
N LEU A 1207 -40.64 7.33 1.91
CA LEU A 1207 -40.98 7.21 0.49
C LEU A 1207 -42.39 7.73 0.19
N ARG A 1208 -43.37 7.42 1.05
CA ARG A 1208 -44.76 7.94 0.94
C ARG A 1208 -44.80 9.46 1.03
N ARG A 1209 -43.99 10.06 1.91
CA ARG A 1209 -43.92 11.51 2.09
C ARG A 1209 -43.29 12.20 0.87
N VAL A 1210 -42.26 11.60 0.27
CA VAL A 1210 -41.59 12.12 -0.94
C VAL A 1210 -42.48 11.97 -2.18
N LEU A 1211 -43.15 10.83 -2.36
CA LEU A 1211 -44.04 10.60 -3.49
C LEU A 1211 -45.28 11.52 -3.44
N ALA A 1212 -45.78 11.85 -2.25
CA ALA A 1212 -46.88 12.81 -2.08
C ALA A 1212 -46.51 14.27 -2.47
N GLN A 1213 -45.22 14.60 -2.55
CA GLN A 1213 -44.73 15.93 -2.93
C GLN A 1213 -44.53 16.10 -4.45
N VAL A 1214 -44.61 15.03 -5.23
CA VAL A 1214 -44.44 15.08 -6.68
C VAL A 1214 -45.81 15.29 -7.35
N PRO A 1215 -46.01 16.35 -8.15
CA PRO A 1215 -47.26 16.55 -8.88
C PRO A 1215 -47.54 15.40 -9.86
N LEU A 1216 -48.78 14.90 -9.87
CA LEU A 1216 -49.23 13.77 -10.73
C LEU A 1216 -48.89 13.96 -12.22
N SER A 1217 -48.84 15.20 -12.70
CA SER A 1217 -48.44 15.52 -14.07
C SER A 1217 -46.99 15.10 -14.39
N ARG A 1218 -46.05 15.26 -13.45
CA ARG A 1218 -44.64 14.83 -13.63
C ARG A 1218 -44.47 13.32 -13.59
N LEU A 1219 -45.28 12.62 -12.80
CA LEU A 1219 -45.29 11.15 -12.78
C LEU A 1219 -45.84 10.57 -14.08
N ARG A 1220 -46.79 11.25 -14.73
CA ARG A 1220 -47.33 10.88 -16.05
C ARG A 1220 -46.33 11.17 -17.17
N GLU A 1221 -45.65 12.33 -17.17
CA GLU A 1221 -44.60 12.66 -18.15
C GLU A 1221 -43.39 11.72 -18.08
N ALA A 1222 -43.06 11.22 -16.89
CA ALA A 1222 -41.98 10.25 -16.69
C ALA A 1222 -42.39 8.79 -17.02
N GLY A 1223 -43.64 8.53 -17.41
CA GLY A 1223 -44.16 7.17 -17.67
C GLY A 1223 -44.29 6.27 -16.43
N LEU A 1224 -44.04 6.83 -15.24
CA LEU A 1224 -44.04 6.09 -13.96
C LEU A 1224 -45.45 5.84 -13.44
N LEU A 1225 -46.42 6.69 -13.80
CA LEU A 1225 -47.81 6.55 -13.35
C LEU A 1225 -48.45 5.25 -13.86
N ASP A 1226 -48.22 4.89 -15.12
CA ASP A 1226 -48.74 3.65 -15.71
C ASP A 1226 -48.06 2.40 -15.13
N THR A 1227 -46.79 2.53 -14.73
CA THR A 1227 -46.02 1.47 -14.06
C THR A 1227 -46.51 1.24 -12.62
N LEU A 1228 -46.85 2.31 -11.91
CA LEU A 1228 -47.43 2.22 -10.56
C LEU A 1228 -48.84 1.61 -10.57
N LEU A 1229 -49.65 1.96 -11.58
CA LEU A 1229 -50.98 1.39 -11.75
C LEU A 1229 -50.94 -0.08 -12.18
N SER A 1230 -49.95 -0.49 -12.98
CA SER A 1230 -49.79 -1.88 -13.42
C SER A 1230 -49.31 -2.80 -12.29
N LEU A 1231 -48.48 -2.30 -11.37
CA LEU A 1231 -48.04 -3.03 -10.18
C LEU A 1231 -49.18 -3.37 -9.23
N GLY A 1232 -50.26 -2.57 -9.22
CA GLY A 1232 -51.44 -2.85 -8.41
C GLY A 1232 -52.43 -3.86 -8.98
N GLY A 1233 -52.25 -4.25 -10.25
CA GLY A 1233 -53.12 -5.21 -10.94
C GLY A 1233 -52.69 -6.68 -10.79
N SER A 1234 -51.46 -6.96 -10.33
CA SER A 1234 -50.90 -8.30 -10.25
C SER A 1234 -50.69 -8.75 -8.81
N VAL A 1235 -51.80 -9.08 -8.12
CA VAL A 1235 -51.77 -9.82 -6.86
C VAL A 1235 -52.37 -11.20 -7.12
N ASP A 1236 -51.57 -12.08 -7.71
CA ASP A 1236 -51.62 -13.51 -7.42
C ASP A 1236 -50.25 -14.12 -7.69
N GLY A 1237 -49.59 -14.52 -6.61
CA GLY A 1237 -48.23 -15.05 -6.61
C GLY A 1237 -48.15 -16.42 -7.26
N SER A 1238 -47.70 -16.46 -8.52
CA SER A 1238 -47.13 -17.67 -9.12
C SER A 1238 -46.13 -17.27 -10.22
N VAL A 1239 -44.88 -17.70 -10.05
CA VAL A 1239 -43.80 -17.55 -11.04
C VAL A 1239 -44.10 -18.43 -12.27
N PRO A 1240 -44.11 -17.90 -13.50
CA PRO A 1240 -44.09 -18.74 -14.71
C PRO A 1240 -42.68 -18.90 -15.26
N GLU A 1241 -42.34 -20.15 -15.49
CA GLU A 1241 -41.18 -20.66 -16.24
C GLU A 1241 -41.21 -20.21 -17.71
N ALA A 1242 -40.03 -20.13 -18.34
CA ALA A 1242 -39.81 -19.55 -19.66
C ALA A 1242 -40.68 -20.13 -20.79
N ALA A 1243 -41.37 -19.25 -21.53
CA ALA A 1243 -41.95 -19.53 -22.84
C ALA A 1243 -41.74 -18.34 -23.80
N ALA A 1244 -41.63 -18.67 -25.10
CA ALA A 1244 -41.29 -17.81 -26.24
C ALA A 1244 -42.17 -16.55 -26.41
N PRO A 1245 -41.74 -15.52 -27.16
CA PRO A 1245 -42.41 -14.23 -27.18
C PRO A 1245 -43.74 -14.29 -27.94
N GLU A 1246 -44.85 -13.97 -27.26
CA GLU A 1246 -46.12 -13.60 -27.87
C GLU A 1246 -46.26 -12.07 -28.04
N PRO A 1247 -47.12 -11.58 -28.95
CA PRO A 1247 -47.18 -10.17 -29.31
C PRO A 1247 -47.93 -9.31 -28.28
N ALA A 1248 -47.63 -8.00 -28.28
CA ALA A 1248 -48.03 -7.00 -27.30
C ALA A 1248 -49.53 -7.01 -26.89
N PRO A 1249 -49.85 -6.81 -25.60
CA PRO A 1249 -51.23 -6.72 -25.14
C PRO A 1249 -51.91 -5.41 -25.56
N ALA A 1250 -53.20 -5.49 -25.87
CA ALA A 1250 -54.05 -4.36 -26.26
C ALA A 1250 -54.40 -3.45 -25.07
N ALA A 1251 -54.61 -2.16 -25.35
CA ALA A 1251 -54.97 -1.13 -24.35
C ALA A 1251 -56.27 -1.45 -23.59
N PRO A 1252 -56.37 -1.12 -22.28
CA PRO A 1252 -57.56 -1.36 -21.48
C PRO A 1252 -58.74 -0.47 -21.91
N ALA A 1253 -59.96 -0.96 -21.66
CA ALA A 1253 -61.22 -0.36 -22.11
C ALA A 1253 -61.47 1.03 -21.50
N ALA A 1254 -62.09 1.91 -22.30
CA ALA A 1254 -62.30 3.33 -22.02
C ALA A 1254 -63.14 3.68 -20.77
N GLU A 1255 -63.69 2.69 -20.05
CA GLU A 1255 -64.48 2.93 -18.83
C GLU A 1255 -63.60 3.05 -17.56
N ASP A 1256 -62.37 2.52 -17.53
CA ASP A 1256 -61.48 2.64 -16.35
C ASP A 1256 -60.72 3.99 -16.27
N ALA A 1257 -60.44 4.61 -17.42
CA ALA A 1257 -59.69 5.88 -17.49
C ALA A 1257 -60.47 7.05 -16.89
N ALA A 1258 -61.80 7.05 -16.98
CA ALA A 1258 -62.64 8.14 -16.48
C ALA A 1258 -62.78 8.17 -14.95
N VAL A 1259 -62.55 7.04 -14.27
CA VAL A 1259 -62.59 6.97 -12.79
C VAL A 1259 -61.26 7.44 -12.19
N ILE A 1260 -60.14 7.16 -12.85
CA ILE A 1260 -58.78 7.52 -12.40
C ILE A 1260 -58.56 9.05 -12.40
N ASP A 1261 -59.12 9.77 -13.38
CA ASP A 1261 -58.93 11.22 -13.48
C ASP A 1261 -59.65 12.04 -12.38
N VAL A 1262 -60.46 11.41 -11.53
CA VAL A 1262 -61.17 12.07 -10.41
C VAL A 1262 -60.70 11.59 -9.02
N MET A 1263 -59.78 10.61 -8.96
CA MET A 1263 -59.27 10.07 -7.68
C MET A 1263 -58.16 10.96 -7.11
N ASP A 1264 -58.18 11.20 -5.81
CA ASP A 1264 -57.04 11.80 -5.14
C ASP A 1264 -55.90 10.77 -4.96
N VAL A 1265 -54.71 11.25 -4.62
CA VAL A 1265 -53.50 10.42 -4.50
C VAL A 1265 -53.68 9.32 -3.44
N ALA A 1266 -54.47 9.55 -2.39
CA ALA A 1266 -54.68 8.58 -1.32
C ALA A 1266 -55.56 7.42 -1.80
N ASP A 1267 -56.60 7.69 -2.59
CA ASP A 1267 -57.46 6.66 -3.15
C ASP A 1267 -56.77 5.88 -4.29
N LEU A 1268 -55.87 6.53 -5.03
CA LEU A 1268 -55.05 5.87 -6.07
C LEU A 1268 -54.08 4.84 -5.46
N VAL A 1269 -53.45 5.19 -4.33
CA VAL A 1269 -52.56 4.29 -3.58
C VAL A 1269 -53.35 3.11 -2.97
N LYS A 1270 -54.54 3.35 -2.41
CA LYS A 1270 -55.39 2.26 -1.90
C LYS A 1270 -55.80 1.27 -2.98
N ARG A 1271 -56.14 1.78 -4.17
CA ARG A 1271 -56.51 0.94 -5.31
C ARG A 1271 -55.33 0.14 -5.85
N ALA A 1272 -54.13 0.73 -5.90
CA ALA A 1272 -52.91 0.03 -6.28
C ALA A 1272 -52.49 -1.04 -5.25
N LEU A 1273 -52.91 -0.93 -3.99
CA LEU A 1273 -52.68 -1.95 -2.95
C LEU A 1273 -53.84 -2.97 -2.84
N GLY A 1274 -54.75 -3.02 -3.81
CA GLY A 1274 -55.84 -4.00 -3.87
C GLY A 1274 -56.97 -3.79 -2.85
N SER A 1275 -57.05 -2.63 -2.19
CA SER A 1275 -58.10 -2.32 -1.23
C SER A 1275 -59.19 -1.45 -1.89
N ASN A 1276 -60.30 -2.07 -2.31
CA ASN A 1276 -61.41 -1.33 -2.93
C ASN A 1276 -62.07 -0.35 -1.93
N PRO A 1277 -62.19 0.95 -2.27
CA PRO A 1277 -63.08 1.84 -1.55
C PRO A 1277 -64.54 1.58 -1.98
N ASN A 1278 -65.46 1.54 -1.00
CA ASN A 1278 -66.90 1.60 -1.25
C ASN A 1278 -67.34 3.04 -1.53
#